data_AF-Q9VU22-F1
#
_entry.id   AF-Q9VU22-F1
#
_cell.length_a   1.000
_cell.length_b   1.000
_cell.length_c   1.000
_cell.angle_alpha   90.00
_cell.angle_beta   90.00
_cell.angle_gamma   90.00
#
_symmetry.space_group_name_H-M   'P 1'
#
loop_
_entity.id
_entity.type
_entity.pdbx_description
1 polymer ?
#
loop_
_entity_poly.entity_id
_entity_poly.type
_entity_poly.pdbx_seq_one_letter_code
_entity_poly.pdbx_strand_id
1 'polypeptide(L)'
;MWSNRCSIFILALLVASGAVKVSGRLPRILPESLAEGDEGVTVRGDCEFKVNGDLNDPAPLFSRHNSYEIIVPDPTDTVRLVNGELLDMFCPGVGFAAPFVNRWQVTATCLQNKYFLVDDLIYPFANFSCTAWPIFTALRSGKDCNGGTDLVQVGFEVEDGGFLQSYELCHDAEAEATRYVHHVLYPSSYDYQHGVARPNFLELDFYGGRDVNTKYTQVQQNITISNILGLDASPYFNFSDDRILSRGHMIAKTDQIFGAAQHTTFLFINVAPQWQTFNGGNWEKVETSVRKFVADRNLTTDCYTGTWGVSTLPDVDGIERELYLDFDENNNGLIPVPKIYFRVVIDRVTREGIVLIGINNPYLTLEQIQKDYILCQDIGHQLSWLTWYKEDLHEGYSYACSVEDFIEVVKDLPLEDLHTNGILGLDDVTTVEPSTTESSTTTEEPSSTTSTEIPSTTDTTPSSTSVSSTTEEPSSSTASPTTELPTSTVISTTEPPTSTVTSTTKPPTSTVASTTEQPTSTVTSTTEPPTSTVTPTTEPPTSTVTSTTEPSSSTTLEPTSTTSSSTTSQPTLSTEESTSTSPTSTSTSSPPVTTANPIANPCRFSTNGDLKDPAPLLTPQGALSWLLPDESGLYTVEEGSSIDLHCTGALVSPFNRYTALSARCVGDQLYEAEGQLVNIRGFVCQSWPTYAAVRSGQSCAGGTDVVHIGFDVAAGFLSHVELCYDQQEQISRYARYELTPANVAYQKGVAQPGYLRGDFYSGEDVNVLYDQSHQLDAFSTALGLDASQYFDSTKDLYLTRGQLAARLDFVHSSAQRATHFYVNAVPQWRSINIGNWLAVESSLKQFVADEALNVSVHAGSYDISTLPNSQGVQTPLYLNAETKQLPVAKILYRIVIDQESRKGVVLIVVNNPHITLTETLEDYVICEDVGAQIDWLDWDKANLQKGYSYACSVEDFIEVVKDLPTDQLQTTGILGLTDQILDNEVCSFKVNGDLKDPAPLFVVRSELGHARYLEPNQEGVVQLKHGEALEFHCINSFSGPFSGYTFVNSTCWQQQSILAMGSLYQLQDFVCTSWPTYTARRSGRPCNGGTDLLEVGFQLSSSSSDDFLQTYDVCHDELSEVTRYVHHVLYPGSDQYQRSVSRPSFIPGDFYGGKDVNTLYTQVQQNITVSEILGMDASPYFNTTGNVYLARGHLSAKTDFVFGAAQKASFFFVNAAPQWQTFNGGNWERIEDSVRKFVADENITVDCYTGTWGVSTLPDVNGIGRELYLDFDENNNGLIPVPKLYFRVIIDRESRNGIVLLGVNNPHATIEQIEEEYIICQDIGAQLSWVSWTKEDLKKGYSYACTVEDFTAVVKDLPLQDLFVDGVLGV
;
A
#
# COMPACT_ATOMS: atom_id res chain seq x y z
N MET A 1 -9.21 -23.47 -69.55
CA MET A 1 -8.66 -23.52 -70.93
C MET A 1 -7.46 -22.58 -71.00
N TRP A 2 -6.39 -22.95 -71.73
CA TRP A 2 -5.19 -22.13 -72.04
C TRP A 2 -4.37 -21.70 -70.78
N SER A 3 -3.40 -22.48 -70.24
CA SER A 3 -2.07 -22.89 -70.80
C SER A 3 -1.06 -21.72 -70.83
N ASN A 4 0.19 -21.77 -70.30
CA ASN A 4 0.97 -22.82 -69.61
C ASN A 4 2.32 -22.26 -69.05
N ARG A 5 2.96 -23.03 -68.15
CA ARG A 5 4.44 -23.32 -68.04
C ARG A 5 5.48 -22.41 -67.34
N CYS A 6 6.28 -23.15 -66.54
CA CYS A 6 7.70 -23.01 -66.18
C CYS A 6 8.13 -21.91 -65.18
N SER A 7 9.13 -22.08 -64.29
CA SER A 7 9.80 -23.19 -63.57
C SER A 7 11.22 -22.73 -63.19
N ILE A 8 11.54 -22.80 -61.88
CA ILE A 8 12.86 -23.15 -61.29
C ILE A 8 14.12 -22.36 -61.72
N PHE A 9 14.67 -21.58 -60.76
CA PHE A 9 16.11 -21.30 -60.58
C PHE A 9 16.37 -21.37 -59.06
N ILE A 10 17.10 -22.37 -58.52
CA ILE A 10 18.56 -22.63 -58.56
C ILE A 10 19.36 -21.76 -57.56
N LEU A 11 20.09 -22.50 -56.72
CA LEU A 11 20.85 -22.10 -55.53
C LEU A 11 22.26 -21.56 -55.88
N ALA A 12 22.85 -20.87 -54.88
CA ALA A 12 24.29 -20.66 -54.63
C ALA A 12 24.99 -19.43 -55.25
N LEU A 13 25.38 -18.49 -54.36
CA LEU A 13 26.78 -18.12 -54.15
C LEU A 13 26.98 -17.50 -52.76
N LEU A 14 28.10 -17.83 -52.12
CA LEU A 14 28.42 -17.56 -50.71
C LEU A 14 29.68 -16.68 -50.60
N VAL A 15 29.89 -16.11 -49.40
CA VAL A 15 31.12 -15.48 -48.86
C VAL A 15 31.49 -14.08 -49.40
N ALA A 16 31.35 -13.05 -48.55
CA ALA A 16 32.49 -12.33 -47.94
C ALA A 16 32.08 -11.06 -47.14
N SER A 17 32.92 -10.69 -46.16
CA SER A 17 32.98 -9.43 -45.39
C SER A 17 31.75 -9.02 -44.57
N GLY A 18 31.90 -9.09 -43.24
CA GLY A 18 30.97 -8.46 -42.29
C GLY A 18 31.26 -6.98 -42.06
N ALA A 19 30.23 -6.24 -41.66
CA ALA A 19 30.35 -4.90 -41.09
C ALA A 19 29.30 -4.76 -39.99
N VAL A 20 29.75 -4.34 -38.80
CA VAL A 20 28.91 -4.09 -37.62
C VAL A 20 27.91 -2.97 -37.94
N LYS A 21 26.61 -3.26 -37.89
CA LYS A 21 25.56 -2.23 -37.95
C LYS A 21 25.18 -1.81 -36.53
N VAL A 22 25.75 -0.69 -36.11
CA VAL A 22 25.31 0.07 -34.93
C VAL A 22 23.89 0.56 -35.20
N SER A 23 22.92 0.08 -34.42
CA SER A 23 21.53 0.55 -34.47
C SER A 23 21.37 1.81 -33.63
N GLY A 24 21.85 2.94 -34.15
CA GLY A 24 21.53 4.25 -33.58
C GLY A 24 20.12 4.68 -34.00
N ARG A 25 19.18 4.76 -33.07
CA ARG A 25 17.89 5.43 -33.29
C ARG A 25 18.14 6.94 -33.49
N LEU A 26 18.26 7.37 -34.74
CA LEU A 26 18.04 8.77 -35.10
C LEU A 26 16.56 9.11 -34.84
N PRO A 27 16.24 10.30 -34.30
CA PRO A 27 14.85 10.75 -34.23
C PRO A 27 14.33 10.85 -35.66
N ARG A 28 13.18 10.23 -35.95
CA ARG A 28 12.47 10.45 -37.21
C ARG A 28 11.96 11.89 -37.21
N ILE A 29 12.64 12.74 -37.97
CA ILE A 29 12.07 13.99 -38.47
C ILE A 29 10.73 13.63 -39.14
N LEU A 30 9.70 14.46 -38.93
CA LEU A 30 8.37 14.24 -39.51
C LEU A 30 8.46 14.02 -41.03
N PRO A 31 7.49 13.30 -41.63
CA PRO A 31 7.28 13.38 -43.07
C PRO A 31 7.16 14.85 -43.49
N GLU A 32 7.85 15.27 -44.55
CA GLU A 32 7.88 16.67 -45.01
C GLU A 32 6.48 17.26 -45.31
N SER A 33 5.45 16.41 -45.44
CA SER A 33 4.05 16.79 -45.68
C SER A 33 3.34 17.51 -44.53
N LEU A 34 3.97 17.69 -43.35
CA LEU A 34 3.40 18.50 -42.24
C LEU A 34 4.10 19.86 -42.06
N ALA A 35 5.11 20.18 -42.87
CA ALA A 35 5.98 21.33 -42.64
C ALA A 35 5.55 22.63 -43.36
N GLU A 36 4.80 22.56 -44.46
CA GLU A 36 4.37 23.74 -45.22
C GLU A 36 2.93 23.59 -45.78
N GLY A 37 1.94 24.12 -45.06
CA GLY A 37 0.74 24.74 -45.64
C GLY A 37 -0.36 23.88 -46.31
N ASP A 38 -0.14 22.61 -46.66
CA ASP A 38 -1.10 21.79 -47.42
C ASP A 38 -1.31 20.36 -46.86
N GLU A 39 -2.59 19.94 -46.88
CA GLU A 39 -3.14 18.57 -46.73
C GLU A 39 -2.88 17.77 -45.41
N GLY A 40 -3.93 17.67 -44.57
CA GLY A 40 -3.95 16.76 -43.41
C GLY A 40 -3.77 15.28 -43.77
N VAL A 41 -3.33 14.45 -42.80
CA VAL A 41 -2.87 13.08 -43.08
C VAL A 41 -4.04 12.18 -43.52
N THR A 42 -4.06 11.85 -44.82
CA THR A 42 -4.94 10.84 -45.38
C THR A 42 -4.52 9.45 -44.94
N VAL A 43 -5.52 8.68 -44.53
CA VAL A 43 -5.41 7.38 -43.86
C VAL A 43 -4.90 6.32 -44.84
N ARG A 44 -3.78 5.66 -44.52
CA ARG A 44 -3.10 4.66 -45.37
C ARG A 44 -2.47 3.52 -44.55
N GLY A 45 -3.13 2.38 -44.58
CA GLY A 45 -2.66 1.10 -44.06
C GLY A 45 -3.69 0.00 -44.29
N ASP A 46 -3.33 -1.23 -43.94
CA ASP A 46 -4.29 -2.32 -43.87
C ASP A 46 -5.16 -2.16 -42.61
N CYS A 47 -6.34 -2.77 -42.59
CA CYS A 47 -7.27 -2.72 -41.46
C CYS A 47 -7.37 -4.09 -40.81
N GLU A 48 -7.56 -4.09 -39.50
CA GLU A 48 -7.82 -5.32 -38.77
C GLU A 48 -8.79 -5.11 -37.61
N PHE A 49 -9.64 -6.08 -37.32
CA PHE A 49 -10.47 -6.10 -36.11
C PHE A 49 -10.53 -7.50 -35.51
N LYS A 50 -10.52 -7.55 -34.18
CA LYS A 50 -10.58 -8.76 -33.37
C LYS A 50 -12.01 -9.09 -33.00
N VAL A 51 -12.36 -10.38 -33.07
CA VAL A 51 -13.64 -10.89 -32.60
C VAL A 51 -13.78 -10.63 -31.10
N ASN A 52 -12.72 -10.88 -30.32
CA ASN A 52 -12.67 -10.63 -28.89
C ASN A 52 -11.84 -9.38 -28.59
N GLY A 53 -12.45 -8.20 -28.72
CA GLY A 53 -11.89 -6.93 -28.23
C GLY A 53 -12.34 -5.66 -28.95
N ASP A 54 -12.72 -5.75 -30.23
CA ASP A 54 -13.11 -4.56 -31.03
C ASP A 54 -14.62 -4.47 -31.31
N LEU A 55 -15.38 -5.55 -31.13
CA LEU A 55 -16.83 -5.59 -31.42
C LEU A 55 -17.65 -4.86 -30.35
N ASN A 56 -18.63 -4.07 -30.79
CA ASN A 56 -19.65 -3.45 -29.93
C ASN A 56 -20.98 -4.17 -30.09
N ASP A 57 -21.49 -4.77 -29.02
CA ASP A 57 -22.76 -5.47 -29.03
C ASP A 57 -23.96 -4.50 -29.00
N PRO A 58 -24.99 -4.69 -29.85
CA PRO A 58 -25.14 -5.74 -30.86
C PRO A 58 -24.30 -5.51 -32.13
N ALA A 59 -23.39 -6.44 -32.44
CA ALA A 59 -22.51 -6.33 -33.59
C ALA A 59 -23.24 -6.63 -34.92
N PRO A 60 -22.87 -5.98 -36.04
CA PRO A 60 -23.39 -6.31 -37.36
C PRO A 60 -22.82 -7.63 -37.88
N LEU A 61 -23.44 -8.15 -38.95
CA LEU A 61 -22.85 -9.22 -39.75
C LEU A 61 -21.84 -8.63 -40.72
N PHE A 62 -20.70 -9.30 -40.91
CA PHE A 62 -19.61 -8.85 -41.76
C PHE A 62 -19.45 -9.79 -42.97
N SER A 63 -19.36 -9.24 -44.17
CA SER A 63 -19.08 -9.96 -45.42
C SER A 63 -18.02 -9.21 -46.21
N ARG A 64 -17.17 -9.91 -46.97
CA ARG A 64 -16.41 -9.22 -48.04
C ARG A 64 -17.39 -8.70 -49.08
N HIS A 65 -17.03 -7.60 -49.73
CA HIS A 65 -17.98 -6.90 -50.60
C HIS A 65 -18.51 -7.78 -51.75
N ASN A 66 -19.83 -7.88 -51.85
CA ASN A 66 -20.57 -8.78 -52.76
C ASN A 66 -20.28 -10.28 -52.61
N SER A 67 -19.62 -10.77 -51.55
CA SER A 67 -19.46 -12.24 -51.37
C SER A 67 -20.73 -12.90 -50.84
N TYR A 68 -21.55 -12.19 -50.04
CA TYR A 68 -22.71 -12.76 -49.31
C TYR A 68 -22.33 -14.00 -48.48
N GLU A 69 -21.12 -13.98 -47.92
CA GLU A 69 -20.56 -15.01 -47.05
C GLU A 69 -20.11 -14.32 -45.77
N ILE A 70 -20.49 -14.88 -44.61
CA ILE A 70 -20.03 -14.37 -43.31
C ILE A 70 -18.50 -14.49 -43.27
N ILE A 71 -17.82 -13.39 -43.00
CA ILE A 71 -16.35 -13.33 -43.03
C ILE A 71 -15.76 -14.28 -41.98
N VAL A 72 -14.61 -14.88 -42.28
CA VAL A 72 -13.90 -15.79 -41.37
C VAL A 72 -12.62 -15.09 -40.89
N PRO A 73 -12.41 -14.89 -39.58
CA PRO A 73 -11.15 -14.42 -39.02
C PRO A 73 -10.03 -15.44 -39.20
N ASP A 74 -8.79 -14.99 -39.15
CA ASP A 74 -7.63 -15.86 -39.07
C ASP A 74 -7.53 -16.56 -37.67
N PRO A 75 -6.64 -17.57 -37.50
CA PRO A 75 -6.52 -18.31 -36.24
C PRO A 75 -6.04 -17.49 -35.03
N THR A 76 -5.84 -16.18 -35.17
CA THR A 76 -5.49 -15.24 -34.10
C THR A 76 -6.64 -14.27 -33.81
N ASP A 77 -7.88 -14.78 -33.88
CA ASP A 77 -9.16 -14.07 -33.69
C ASP A 77 -9.38 -12.81 -34.56
N THR A 78 -8.53 -12.60 -35.57
CA THR A 78 -8.41 -11.31 -36.26
C THR A 78 -8.91 -11.39 -37.70
N VAL A 79 -9.83 -10.50 -38.07
CA VAL A 79 -10.20 -10.24 -39.47
C VAL A 79 -9.25 -9.19 -40.02
N ARG A 80 -8.52 -9.51 -41.09
CA ARG A 80 -7.61 -8.59 -41.79
C ARG A 80 -8.14 -8.24 -43.19
N LEU A 81 -8.01 -6.97 -43.55
CA LEU A 81 -8.46 -6.38 -44.81
C LEU A 81 -7.34 -5.50 -45.36
N VAL A 82 -7.03 -5.61 -46.66
CA VAL A 82 -5.99 -4.76 -47.26
C VAL A 82 -6.49 -3.32 -47.47
N ASN A 83 -5.57 -2.35 -47.51
CA ASN A 83 -5.90 -0.97 -47.83
C ASN A 83 -6.77 -0.86 -49.10
N GLY A 84 -7.94 -0.24 -48.99
CA GLY A 84 -8.90 -0.11 -50.09
C GLY A 84 -9.85 -1.31 -50.31
N GLU A 85 -9.72 -2.41 -49.55
CA GLU A 85 -10.68 -3.51 -49.56
C GLU A 85 -12.04 -3.05 -49.00
N LEU A 86 -13.14 -3.48 -49.63
CA LEU A 86 -14.50 -3.14 -49.24
C LEU A 86 -15.08 -4.24 -48.32
N LEU A 87 -15.62 -3.81 -47.19
CA LEU A 87 -16.31 -4.63 -46.20
C LEU A 87 -17.80 -4.25 -46.18
N ASP A 88 -18.68 -5.21 -46.47
CA ASP A 88 -20.12 -5.02 -46.30
C ASP A 88 -20.52 -5.41 -44.87
N MET A 89 -21.25 -4.54 -44.20
CA MET A 89 -21.79 -4.76 -42.86
C MET A 89 -23.32 -4.73 -42.91
N PHE A 90 -23.99 -5.63 -42.20
CA PHE A 90 -25.45 -5.76 -42.24
C PHE A 90 -26.10 -5.80 -40.85
N CYS A 91 -27.20 -5.06 -40.71
CA CYS A 91 -28.10 -5.06 -39.55
C CYS A 91 -29.55 -5.39 -40.00
N PRO A 92 -29.81 -6.56 -40.60
CA PRO A 92 -31.11 -6.90 -41.17
C PRO A 92 -32.24 -6.87 -40.14
N GLY A 93 -33.39 -6.31 -40.54
CA GLY A 93 -34.59 -6.16 -39.71
C GLY A 93 -34.54 -5.12 -38.59
N VAL A 94 -33.35 -4.71 -38.12
CA VAL A 94 -33.16 -3.80 -36.98
C VAL A 94 -32.54 -2.46 -37.35
N GLY A 95 -31.72 -2.43 -38.40
CA GLY A 95 -30.96 -1.26 -38.83
C GLY A 95 -29.78 -0.92 -37.93
N PHE A 96 -28.87 -0.10 -38.46
CA PHE A 96 -27.71 0.41 -37.72
C PHE A 96 -28.10 1.46 -36.68
N ALA A 97 -27.34 1.49 -35.58
CA ALA A 97 -27.36 2.56 -34.61
C ALA A 97 -26.78 3.87 -35.20
N ALA A 98 -26.80 4.95 -34.41
CA ALA A 98 -26.10 6.17 -34.81
C ALA A 98 -24.59 5.89 -34.99
N PRO A 99 -23.96 6.33 -36.09
CA PRO A 99 -24.40 7.40 -37.00
C PRO A 99 -25.24 6.98 -38.22
N PHE A 100 -25.45 5.68 -38.48
CA PHE A 100 -26.03 5.16 -39.73
C PHE A 100 -27.54 4.85 -39.62
N VAL A 101 -28.28 5.63 -38.83
CA VAL A 101 -29.72 5.41 -38.57
C VAL A 101 -30.53 5.36 -39.88
N ASN A 102 -31.45 4.40 -39.97
CA ASN A 102 -32.26 4.06 -41.16
C ASN A 102 -31.47 3.44 -42.33
N ARG A 103 -30.32 2.81 -42.06
CA ARG A 103 -29.67 1.88 -42.98
C ARG A 103 -29.71 0.47 -42.42
N TRP A 104 -29.86 -0.53 -43.29
CA TRP A 104 -29.74 -1.95 -42.95
C TRP A 104 -28.46 -2.58 -43.49
N GLN A 105 -27.78 -1.91 -44.43
CA GLN A 105 -26.46 -2.25 -44.95
C GLN A 105 -25.56 -1.01 -44.93
N VAL A 106 -24.28 -1.21 -44.63
CA VAL A 106 -23.21 -0.22 -44.76
C VAL A 106 -22.01 -0.87 -45.44
N THR A 107 -21.66 -0.41 -46.64
CA THR A 107 -20.41 -0.77 -47.31
C THR A 107 -19.33 0.21 -46.87
N ALA A 108 -18.21 -0.31 -46.37
CA ALA A 108 -17.14 0.48 -45.79
C ALA A 108 -15.78 0.12 -46.40
N THR A 109 -15.04 1.12 -46.89
CA THR A 109 -13.69 0.93 -47.45
C THR A 109 -12.65 0.91 -46.33
N CYS A 110 -11.83 -0.13 -46.25
CA CYS A 110 -10.67 -0.14 -45.35
C CYS A 110 -9.71 1.02 -45.68
N LEU A 111 -9.30 1.78 -44.65
CA LEU A 111 -8.30 2.83 -44.78
C LEU A 111 -7.01 2.63 -43.96
N GLN A 112 -7.08 2.34 -42.66
CA GLN A 112 -5.96 1.83 -41.84
C GLN A 112 -6.46 1.38 -40.46
N ASN A 113 -5.80 0.40 -39.83
CA ASN A 113 -6.04 -0.05 -38.46
C ASN A 113 -7.54 -0.32 -38.17
N LYS A 114 -8.21 0.56 -37.42
CA LYS A 114 -9.65 0.49 -37.08
C LYS A 114 -10.50 1.49 -37.88
N TYR A 115 -10.03 2.02 -39.00
CA TYR A 115 -10.65 3.17 -39.68
C TYR A 115 -11.13 2.83 -41.08
N PHE A 116 -12.40 3.17 -41.32
CA PHE A 116 -13.14 2.81 -42.52
C PHE A 116 -13.87 4.01 -43.12
N LEU A 117 -13.85 4.14 -44.44
CA LEU A 117 -14.59 5.16 -45.20
C LEU A 117 -15.99 4.67 -45.53
N VAL A 118 -17.01 5.49 -45.28
CA VAL A 118 -18.40 5.31 -45.74
C VAL A 118 -18.88 6.65 -46.26
N ASP A 119 -19.35 6.75 -47.50
CA ASP A 119 -19.83 8.01 -48.12
C ASP A 119 -18.86 9.22 -47.95
N ASP A 120 -17.57 9.03 -48.26
CA ASP A 120 -16.49 10.02 -48.08
C ASP A 120 -16.24 10.48 -46.63
N LEU A 121 -16.85 9.79 -45.65
CA LEU A 121 -16.77 10.05 -44.22
C LEU A 121 -16.08 8.86 -43.53
N ILE A 122 -14.98 9.09 -42.82
CA ILE A 122 -14.29 8.06 -42.02
C ILE A 122 -15.04 7.87 -40.71
N TYR A 123 -15.05 6.62 -40.24
CA TYR A 123 -15.59 6.19 -38.96
C TYR A 123 -14.63 5.19 -38.29
N PRO A 124 -14.54 5.13 -36.95
CA PRO A 124 -13.88 4.04 -36.26
C PRO A 124 -14.73 2.78 -36.43
N PHE A 125 -14.09 1.63 -36.34
CA PHE A 125 -14.77 0.35 -36.31
C PHE A 125 -15.85 0.29 -35.20
N ALA A 126 -15.57 0.93 -34.06
CA ALA A 126 -16.51 1.06 -32.93
C ALA A 126 -17.86 1.74 -33.27
N ASN A 127 -17.97 2.49 -34.38
CA ASN A 127 -19.24 3.12 -34.76
C ASN A 127 -20.21 2.17 -35.49
N PHE A 128 -19.77 0.98 -35.89
CA PHE A 128 -20.61 0.01 -36.58
C PHE A 128 -21.26 -0.95 -35.58
N SER A 129 -22.45 -0.57 -35.12
CA SER A 129 -23.32 -1.39 -34.26
C SER A 129 -24.76 -1.35 -34.77
N CYS A 130 -25.52 -2.40 -34.47
CA CYS A 130 -26.95 -2.47 -34.77
C CYS A 130 -27.79 -1.93 -33.61
N THR A 131 -29.03 -1.50 -33.87
CA THR A 131 -29.94 -1.03 -32.80
C THR A 131 -30.40 -2.16 -31.85
N ALA A 132 -30.40 -3.39 -32.36
CA ALA A 132 -30.66 -4.65 -31.69
C ALA A 132 -29.87 -5.75 -32.44
N TRP A 133 -29.85 -6.98 -31.96
CA TRP A 133 -29.21 -8.08 -32.71
C TRP A 133 -29.93 -8.32 -34.06
N PRO A 134 -29.18 -8.53 -35.17
CA PRO A 134 -29.75 -8.86 -36.49
C PRO A 134 -30.86 -9.92 -36.46
N ILE A 135 -31.96 -9.69 -37.19
CA ILE A 135 -33.07 -10.66 -37.27
C ILE A 135 -32.65 -11.82 -38.15
N PHE A 136 -32.56 -13.01 -37.57
CA PHE A 136 -32.33 -14.27 -38.26
C PHE A 136 -33.65 -14.94 -38.67
N THR A 137 -33.57 -15.79 -39.68
CA THR A 137 -34.69 -16.55 -40.24
C THR A 137 -34.24 -17.93 -40.73
N ALA A 138 -35.21 -18.75 -41.14
CA ALA A 138 -35.00 -20.08 -41.69
C ALA A 138 -35.79 -20.23 -43.00
N LEU A 139 -35.09 -20.51 -44.10
CA LEU A 139 -35.66 -20.63 -45.43
C LEU A 139 -35.72 -22.10 -45.86
N ARG A 140 -36.92 -22.62 -46.11
CA ARG A 140 -37.12 -23.95 -46.69
C ARG A 140 -36.62 -23.93 -48.14
N SER A 141 -35.65 -24.77 -48.48
CA SER A 141 -35.07 -24.83 -49.83
C SER A 141 -35.99 -25.43 -50.90
N GLY A 142 -37.11 -26.03 -50.48
CA GLY A 142 -38.03 -26.76 -51.36
C GLY A 142 -37.50 -28.12 -51.82
N LYS A 143 -36.48 -28.66 -51.15
CA LYS A 143 -35.94 -30.01 -51.35
C LYS A 143 -36.15 -30.83 -50.08
N ASP A 144 -36.61 -32.06 -50.25
CA ASP A 144 -36.56 -33.11 -49.25
C ASP A 144 -35.09 -33.40 -48.89
N CYS A 145 -34.84 -33.85 -47.65
CA CYS A 145 -33.52 -34.23 -47.16
C CYS A 145 -33.53 -35.69 -46.70
N ASN A 146 -32.36 -36.33 -46.61
CA ASN A 146 -32.35 -37.75 -46.29
C ASN A 146 -32.74 -37.98 -44.82
N GLY A 147 -33.90 -38.62 -44.60
CA GLY A 147 -34.52 -38.81 -43.29
C GLY A 147 -35.52 -37.72 -42.85
N GLY A 148 -35.72 -36.66 -43.63
CA GLY A 148 -36.62 -35.55 -43.28
C GLY A 148 -37.37 -34.95 -44.48
N THR A 149 -38.28 -34.02 -44.20
CA THR A 149 -39.19 -33.43 -45.19
C THR A 149 -38.65 -32.15 -45.82
N ASP A 150 -37.83 -31.39 -45.10
CA ASP A 150 -37.39 -30.06 -45.49
C ASP A 150 -35.89 -29.88 -45.23
N LEU A 151 -35.09 -29.68 -46.29
CA LEU A 151 -33.77 -29.07 -46.17
C LEU A 151 -33.95 -27.55 -45.98
N VAL A 152 -33.51 -27.04 -44.83
CA VAL A 152 -33.72 -25.66 -44.38
C VAL A 152 -32.38 -24.95 -44.22
N GLN A 153 -32.25 -23.76 -44.82
CA GLN A 153 -31.09 -22.89 -44.64
C GLN A 153 -31.38 -21.87 -43.55
N VAL A 154 -30.48 -21.75 -42.57
CA VAL A 154 -30.61 -20.80 -41.45
C VAL A 154 -29.59 -19.68 -41.61
N GLY A 155 -30.02 -18.45 -41.39
CA GLY A 155 -29.19 -17.28 -41.66
C GLY A 155 -29.98 -15.98 -41.65
N PHE A 156 -29.57 -15.04 -42.49
CA PHE A 156 -30.11 -13.68 -42.51
C PHE A 156 -30.45 -13.24 -43.92
N GLU A 157 -31.69 -12.79 -44.12
CA GLU A 157 -32.14 -12.15 -45.36
C GLU A 157 -31.70 -10.67 -45.36
N VAL A 158 -31.03 -10.22 -46.42
CA VAL A 158 -30.59 -8.82 -46.59
C VAL A 158 -31.35 -8.14 -47.72
N GLU A 159 -31.49 -6.81 -47.68
CA GLU A 159 -32.48 -6.06 -48.49
C GLU A 159 -32.35 -6.26 -50.01
N ASP A 160 -31.15 -6.51 -50.53
CA ASP A 160 -30.90 -6.78 -51.95
C ASP A 160 -31.30 -8.21 -52.40
N GLY A 161 -31.95 -8.99 -51.52
CA GLY A 161 -32.36 -10.37 -51.78
C GLY A 161 -31.25 -11.41 -51.60
N GLY A 162 -30.12 -11.01 -51.02
CA GLY A 162 -29.06 -11.92 -50.58
C GLY A 162 -29.45 -12.66 -49.30
N PHE A 163 -28.76 -13.78 -49.04
CA PHE A 163 -28.93 -14.56 -47.82
C PHE A 163 -27.58 -14.95 -47.23
N LEU A 164 -27.26 -14.42 -46.04
CA LEU A 164 -26.06 -14.78 -45.28
C LEU A 164 -26.34 -16.08 -44.51
N GLN A 165 -26.04 -17.21 -45.14
CA GLN A 165 -26.21 -18.54 -44.53
C GLN A 165 -25.22 -18.73 -43.36
N SER A 166 -25.72 -19.21 -42.22
CA SER A 166 -24.97 -19.52 -41.01
C SER A 166 -24.77 -21.02 -40.84
N TYR A 167 -25.80 -21.82 -41.17
CA TYR A 167 -25.77 -23.28 -41.27
C TYR A 167 -27.00 -23.77 -42.07
N GLU A 168 -27.08 -25.07 -42.33
CA GLU A 168 -28.28 -25.71 -42.89
C GLU A 168 -28.64 -26.98 -42.12
N LEU A 169 -29.89 -27.43 -42.21
CA LEU A 169 -30.39 -28.57 -41.46
C LEU A 169 -31.46 -29.35 -42.21
N CYS A 170 -31.60 -30.61 -41.85
CA CYS A 170 -32.67 -31.49 -42.31
C CYS A 170 -33.75 -31.62 -41.23
N HIS A 171 -34.90 -30.98 -41.46
CA HIS A 171 -36.05 -31.05 -40.57
C HIS A 171 -37.06 -32.08 -41.08
N ASP A 172 -37.60 -32.87 -40.16
CA ASP A 172 -38.72 -33.78 -40.35
C ASP A 172 -39.96 -33.15 -39.72
N ALA A 173 -40.83 -32.58 -40.56
CA ALA A 173 -42.07 -31.95 -40.14
C ALA A 173 -43.18 -32.95 -39.76
N GLU A 174 -43.03 -34.25 -40.04
CA GLU A 174 -43.97 -35.28 -39.56
C GLU A 174 -43.67 -35.67 -38.11
N ALA A 175 -42.38 -35.74 -37.73
CA ALA A 175 -41.93 -36.02 -36.37
C ALA A 175 -41.70 -34.76 -35.49
N GLU A 176 -41.74 -33.57 -36.10
CA GLU A 176 -41.30 -32.30 -35.51
C GLU A 176 -39.87 -32.38 -34.94
N ALA A 177 -38.95 -32.96 -35.72
CA ALA A 177 -37.60 -33.34 -35.29
C ALA A 177 -36.54 -32.93 -36.31
N THR A 178 -35.33 -32.59 -35.86
CA THR A 178 -34.20 -32.34 -36.76
C THR A 178 -33.27 -33.55 -36.80
N ARG A 179 -33.04 -34.07 -38.01
CA ARG A 179 -32.25 -35.28 -38.27
C ARG A 179 -30.76 -35.00 -38.19
N TYR A 180 -30.32 -33.96 -38.90
CA TYR A 180 -28.95 -33.46 -38.86
C TYR A 180 -28.89 -31.96 -39.13
N VAL A 181 -27.81 -31.34 -38.66
CA VAL A 181 -27.38 -29.97 -38.96
C VAL A 181 -25.99 -30.04 -39.58
N HIS A 182 -25.77 -29.29 -40.66
CA HIS A 182 -24.49 -29.15 -41.35
C HIS A 182 -23.93 -27.74 -41.17
N HIS A 183 -22.70 -27.65 -40.67
CA HIS A 183 -21.97 -26.40 -40.50
C HIS A 183 -20.46 -26.59 -40.69
N VAL A 184 -19.73 -25.48 -40.78
CA VAL A 184 -18.27 -25.47 -40.97
C VAL A 184 -17.60 -24.98 -39.70
N LEU A 185 -16.59 -25.70 -39.22
CA LEU A 185 -15.65 -25.18 -38.23
C LEU A 185 -14.36 -24.72 -38.90
N TYR A 186 -13.91 -23.54 -38.49
CA TYR A 186 -12.64 -22.94 -38.89
C TYR A 186 -11.65 -22.97 -37.71
N PRO A 187 -10.34 -22.72 -37.92
CA PRO A 187 -9.40 -22.63 -36.80
C PRO A 187 -9.81 -21.56 -35.78
N SER A 188 -10.40 -20.46 -36.27
CA SER A 188 -10.95 -19.35 -35.48
C SER A 188 -12.28 -19.65 -34.77
N SER A 189 -12.89 -20.84 -34.97
CA SER A 189 -14.09 -21.24 -34.21
C SER A 189 -13.81 -21.56 -32.73
N TYR A 190 -12.55 -21.72 -32.33
CA TYR A 190 -12.19 -21.86 -30.92
C TYR A 190 -12.25 -20.51 -30.18
N ASP A 191 -11.80 -19.42 -30.83
CA ASP A 191 -11.83 -18.04 -30.31
C ASP A 191 -13.09 -17.28 -30.77
N TYR A 192 -14.26 -17.92 -30.59
CA TYR A 192 -15.56 -17.32 -30.87
C TYR A 192 -15.84 -16.09 -29.97
N GLN A 193 -16.78 -15.23 -30.36
CA GLN A 193 -17.14 -14.03 -29.60
C GLN A 193 -17.72 -14.39 -28.22
N HIS A 194 -17.03 -14.00 -27.16
CA HIS A 194 -17.47 -14.21 -25.78
C HIS A 194 -18.48 -13.13 -25.33
N GLY A 195 -19.14 -13.34 -24.19
CA GLY A 195 -20.04 -12.34 -23.57
C GLY A 195 -21.42 -12.14 -24.22
N VAL A 196 -21.62 -12.61 -25.46
CA VAL A 196 -22.87 -12.47 -26.22
C VAL A 196 -24.09 -12.97 -25.42
N ALA A 197 -25.06 -12.07 -25.20
CA ALA A 197 -26.26 -12.37 -24.42
C ALA A 197 -27.12 -13.47 -25.08
N ARG A 198 -27.70 -14.37 -24.28
CA ARG A 198 -28.56 -15.46 -24.77
C ARG A 198 -29.93 -14.92 -25.22
N PRO A 199 -30.37 -15.15 -26.48
CA PRO A 199 -31.75 -14.84 -26.88
C PRO A 199 -32.74 -15.90 -26.39
N ASN A 200 -34.04 -15.59 -26.48
CA ASN A 200 -35.09 -16.61 -26.35
C ASN A 200 -35.06 -17.55 -27.57
N PHE A 201 -35.47 -18.80 -27.38
CA PHE A 201 -35.68 -19.72 -28.51
C PHE A 201 -36.90 -19.30 -29.35
N LEU A 202 -36.89 -19.65 -30.63
CA LEU A 202 -37.99 -19.39 -31.57
C LEU A 202 -38.37 -20.66 -32.35
N GLU A 203 -39.67 -20.97 -32.38
CA GLU A 203 -40.26 -22.10 -33.10
C GLU A 203 -40.44 -21.85 -34.61
N LEU A 204 -40.66 -20.57 -34.98
CA LEU A 204 -41.18 -20.17 -36.30
C LEU A 204 -42.45 -20.97 -36.69
N ASP A 205 -42.60 -21.42 -37.94
CA ASP A 205 -43.78 -22.13 -38.42
C ASP A 205 -43.62 -23.67 -38.50
N PHE A 206 -42.52 -24.21 -37.98
CA PHE A 206 -42.15 -25.63 -38.15
C PHE A 206 -42.93 -26.60 -37.23
N TYR A 207 -43.43 -26.14 -36.08
CA TYR A 207 -44.02 -26.98 -35.03
C TYR A 207 -45.55 -26.95 -34.97
N GLY A 208 -46.22 -26.80 -36.12
CA GLY A 208 -47.69 -26.88 -36.21
C GLY A 208 -48.48 -25.86 -35.35
N GLY A 209 -47.83 -24.79 -34.87
CA GLY A 209 -48.40 -23.82 -33.93
C GLY A 209 -48.32 -24.21 -32.44
N ARG A 210 -47.56 -25.25 -32.09
CA ARG A 210 -47.24 -25.62 -30.70
C ARG A 210 -46.23 -24.65 -30.09
N ASP A 211 -46.44 -24.35 -28.80
CA ASP A 211 -45.42 -23.73 -27.94
C ASP A 211 -44.46 -24.83 -27.48
N VAL A 212 -43.32 -24.95 -28.17
CA VAL A 212 -42.30 -25.97 -27.91
C VAL A 212 -41.57 -25.65 -26.60
N ASN A 213 -41.35 -24.37 -26.32
CA ASN A 213 -40.71 -23.92 -25.09
C ASN A 213 -41.47 -24.41 -23.83
N THR A 214 -42.81 -24.42 -23.86
CA THR A 214 -43.65 -25.01 -22.81
C THR A 214 -43.43 -26.52 -22.66
N LYS A 215 -43.18 -27.28 -23.74
CA LYS A 215 -42.91 -28.73 -23.68
C LYS A 215 -41.61 -29.06 -22.95
N TYR A 216 -40.64 -28.14 -22.99
CA TYR A 216 -39.41 -28.23 -22.21
C TYR A 216 -39.54 -27.79 -20.74
N THR A 217 -40.71 -27.36 -20.26
CA THR A 217 -40.88 -27.09 -18.83
C THR A 217 -40.89 -28.37 -18.02
N GLN A 218 -40.26 -28.37 -16.84
CA GLN A 218 -40.20 -29.55 -15.94
C GLN A 218 -41.59 -30.12 -15.62
N VAL A 219 -42.59 -29.25 -15.47
CA VAL A 219 -43.99 -29.64 -15.24
C VAL A 219 -44.55 -30.40 -16.45
N GLN A 220 -44.37 -29.88 -17.67
CA GLN A 220 -44.90 -30.52 -18.87
C GLN A 220 -44.14 -31.82 -19.20
N GLN A 221 -42.82 -31.85 -19.02
CA GLN A 221 -42.01 -33.07 -19.13
C GLN A 221 -42.55 -34.16 -18.20
N ASN A 222 -42.74 -33.85 -16.91
CA ASN A 222 -43.24 -34.83 -15.96
C ASN A 222 -44.66 -35.30 -16.33
N ILE A 223 -45.56 -34.41 -16.76
CA ILE A 223 -46.92 -34.79 -17.19
C ILE A 223 -46.86 -35.70 -18.41
N THR A 224 -46.15 -35.31 -19.48
CA THR A 224 -46.08 -36.11 -20.72
C THR A 224 -45.44 -37.48 -20.44
N ILE A 225 -44.31 -37.53 -19.74
CA ILE A 225 -43.58 -38.77 -19.50
C ILE A 225 -44.29 -39.67 -18.47
N SER A 226 -44.96 -39.11 -17.46
CA SER A 226 -45.84 -39.89 -16.57
C SER A 226 -46.97 -40.59 -17.34
N ASN A 227 -47.57 -39.89 -18.33
CA ASN A 227 -48.61 -40.48 -19.18
C ASN A 227 -48.07 -41.59 -20.09
N ILE A 228 -46.83 -41.46 -20.60
CA ILE A 228 -46.15 -42.49 -21.40
C ILE A 228 -45.85 -43.75 -20.57
N LEU A 229 -45.33 -43.57 -19.35
CA LEU A 229 -44.88 -44.66 -18.48
C LEU A 229 -45.99 -45.27 -17.61
N GLY A 230 -47.17 -44.65 -17.54
CA GLY A 230 -48.28 -45.10 -16.70
C GLY A 230 -48.01 -45.04 -15.19
N LEU A 231 -47.01 -44.26 -14.78
CA LEU A 231 -46.57 -44.05 -13.39
C LEU A 231 -46.24 -42.57 -13.15
N ASP A 232 -46.03 -42.17 -11.90
CA ASP A 232 -45.46 -40.85 -11.59
C ASP A 232 -43.98 -40.84 -11.96
N ALA A 233 -43.63 -40.12 -13.03
CA ALA A 233 -42.27 -40.06 -13.55
C ALA A 233 -41.35 -39.12 -12.76
N SER A 234 -41.84 -38.44 -11.71
CA SER A 234 -41.02 -37.53 -10.90
C SER A 234 -39.71 -38.13 -10.35
N PRO A 235 -39.59 -39.44 -10.04
CA PRO A 235 -38.32 -40.04 -9.62
C PRO A 235 -37.23 -40.06 -10.70
N TYR A 236 -37.60 -39.95 -11.99
CA TYR A 236 -36.67 -39.78 -13.11
C TYR A 236 -36.27 -38.30 -13.34
N PHE A 237 -36.73 -37.38 -12.49
CA PHE A 237 -36.40 -35.96 -12.56
C PHE A 237 -35.79 -35.48 -11.25
N ASN A 238 -34.46 -35.48 -11.16
CA ASN A 238 -33.74 -34.82 -10.07
C ASN A 238 -33.29 -33.42 -10.53
N PHE A 239 -34.03 -32.40 -10.10
CA PHE A 239 -33.73 -30.99 -10.38
C PHE A 239 -32.46 -30.47 -9.70
N SER A 240 -31.90 -31.20 -8.74
CA SER A 240 -30.63 -30.86 -8.06
C SER A 240 -29.41 -31.50 -8.72
N ASP A 241 -29.58 -32.60 -9.45
CA ASP A 241 -28.51 -33.28 -10.21
C ASP A 241 -28.62 -33.01 -11.73
N ASP A 242 -29.32 -31.94 -12.13
CA ASP A 242 -29.62 -31.62 -13.54
C ASP A 242 -30.20 -32.79 -14.37
N ARG A 243 -30.89 -33.74 -13.74
CA ARG A 243 -31.58 -34.84 -14.43
C ARG A 243 -32.92 -34.35 -14.99
N ILE A 244 -32.84 -33.52 -16.03
CA ILE A 244 -33.97 -32.96 -16.79
C ILE A 244 -33.68 -32.99 -18.30
N LEU A 245 -34.71 -33.00 -19.13
CA LEU A 245 -34.52 -32.78 -20.57
C LEU A 245 -34.37 -31.28 -20.84
N SER A 246 -33.24 -30.93 -21.46
CA SER A 246 -32.87 -29.59 -21.87
C SER A 246 -32.95 -29.45 -23.38
N ARG A 247 -32.80 -28.21 -23.84
CA ARG A 247 -32.77 -27.82 -25.25
C ARG A 247 -31.33 -27.99 -25.75
N GLY A 248 -30.96 -29.25 -26.02
CA GLY A 248 -29.66 -29.63 -26.56
C GLY A 248 -29.53 -29.12 -27.99
N HIS A 249 -28.52 -28.30 -28.25
CA HIS A 249 -28.30 -27.74 -29.59
C HIS A 249 -27.62 -28.78 -30.48
N MET A 250 -27.92 -28.75 -31.78
CA MET A 250 -27.27 -29.61 -32.76
C MET A 250 -25.99 -28.94 -33.31
N ILE A 251 -26.06 -27.68 -33.75
CA ILE A 251 -24.89 -26.79 -33.77
C ILE A 251 -24.83 -25.99 -32.46
N ALA A 252 -23.73 -26.14 -31.73
CA ALA A 252 -23.47 -25.41 -30.50
C ALA A 252 -23.42 -23.90 -30.74
N LYS A 253 -23.89 -23.09 -29.78
CA LYS A 253 -23.70 -21.63 -29.80
C LYS A 253 -22.24 -21.26 -30.09
N THR A 254 -21.31 -21.95 -29.42
CA THR A 254 -19.86 -21.72 -29.45
C THR A 254 -19.15 -22.23 -30.70
N ASP A 255 -19.85 -22.90 -31.63
CA ASP A 255 -19.32 -23.21 -32.96
C ASP A 255 -19.41 -22.00 -33.92
N GLN A 256 -20.26 -21.02 -33.61
CA GLN A 256 -20.48 -19.81 -34.40
C GLN A 256 -19.62 -18.65 -33.88
N ILE A 257 -18.81 -18.07 -34.77
CA ILE A 257 -17.79 -17.08 -34.41
C ILE A 257 -18.41 -15.77 -33.93
N PHE A 258 -19.30 -15.14 -34.71
CA PHE A 258 -19.88 -13.83 -34.39
C PHE A 258 -21.21 -13.95 -33.63
N GLY A 259 -21.48 -13.04 -32.69
CA GLY A 259 -22.66 -13.07 -31.83
C GLY A 259 -24.01 -13.11 -32.56
N ALA A 260 -24.13 -12.41 -33.69
CA ALA A 260 -25.31 -12.54 -34.55
C ALA A 260 -25.49 -13.98 -35.03
N ALA A 261 -24.43 -14.61 -35.55
CA ALA A 261 -24.45 -16.01 -35.98
C ALA A 261 -24.65 -16.98 -34.79
N GLN A 262 -24.20 -16.64 -33.58
CA GLN A 262 -24.52 -17.41 -32.37
C GLN A 262 -26.03 -17.37 -32.05
N HIS A 263 -26.73 -16.26 -32.33
CA HIS A 263 -28.18 -16.16 -32.10
C HIS A 263 -28.99 -17.09 -33.01
N THR A 264 -28.53 -17.37 -34.23
CA THR A 264 -29.22 -18.28 -35.17
C THR A 264 -29.34 -19.71 -34.63
N THR A 265 -28.46 -20.10 -33.69
CA THR A 265 -28.46 -21.43 -33.06
C THR A 265 -29.66 -21.63 -32.11
N PHE A 266 -30.38 -20.57 -31.74
CA PHE A 266 -31.56 -20.62 -30.85
C PHE A 266 -32.90 -20.81 -31.58
N LEU A 267 -32.88 -21.30 -32.82
CA LEU A 267 -34.10 -21.85 -33.43
C LEU A 267 -34.39 -23.25 -32.86
N PHE A 268 -35.65 -23.58 -32.58
CA PHE A 268 -35.99 -24.94 -32.10
C PHE A 268 -35.68 -26.03 -33.14
N ILE A 269 -35.67 -25.70 -34.44
CA ILE A 269 -35.19 -26.61 -35.49
C ILE A 269 -33.68 -26.90 -35.42
N ASN A 270 -32.92 -26.26 -34.53
CA ASN A 270 -31.55 -26.63 -34.15
C ASN A 270 -31.49 -27.35 -32.79
N VAL A 271 -32.62 -27.81 -32.26
CA VAL A 271 -32.72 -28.40 -30.92
C VAL A 271 -33.30 -29.81 -30.99
N ALA A 272 -32.77 -30.69 -30.15
CA ALA A 272 -33.44 -31.93 -29.79
C ALA A 272 -33.42 -32.11 -28.24
N PRO A 273 -34.34 -32.91 -27.66
CA PRO A 273 -34.38 -33.15 -26.21
C PRO A 273 -33.17 -33.91 -25.67
N GLN A 274 -32.31 -33.23 -24.91
CA GLN A 274 -31.08 -33.81 -24.36
C GLN A 274 -31.10 -33.81 -22.84
N TRP A 275 -30.77 -34.91 -22.17
CA TRP A 275 -30.59 -34.90 -20.72
C TRP A 275 -29.49 -33.90 -20.35
N GLN A 276 -29.77 -32.97 -19.43
CA GLN A 276 -28.87 -31.86 -19.13
C GLN A 276 -27.53 -32.35 -18.56
N THR A 277 -27.51 -33.49 -17.85
CA THR A 277 -26.28 -34.17 -17.40
C THR A 277 -25.38 -34.61 -18.55
N PHE A 278 -25.96 -35.03 -19.68
CA PHE A 278 -25.22 -35.40 -20.90
C PHE A 278 -24.83 -34.16 -21.71
N ASN A 279 -25.76 -33.20 -21.86
CA ASN A 279 -25.56 -31.92 -22.56
C ASN A 279 -24.37 -31.15 -21.96
N GLY A 280 -24.40 -30.87 -20.65
CA GLY A 280 -23.32 -30.19 -19.93
C GLY A 280 -22.16 -31.10 -19.48
N GLY A 281 -22.21 -32.39 -19.80
CA GLY A 281 -21.20 -33.39 -19.45
C GLY A 281 -20.35 -33.74 -20.67
N ASN A 282 -20.41 -35.00 -21.11
CA ASN A 282 -19.57 -35.49 -22.20
C ASN A 282 -19.92 -34.89 -23.57
N TRP A 283 -21.12 -34.32 -23.78
CA TRP A 283 -21.44 -33.68 -25.05
C TRP A 283 -20.75 -32.32 -25.22
N GLU A 284 -20.77 -31.45 -24.20
CA GLU A 284 -19.96 -30.22 -24.19
C GLU A 284 -18.48 -30.52 -24.44
N LYS A 285 -17.95 -31.57 -23.78
CA LYS A 285 -16.56 -32.02 -23.98
C LYS A 285 -16.28 -32.46 -25.42
N VAL A 286 -17.22 -33.12 -26.10
CA VAL A 286 -17.12 -33.43 -27.55
C VAL A 286 -17.00 -32.15 -28.37
N GLU A 287 -17.90 -31.19 -28.15
CA GLU A 287 -17.93 -29.94 -28.90
C GLU A 287 -16.66 -29.11 -28.70
N THR A 288 -16.20 -28.97 -27.45
CA THR A 288 -14.97 -28.24 -27.10
C THR A 288 -13.71 -28.98 -27.57
N SER A 289 -13.65 -30.32 -27.45
CA SER A 289 -12.51 -31.10 -27.99
C SER A 289 -12.37 -30.92 -29.50
N VAL A 290 -13.49 -30.95 -30.25
CA VAL A 290 -13.48 -30.76 -31.70
C VAL A 290 -13.03 -29.36 -32.07
N ARG A 291 -13.59 -28.30 -31.47
CA ARG A 291 -13.15 -26.91 -31.72
C ARG A 291 -11.65 -26.75 -31.45
N LYS A 292 -11.17 -27.29 -30.33
CA LYS A 292 -9.74 -27.23 -29.96
C LYS A 292 -8.86 -27.98 -30.96
N PHE A 293 -9.22 -29.20 -31.36
CA PHE A 293 -8.47 -29.97 -32.34
C PHE A 293 -8.39 -29.25 -33.70
N VAL A 294 -9.50 -28.66 -34.15
CA VAL A 294 -9.56 -27.87 -35.40
C VAL A 294 -8.63 -26.65 -35.34
N ALA A 295 -8.57 -25.95 -34.21
CA ALA A 295 -7.65 -24.82 -33.99
C ALA A 295 -6.19 -25.28 -33.90
N ASP A 296 -5.87 -26.23 -33.02
CA ASP A 296 -4.50 -26.74 -32.77
C ASP A 296 -3.85 -27.33 -34.05
N ARG A 297 -4.66 -27.96 -34.91
CA ARG A 297 -4.21 -28.52 -36.20
C ARG A 297 -4.39 -27.56 -37.38
N ASN A 298 -4.96 -26.37 -37.17
CA ASN A 298 -5.26 -25.35 -38.18
C ASN A 298 -6.05 -25.91 -39.39
N LEU A 299 -7.13 -26.64 -39.11
CA LEU A 299 -7.98 -27.31 -40.10
C LEU A 299 -9.23 -26.49 -40.44
N THR A 300 -9.94 -26.86 -41.51
CA THR A 300 -11.32 -26.40 -41.75
C THR A 300 -12.17 -27.62 -42.03
N THR A 301 -13.18 -27.86 -41.20
CA THR A 301 -13.91 -29.13 -41.18
C THR A 301 -15.40 -28.94 -41.49
N ASP A 302 -15.95 -29.86 -42.27
CA ASP A 302 -17.40 -30.05 -42.39
C ASP A 302 -17.88 -30.84 -41.15
N CYS A 303 -18.85 -30.28 -40.43
CA CYS A 303 -19.48 -30.91 -39.26
C CYS A 303 -20.94 -31.25 -39.59
N TYR A 304 -21.31 -32.53 -39.43
CA TYR A 304 -22.70 -32.98 -39.48
C TYR A 304 -23.11 -33.52 -38.11
N THR A 305 -23.95 -32.78 -37.39
CA THR A 305 -24.40 -33.15 -36.04
C THR A 305 -25.86 -33.55 -36.08
N GLY A 306 -26.19 -34.76 -35.61
CA GLY A 306 -27.51 -35.36 -35.80
C GLY A 306 -27.97 -36.27 -34.67
N THR A 307 -29.20 -36.77 -34.82
CA THR A 307 -29.90 -37.60 -33.82
C THR A 307 -30.27 -38.96 -34.40
N TRP A 308 -30.25 -40.02 -33.59
CA TRP A 308 -30.64 -41.36 -34.01
C TRP A 308 -31.42 -42.12 -32.93
N GLY A 309 -32.52 -42.77 -33.34
CA GLY A 309 -33.42 -43.56 -32.48
C GLY A 309 -34.17 -42.72 -31.43
N VAL A 310 -35.10 -43.35 -30.71
CA VAL A 310 -35.81 -42.73 -29.57
C VAL A 310 -35.33 -43.36 -28.25
N SER A 311 -35.08 -42.53 -27.24
CA SER A 311 -34.66 -42.94 -25.90
C SER A 311 -35.84 -43.57 -25.16
N THR A 312 -35.56 -44.52 -24.26
CA THR A 312 -36.59 -45.26 -23.53
C THR A 312 -36.42 -45.18 -22.01
N LEU A 313 -37.54 -45.32 -21.31
CA LEU A 313 -37.59 -45.63 -19.88
C LEU A 313 -38.61 -46.77 -19.64
N PRO A 314 -38.43 -47.60 -18.60
CA PRO A 314 -39.38 -48.64 -18.26
C PRO A 314 -40.69 -48.07 -17.69
N ASP A 315 -41.82 -48.61 -18.15
CA ASP A 315 -43.14 -48.33 -17.59
C ASP A 315 -43.38 -49.04 -16.25
N VAL A 316 -44.59 -48.91 -15.71
CA VAL A 316 -45.03 -49.55 -14.45
C VAL A 316 -44.91 -51.08 -14.44
N ASP A 317 -44.90 -51.74 -15.60
CA ASP A 317 -44.72 -53.18 -15.76
C ASP A 317 -43.25 -53.56 -16.10
N GLY A 318 -42.35 -52.58 -16.17
CA GLY A 318 -40.94 -52.77 -16.53
C GLY A 318 -40.68 -52.87 -18.04
N ILE A 319 -41.64 -52.46 -18.88
CA ILE A 319 -41.52 -52.49 -20.34
C ILE A 319 -41.00 -51.13 -20.82
N GLU A 320 -39.89 -51.13 -21.55
CA GLU A 320 -39.31 -49.92 -22.15
C GLU A 320 -40.30 -49.21 -23.09
N ARG A 321 -40.50 -47.90 -22.87
CA ARG A 321 -41.34 -47.01 -23.69
C ARG A 321 -40.54 -45.87 -24.27
N GLU A 322 -40.78 -45.58 -25.54
CA GLU A 322 -40.18 -44.45 -26.25
C GLU A 322 -40.68 -43.10 -25.71
N LEU A 323 -39.75 -42.17 -25.50
CA LEU A 323 -40.02 -40.86 -24.91
C LEU A 323 -40.23 -39.78 -25.97
N TYR A 324 -41.31 -39.00 -25.79
CA TYR A 324 -41.69 -37.87 -26.64
C TYR A 324 -42.08 -36.69 -25.76
N LEU A 325 -41.89 -35.45 -26.24
CA LEU A 325 -42.32 -34.25 -25.50
C LEU A 325 -43.76 -33.82 -25.81
N ASP A 326 -44.32 -34.23 -26.96
CA ASP A 326 -45.72 -34.00 -27.31
C ASP A 326 -46.31 -35.13 -28.19
N PHE A 327 -47.61 -35.03 -28.51
CA PHE A 327 -48.30 -35.95 -29.40
C PHE A 327 -49.25 -35.20 -30.35
N ASP A 328 -49.51 -35.77 -31.53
CA ASP A 328 -50.54 -35.27 -32.46
C ASP A 328 -51.97 -35.71 -32.05
N GLU A 329 -52.98 -35.29 -32.81
CA GLU A 329 -54.39 -35.66 -32.58
C GLU A 329 -54.68 -37.18 -32.73
N ASN A 330 -53.75 -37.94 -33.31
CA ASN A 330 -53.83 -39.39 -33.51
C ASN A 330 -53.02 -40.19 -32.48
N ASN A 331 -52.32 -39.52 -31.55
CA ASN A 331 -51.31 -40.06 -30.64
C ASN A 331 -50.03 -40.57 -31.31
N ASN A 332 -49.65 -40.01 -32.47
CA ASN A 332 -48.29 -40.12 -32.98
C ASN A 332 -47.37 -39.24 -32.12
N GLY A 333 -46.21 -39.76 -31.72
CA GLY A 333 -45.25 -39.04 -30.88
C GLY A 333 -44.52 -37.95 -31.67
N LEU A 334 -44.46 -36.74 -31.11
CA LEU A 334 -43.81 -35.56 -31.66
C LEU A 334 -42.67 -35.12 -30.75
N ILE A 335 -41.63 -34.52 -31.34
CA ILE A 335 -40.44 -34.06 -30.62
C ILE A 335 -39.83 -35.23 -29.80
N PRO A 336 -39.37 -36.30 -30.48
CA PRO A 336 -38.79 -37.48 -29.84
C PRO A 336 -37.55 -37.11 -29.04
N VAL A 337 -37.37 -37.76 -27.88
CA VAL A 337 -36.10 -37.69 -27.13
C VAL A 337 -35.10 -38.63 -27.82
N PRO A 338 -33.98 -38.17 -28.41
CA PRO A 338 -33.09 -39.04 -29.15
C PRO A 338 -32.45 -40.10 -28.27
N LYS A 339 -32.27 -41.31 -28.81
CA LYS A 339 -31.48 -42.36 -28.15
C LYS A 339 -29.99 -42.01 -28.14
N ILE A 340 -29.51 -41.49 -29.27
CA ILE A 340 -28.11 -41.20 -29.56
C ILE A 340 -28.00 -39.83 -30.23
N TYR A 341 -26.97 -39.07 -29.85
CA TYR A 341 -26.46 -37.93 -30.59
C TYR A 341 -25.16 -38.32 -31.28
N PHE A 342 -24.93 -37.82 -32.49
CA PHE A 342 -23.70 -38.06 -33.24
C PHE A 342 -23.18 -36.78 -33.90
N ARG A 343 -21.87 -36.69 -34.09
CA ARG A 343 -21.19 -35.60 -34.77
C ARG A 343 -20.12 -36.16 -35.71
N VAL A 344 -20.39 -36.11 -37.01
CA VAL A 344 -19.41 -36.43 -38.06
C VAL A 344 -18.55 -35.18 -38.29
N VAL A 345 -17.23 -35.31 -38.27
CA VAL A 345 -16.26 -34.23 -38.53
C VAL A 345 -15.33 -34.69 -39.65
N ILE A 346 -15.26 -33.94 -40.75
CA ILE A 346 -14.43 -34.27 -41.92
C ILE A 346 -13.55 -33.07 -42.28
N ASP A 347 -12.23 -33.24 -42.38
CA ASP A 347 -11.34 -32.19 -42.89
C ASP A 347 -11.57 -31.96 -44.40
N ARG A 348 -11.77 -30.70 -44.78
CA ARG A 348 -12.00 -30.32 -46.19
C ARG A 348 -10.79 -30.57 -47.08
N VAL A 349 -9.57 -30.59 -46.53
CA VAL A 349 -8.33 -30.72 -47.31
C VAL A 349 -7.92 -32.17 -47.52
N THR A 350 -7.77 -32.96 -46.46
CA THR A 350 -7.37 -34.38 -46.54
C THR A 350 -8.54 -35.31 -46.86
N ARG A 351 -9.77 -34.89 -46.52
CA ARG A 351 -10.97 -35.73 -46.43
C ARG A 351 -10.84 -36.89 -45.44
N GLU A 352 -9.96 -36.79 -44.45
CA GLU A 352 -10.04 -37.66 -43.27
C GLU A 352 -11.24 -37.25 -42.41
N GLY A 353 -11.91 -38.22 -41.78
CA GLY A 353 -13.05 -37.93 -40.92
C GLY A 353 -13.24 -38.87 -39.75
N ILE A 354 -14.08 -38.47 -38.80
CA ILE A 354 -14.37 -39.20 -37.56
C ILE A 354 -15.83 -38.97 -37.18
N VAL A 355 -16.48 -39.96 -36.54
CA VAL A 355 -17.80 -39.79 -35.92
C VAL A 355 -17.65 -39.89 -34.41
N LEU A 356 -18.09 -38.86 -33.69
CA LEU A 356 -18.17 -38.84 -32.24
C LEU A 356 -19.63 -39.07 -31.82
N ILE A 357 -19.87 -40.00 -30.90
CA ILE A 357 -21.21 -40.49 -30.58
C ILE A 357 -21.41 -40.44 -29.07
N GLY A 358 -22.56 -39.93 -28.62
CA GLY A 358 -22.94 -39.83 -27.21
C GLY A 358 -24.34 -40.38 -26.94
N ILE A 359 -24.51 -41.06 -25.82
CA ILE A 359 -25.75 -41.75 -25.45
C ILE A 359 -26.60 -40.87 -24.52
N ASN A 360 -27.79 -40.52 -25.00
CA ASN A 360 -28.70 -39.59 -24.33
C ASN A 360 -29.67 -40.32 -23.38
N ASN A 361 -29.12 -41.03 -22.39
CA ASN A 361 -29.89 -41.67 -21.32
C ASN A 361 -29.03 -41.97 -20.07
N PRO A 362 -29.11 -41.17 -18.99
CA PRO A 362 -28.31 -41.32 -17.78
C PRO A 362 -28.86 -42.37 -16.79
N TYR A 363 -29.71 -43.29 -17.25
CA TYR A 363 -30.30 -44.38 -16.47
C TYR A 363 -29.88 -45.79 -16.94
N LEU A 364 -29.16 -45.89 -18.06
CA LEU A 364 -28.69 -47.17 -18.58
C LEU A 364 -27.51 -47.71 -17.78
N THR A 365 -27.42 -49.04 -17.69
CA THR A 365 -26.19 -49.71 -17.28
C THR A 365 -25.22 -49.84 -18.45
N LEU A 366 -23.93 -50.01 -18.15
CA LEU A 366 -22.90 -50.29 -19.16
C LEU A 366 -23.22 -51.56 -19.99
N GLU A 367 -23.87 -52.56 -19.39
CA GLU A 367 -24.31 -53.78 -20.08
C GLU A 367 -25.41 -53.49 -21.12
N GLN A 368 -26.41 -52.67 -20.78
CA GLN A 368 -27.45 -52.23 -21.72
C GLN A 368 -26.85 -51.42 -22.87
N ILE A 369 -25.91 -50.52 -22.56
CA ILE A 369 -25.19 -49.72 -23.55
C ILE A 369 -24.43 -50.61 -24.53
N GLN A 370 -23.57 -51.51 -24.03
CA GLN A 370 -22.76 -52.41 -24.84
C GLN A 370 -23.59 -53.34 -25.74
N LYS A 371 -24.79 -53.72 -25.29
CA LYS A 371 -25.68 -54.63 -26.01
C LYS A 371 -26.54 -53.94 -27.07
N ASP A 372 -27.15 -52.80 -26.74
CA ASP A 372 -28.24 -52.22 -27.52
C ASP A 372 -27.97 -50.80 -28.05
N TYR A 373 -26.83 -50.17 -27.74
CA TYR A 373 -26.52 -48.77 -28.11
C TYR A 373 -25.23 -48.57 -28.92
N ILE A 374 -24.30 -49.54 -28.95
CA ILE A 374 -23.07 -49.43 -29.77
C ILE A 374 -23.41 -49.72 -31.24
N LEU A 375 -23.32 -48.70 -32.09
CA LEU A 375 -23.67 -48.80 -33.53
C LEU A 375 -22.52 -49.28 -34.44
N CYS A 376 -21.27 -49.07 -34.02
CA CYS A 376 -20.06 -49.23 -34.85
C CYS A 376 -18.84 -49.47 -33.95
N GLN A 377 -17.69 -49.85 -34.51
CA GLN A 377 -16.50 -50.18 -33.71
C GLN A 377 -15.94 -48.94 -33.00
N ASP A 378 -15.82 -49.00 -31.67
CA ASP A 378 -15.25 -47.89 -30.89
C ASP A 378 -13.72 -47.78 -31.04
N ILE A 379 -13.29 -46.65 -31.59
CA ILE A 379 -11.90 -46.24 -31.79
C ILE A 379 -11.49 -45.03 -30.93
N GLY A 380 -12.34 -44.57 -30.01
CA GLY A 380 -12.10 -43.38 -29.18
C GLY A 380 -10.84 -43.46 -28.30
N HIS A 381 -10.33 -44.68 -28.05
CA HIS A 381 -9.07 -44.92 -27.35
C HIS A 381 -7.80 -44.59 -28.16
N GLN A 382 -7.95 -44.18 -29.43
CA GLN A 382 -6.85 -43.82 -30.35
C GLN A 382 -6.81 -42.30 -30.65
N LEU A 383 -7.56 -41.52 -29.87
CA LEU A 383 -7.82 -40.09 -30.09
C LEU A 383 -7.52 -39.31 -28.79
N SER A 384 -6.24 -39.11 -28.45
CA SER A 384 -5.82 -38.46 -27.20
C SER A 384 -6.31 -37.00 -27.02
N TRP A 385 -6.82 -36.38 -28.08
CA TRP A 385 -7.37 -35.02 -28.06
C TRP A 385 -8.81 -34.92 -27.53
N LEU A 386 -9.49 -36.05 -27.28
CA LEU A 386 -10.83 -36.08 -26.70
C LEU A 386 -10.77 -36.09 -25.16
N THR A 387 -11.40 -35.10 -24.52
CA THR A 387 -11.34 -34.90 -23.06
C THR A 387 -12.50 -35.52 -22.27
N TRP A 388 -13.33 -36.35 -22.93
CA TRP A 388 -14.51 -36.97 -22.31
C TRP A 388 -14.16 -37.98 -21.20
N TYR A 389 -15.13 -38.24 -20.32
CA TYR A 389 -15.10 -39.34 -19.37
C TYR A 389 -16.02 -40.45 -19.87
N LYS A 390 -15.53 -41.24 -20.84
CA LYS A 390 -16.27 -42.29 -21.54
C LYS A 390 -17.15 -43.17 -20.64
N GLU A 391 -16.65 -43.57 -19.47
CA GLU A 391 -17.34 -44.49 -18.56
C GLU A 391 -18.19 -43.76 -17.49
N ASP A 392 -18.22 -42.43 -17.48
CA ASP A 392 -19.17 -41.67 -16.67
C ASP A 392 -20.57 -41.71 -17.32
N LEU A 393 -21.38 -42.64 -16.84
CA LEU A 393 -22.75 -42.83 -17.32
C LEU A 393 -23.71 -41.71 -16.88
N HIS A 394 -23.34 -40.88 -15.88
CA HIS A 394 -24.13 -39.73 -15.47
C HIS A 394 -23.93 -38.57 -16.45
N GLU A 395 -22.68 -38.30 -16.83
CA GLU A 395 -22.33 -37.37 -17.91
C GLU A 395 -22.64 -37.90 -19.34
N GLY A 396 -23.16 -39.12 -19.44
CA GLY A 396 -23.56 -39.79 -20.70
C GLY A 396 -22.38 -40.49 -21.38
N TYR A 397 -22.52 -41.78 -21.65
CA TYR A 397 -21.47 -42.58 -22.29
C TYR A 397 -21.19 -42.10 -23.72
N SER A 398 -19.92 -41.92 -24.06
CA SER A 398 -19.48 -41.45 -25.38
C SER A 398 -18.37 -42.32 -25.98
N TYR A 399 -18.37 -42.46 -27.30
CA TYR A 399 -17.45 -43.31 -28.06
C TYR A 399 -17.25 -42.78 -29.50
N ALA A 400 -16.23 -43.25 -30.22
CA ALA A 400 -15.92 -42.75 -31.58
C ALA A 400 -15.89 -43.86 -32.63
N CYS A 401 -16.24 -43.58 -33.88
CA CYS A 401 -16.22 -44.52 -35.01
C CYS A 401 -15.58 -43.90 -36.25
N SER A 402 -15.17 -44.76 -37.21
CA SER A 402 -14.98 -44.35 -38.60
C SER A 402 -16.32 -43.85 -39.19
N VAL A 403 -16.24 -43.03 -40.25
CA VAL A 403 -17.45 -42.57 -40.95
C VAL A 403 -18.09 -43.73 -41.72
N GLU A 404 -17.25 -44.60 -42.29
CA GLU A 404 -17.66 -45.78 -43.05
C GLU A 404 -18.50 -46.76 -42.21
N ASP A 405 -18.04 -47.16 -41.02
CA ASP A 405 -18.76 -48.09 -40.15
C ASP A 405 -20.10 -47.50 -39.66
N PHE A 406 -20.11 -46.18 -39.41
CA PHE A 406 -21.29 -45.48 -38.91
C PHE A 406 -22.42 -45.40 -39.96
N ILE A 407 -22.09 -45.08 -41.22
CA ILE A 407 -23.09 -44.95 -42.30
C ILE A 407 -23.62 -46.29 -42.82
N GLU A 408 -23.03 -47.42 -42.44
CA GLU A 408 -23.66 -48.74 -42.67
C GLU A 408 -25.00 -48.85 -41.93
N VAL A 409 -25.10 -48.22 -40.76
CA VAL A 409 -26.27 -48.23 -39.86
C VAL A 409 -27.11 -46.96 -40.00
N VAL A 410 -26.51 -45.77 -39.84
CA VAL A 410 -27.23 -44.48 -39.84
C VAL A 410 -27.25 -43.90 -41.25
N LYS A 411 -28.42 -43.91 -41.88
CA LYS A 411 -28.60 -43.52 -43.29
C LYS A 411 -29.33 -42.20 -43.50
N ASP A 412 -29.80 -41.57 -42.43
CA ASP A 412 -30.57 -40.31 -42.45
C ASP A 412 -29.64 -39.08 -42.55
N LEU A 413 -28.73 -39.13 -43.53
CA LEU A 413 -27.64 -38.18 -43.75
C LEU A 413 -27.35 -38.02 -45.26
N PRO A 414 -26.68 -36.94 -45.70
CA PRO A 414 -26.33 -36.75 -47.11
C PRO A 414 -25.12 -37.62 -47.48
N LEU A 415 -25.37 -38.91 -47.71
CA LEU A 415 -24.33 -39.95 -47.88
C LEU A 415 -23.31 -39.65 -48.98
N GLU A 416 -23.67 -38.86 -49.99
CA GLU A 416 -22.77 -38.44 -51.08
C GLU A 416 -21.66 -37.48 -50.60
N ASP A 417 -21.94 -36.70 -49.55
CA ASP A 417 -21.02 -35.69 -48.99
C ASP A 417 -20.11 -36.26 -47.88
N LEU A 418 -20.38 -37.47 -47.39
CA LEU A 418 -19.69 -38.09 -46.25
C LEU A 418 -18.51 -38.99 -46.61
N HIS A 419 -18.11 -39.09 -47.89
CA HIS A 419 -16.96 -39.91 -48.30
C HIS A 419 -15.64 -39.42 -47.66
N THR A 420 -14.96 -40.32 -46.95
CA THR A 420 -13.67 -40.09 -46.29
C THR A 420 -12.51 -40.88 -46.92
N ASN A 421 -11.29 -40.41 -46.70
CA ASN A 421 -10.02 -41.02 -47.17
C ASN A 421 -9.25 -41.73 -46.05
N GLY A 422 -9.69 -41.60 -44.80
CA GLY A 422 -9.01 -42.07 -43.60
C GLY A 422 -9.67 -41.53 -42.33
N ILE A 423 -9.16 -41.93 -41.17
CA ILE A 423 -9.69 -41.53 -39.86
C ILE A 423 -9.02 -40.23 -39.39
N LEU A 424 -9.81 -39.20 -39.07
CA LEU A 424 -9.30 -37.91 -38.62
C LEU A 424 -8.75 -37.98 -37.19
N GLY A 425 -7.52 -37.50 -37.00
CA GLY A 425 -6.98 -37.20 -35.68
C GLY A 425 -6.52 -38.40 -34.85
N LEU A 426 -6.22 -39.54 -35.46
CA LEU A 426 -5.52 -40.63 -34.78
C LEU A 426 -4.20 -40.15 -34.17
N ASP A 427 -3.86 -40.70 -33.00
CA ASP A 427 -2.56 -40.50 -32.37
C ASP A 427 -1.44 -41.09 -33.24
N ASP A 428 -0.31 -40.37 -33.37
CA ASP A 428 0.85 -40.82 -34.14
C ASP A 428 1.42 -42.12 -33.54
N VAL A 429 1.02 -43.26 -34.11
CA VAL A 429 1.57 -44.57 -33.74
C VAL A 429 3.04 -44.60 -34.12
N THR A 430 3.92 -44.31 -33.14
CA THR A 430 5.36 -44.51 -33.29
C THR A 430 5.63 -45.96 -33.62
N THR A 431 5.93 -46.23 -34.89
CA THR A 431 6.21 -47.55 -35.42
C THR A 431 7.46 -48.14 -34.76
N VAL A 432 7.25 -49.01 -33.77
CA VAL A 432 8.25 -50.00 -33.36
C VAL A 432 8.14 -51.18 -34.34
N GLU A 433 9.25 -51.50 -35.00
CA GLU A 433 9.30 -52.50 -36.09
C GLU A 433 8.81 -53.90 -35.66
N PRO A 434 8.23 -54.69 -36.60
CA PRO A 434 7.65 -55.99 -36.30
C PRO A 434 8.74 -57.04 -36.05
N SER A 435 8.64 -57.76 -34.93
CA SER A 435 9.37 -59.02 -34.72
C SER A 435 8.40 -60.19 -34.53
N THR A 436 8.44 -61.07 -35.53
CA THR A 436 7.82 -62.40 -35.61
C THR A 436 7.98 -63.24 -34.32
N THR A 437 6.94 -63.98 -33.91
CA THR A 437 6.86 -65.46 -34.07
C THR A 437 5.68 -66.07 -33.26
N GLU A 438 4.79 -66.74 -33.98
CA GLU A 438 3.95 -67.91 -33.62
C GLU A 438 3.51 -68.17 -32.16
N SER A 439 2.19 -68.06 -31.96
CA SER A 439 1.28 -69.13 -31.48
C SER A 439 1.76 -70.13 -30.41
N SER A 440 1.09 -70.16 -29.24
CA SER A 440 0.06 -71.19 -28.93
C SER A 440 -0.33 -71.22 -27.43
N THR A 441 -1.63 -71.45 -27.16
CA THR A 441 -2.26 -72.27 -26.07
C THR A 441 -1.54 -72.39 -24.70
N THR A 442 -2.18 -72.31 -23.51
CA THR A 442 -3.59 -72.56 -23.10
C THR A 442 -3.74 -72.21 -21.60
N THR A 443 -4.96 -71.83 -21.16
CA THR A 443 -5.75 -72.27 -19.97
C THR A 443 -5.00 -72.72 -18.66
N GLU A 444 -5.38 -72.42 -17.41
CA GLU A 444 -6.68 -72.38 -16.67
C GLU A 444 -6.55 -71.39 -15.46
N GLU A 445 -7.55 -70.58 -15.08
CA GLU A 445 -8.77 -70.88 -14.27
C GLU A 445 -8.51 -70.95 -12.72
N PRO A 446 -9.51 -70.87 -11.81
CA PRO A 446 -9.63 -69.67 -10.96
C PRO A 446 -9.98 -69.95 -9.46
N SER A 447 -10.60 -68.96 -8.78
CA SER A 447 -11.39 -69.06 -7.53
C SER A 447 -10.58 -69.16 -6.19
N SER A 448 -11.09 -68.79 -5.01
CA SER A 448 -12.48 -68.50 -4.58
C SER A 448 -12.56 -67.79 -3.20
N THR A 449 -13.71 -67.12 -2.95
CA THR A 449 -14.51 -67.06 -1.68
C THR A 449 -14.09 -66.24 -0.43
N THR A 450 -14.98 -65.28 -0.11
CA THR A 450 -15.77 -65.18 1.15
C THR A 450 -15.34 -64.25 2.30
N SER A 451 -16.03 -63.10 2.34
CA SER A 451 -16.79 -62.50 3.47
C SER A 451 -16.17 -62.35 4.88
N THR A 452 -16.34 -61.16 5.50
CA THR A 452 -17.33 -60.87 6.57
C THR A 452 -17.27 -59.38 6.99
N GLU A 453 -18.38 -58.84 7.50
CA GLU A 453 -18.64 -57.45 7.91
C GLU A 453 -17.96 -56.99 9.22
N ILE A 454 -18.02 -55.67 9.51
CA ILE A 454 -18.23 -54.96 10.82
C ILE A 454 -17.38 -53.66 10.94
N PRO A 455 -17.85 -52.56 11.60
CA PRO A 455 -17.54 -51.19 11.15
C PRO A 455 -16.82 -50.26 12.18
N SER A 456 -16.56 -49.04 11.69
CA SER A 456 -16.52 -47.74 12.40
C SER A 456 -15.32 -47.30 13.28
N THR A 457 -14.96 -46.02 13.04
CA THR A 457 -14.39 -44.99 13.93
C THR A 457 -12.89 -44.95 14.33
N THR A 458 -12.25 -43.88 13.82
CA THR A 458 -11.22 -42.98 14.42
C THR A 458 -9.75 -43.39 14.60
N ASP A 459 -8.91 -42.41 14.26
CA ASP A 459 -7.59 -42.02 14.76
C ASP A 459 -6.27 -42.71 14.31
N THR A 460 -5.44 -41.86 13.67
CA THR A 460 -3.96 -41.77 13.73
C THR A 460 -3.07 -42.83 13.05
N THR A 461 -2.29 -42.35 12.05
CA THR A 461 -0.82 -42.47 11.79
C THR A 461 0.03 -43.52 12.55
N PRO A 462 1.18 -44.06 12.01
CA PRO A 462 2.15 -43.35 11.14
C PRO A 462 2.97 -44.14 10.07
N SER A 463 3.66 -43.36 9.22
CA SER A 463 5.00 -43.49 8.60
C SER A 463 5.74 -44.82 8.27
N SER A 464 6.20 -44.88 7.00
CA SER A 464 7.58 -45.16 6.52
C SER A 464 8.17 -46.59 6.43
N THR A 465 8.87 -46.85 5.32
CA THR A 465 10.20 -47.52 5.25
C THR A 465 10.88 -47.22 3.89
N SER A 466 12.21 -47.06 3.90
CA SER A 466 13.08 -46.58 2.80
C SER A 466 13.94 -47.67 2.13
N VAL A 467 14.49 -47.40 0.93
CA VAL A 467 15.69 -48.07 0.38
C VAL A 467 16.60 -47.02 -0.31
N SER A 468 17.92 -47.23 -0.31
CA SER A 468 18.98 -46.27 -0.68
C SER A 468 20.10 -46.91 -1.51
N SER A 469 20.82 -46.13 -2.34
CA SER A 469 22.17 -46.47 -2.86
C SER A 469 22.97 -45.22 -3.30
N THR A 470 24.30 -45.30 -3.16
CA THR A 470 25.31 -44.21 -3.20
C THR A 470 26.16 -44.17 -4.49
N THR A 471 27.02 -43.15 -4.70
CA THR A 471 28.52 -43.27 -4.88
C THR A 471 29.25 -41.98 -5.40
N GLU A 472 30.15 -41.44 -4.54
CA GLU A 472 31.48 -40.78 -4.74
C GLU A 472 31.77 -39.40 -5.41
N GLU A 473 32.94 -38.86 -5.01
CA GLU A 473 33.54 -37.50 -5.07
C GLU A 473 34.84 -37.50 -5.95
N PRO A 474 35.72 -36.44 -6.12
CA PRO A 474 36.71 -36.06 -5.08
C PRO A 474 37.40 -34.64 -5.08
N SER A 475 37.75 -34.12 -3.87
CA SER A 475 38.97 -33.35 -3.41
C SER A 475 39.83 -32.41 -4.33
N SER A 476 40.43 -31.27 -3.90
CA SER A 476 41.52 -31.19 -2.88
C SER A 476 42.21 -29.79 -2.66
N SER A 477 42.64 -29.53 -1.40
CA SER A 477 43.76 -28.61 -0.97
C SER A 477 43.55 -27.08 -1.08
N THR A 478 44.33 -26.11 -0.52
CA THR A 478 45.56 -26.01 0.34
C THR A 478 45.44 -24.80 1.34
N ALA A 479 46.42 -24.51 2.21
CA ALA A 479 46.41 -23.58 3.38
C ALA A 479 47.28 -22.30 3.31
N SER A 480 47.04 -21.30 4.20
CA SER A 480 48.04 -20.61 5.07
C SER A 480 47.40 -19.64 6.14
N PRO A 481 48.05 -19.29 7.28
CA PRO A 481 47.34 -18.97 8.55
C PRO A 481 47.82 -17.75 9.40
N THR A 482 47.25 -17.61 10.63
CA THR A 482 47.69 -16.82 11.84
C THR A 482 47.27 -15.32 11.88
N THR A 483 46.83 -14.67 12.99
CA THR A 483 47.21 -14.78 14.43
C THR A 483 46.17 -14.19 15.45
N GLU A 484 46.01 -14.84 16.64
CA GLU A 484 45.51 -14.39 18.01
C GLU A 484 44.16 -13.61 18.17
N LEU A 485 43.07 -14.07 18.85
CA LEU A 485 42.81 -14.59 20.24
C LEU A 485 43.25 -13.66 21.41
N PRO A 486 42.68 -13.68 22.66
CA PRO A 486 41.83 -14.72 23.28
C PRO A 486 40.70 -14.32 24.32
N THR A 487 39.76 -15.25 24.59
CA THR A 487 39.09 -15.59 25.92
C THR A 487 38.40 -14.51 26.78
N SER A 488 37.48 -14.74 27.75
CA SER A 488 37.04 -15.89 28.59
C SER A 488 35.76 -15.46 29.38
N THR A 489 34.92 -16.28 30.03
CA THR A 489 34.65 -17.75 30.08
C THR A 489 33.32 -18.00 30.84
N VAL A 490 32.58 -19.06 30.49
CA VAL A 490 31.32 -19.54 31.12
C VAL A 490 31.55 -20.30 32.44
N ILE A 491 30.61 -20.24 33.40
CA ILE A 491 30.22 -21.29 34.39
C ILE A 491 28.95 -20.77 35.11
N SER A 492 27.73 -21.27 34.88
CA SER A 492 27.12 -22.60 35.19
C SER A 492 26.37 -22.67 36.54
N THR A 493 25.04 -22.61 36.44
CA THR A 493 24.02 -23.40 37.19
C THR A 493 24.05 -23.47 38.73
N THR A 494 22.93 -23.06 39.34
CA THR A 494 22.26 -23.90 40.37
C THR A 494 20.74 -23.66 40.36
N GLU A 495 19.97 -24.72 40.59
CA GLU A 495 18.50 -24.81 40.43
C GLU A 495 17.68 -24.34 41.68
N PRO A 496 16.32 -24.27 41.61
CA PRO A 496 15.50 -23.37 42.43
C PRO A 496 14.94 -24.00 43.72
N PRO A 497 13.87 -23.44 44.31
CA PRO A 497 12.61 -24.16 44.10
C PRO A 497 11.37 -23.28 43.85
N THR A 498 10.51 -23.82 42.99
CA THR A 498 9.09 -23.49 42.85
C THR A 498 8.35 -23.57 44.18
N SER A 499 7.43 -22.63 44.46
CA SER A 499 6.35 -22.87 45.43
C SER A 499 5.03 -22.26 44.96
N THR A 500 4.08 -23.15 44.66
CA THR A 500 2.74 -22.82 44.18
C THR A 500 1.81 -22.66 45.38
N VAL A 501 1.12 -21.52 45.53
CA VAL A 501 -0.03 -21.40 46.45
C VAL A 501 -1.18 -20.67 45.76
N THR A 502 -2.31 -21.35 45.70
CA THR A 502 -3.58 -20.84 45.16
C THR A 502 -4.47 -20.32 46.29
N SER A 503 -5.39 -19.42 45.93
CA SER A 503 -6.70 -19.18 46.59
C SER A 503 -6.80 -18.34 47.89
N THR A 504 -7.60 -17.27 47.77
CA THR A 504 -8.62 -16.76 48.72
C THR A 504 -8.25 -16.36 50.15
N THR A 505 -8.33 -15.04 50.45
CA THR A 505 -9.26 -14.50 51.48
C THR A 505 -9.54 -12.98 51.33
N LYS A 506 -10.83 -12.61 51.41
CA LYS A 506 -11.40 -11.27 51.73
C LYS A 506 -11.49 -11.10 53.27
N PRO A 507 -11.97 -9.96 53.83
CA PRO A 507 -11.91 -8.55 53.41
C PRO A 507 -10.97 -7.84 54.43
N PRO A 508 -11.24 -6.72 55.18
CA PRO A 508 -12.29 -5.66 55.13
C PRO A 508 -12.02 -4.66 53.97
N THR A 509 -12.71 -3.54 53.70
CA THR A 509 -13.88 -2.82 54.26
C THR A 509 -13.73 -2.01 55.57
N SER A 510 -12.94 -0.94 55.55
CA SER A 510 -13.08 0.15 56.54
C SER A 510 -13.43 1.47 55.85
N THR A 511 -14.74 1.73 55.74
CA THR A 511 -15.28 3.04 55.37
C THR A 511 -15.12 4.00 56.54
N VAL A 512 -14.27 5.02 56.42
CA VAL A 512 -14.34 6.21 57.28
C VAL A 512 -14.30 7.44 56.39
N ALA A 513 -15.40 8.19 56.41
CA ALA A 513 -15.52 9.46 55.73
C ALA A 513 -15.02 10.62 56.62
N SER A 514 -14.21 11.48 56.05
CA SER A 514 -13.81 12.80 56.57
C SER A 514 -13.33 13.59 55.34
N THR A 515 -14.21 14.18 54.54
CA THR A 515 -15.09 15.32 54.89
C THR A 515 -14.28 16.51 55.41
N THR A 516 -13.66 17.25 54.49
CA THR A 516 -13.32 18.66 54.69
C THR A 516 -13.59 19.40 53.37
N GLU A 517 -14.15 20.60 53.46
CA GLU A 517 -14.82 21.31 52.37
C GLU A 517 -13.83 21.95 51.38
N GLN A 518 -14.18 21.98 50.10
CA GLN A 518 -13.61 22.92 49.12
C GLN A 518 -14.77 23.74 48.50
N PRO A 519 -14.70 25.08 48.53
CA PRO A 519 -15.82 25.93 48.12
C PRO A 519 -16.03 25.94 46.60
N THR A 520 -17.30 26.04 46.21
CA THR A 520 -17.80 25.87 44.84
C THR A 520 -17.85 27.19 44.08
N SER A 521 -17.49 27.18 42.79
CA SER A 521 -18.06 28.12 41.80
C SER A 521 -18.13 27.46 40.42
N THR A 522 -19.37 27.19 39.98
CA THR A 522 -19.74 26.38 38.81
C THR A 522 -20.10 27.25 37.61
N VAL A 523 -19.76 26.84 36.39
CA VAL A 523 -20.67 26.90 35.22
C VAL A 523 -20.43 25.68 34.34
N THR A 524 -21.48 24.94 34.00
CA THR A 524 -21.48 23.84 33.02
C THR A 524 -22.84 23.85 32.32
N SER A 525 -22.88 23.53 31.02
CA SER A 525 -24.14 23.34 30.31
C SER A 525 -24.03 22.15 29.35
N THR A 526 -24.82 21.12 29.63
CA THR A 526 -24.85 19.82 28.95
C THR A 526 -26.21 19.63 28.29
N THR A 527 -26.27 18.98 27.13
CA THR A 527 -27.51 18.30 26.66
C THR A 527 -27.17 17.14 25.73
N GLU A 528 -27.85 16.01 25.93
CA GLU A 528 -27.66 14.72 25.27
C GLU A 528 -28.98 14.27 24.55
N PRO A 529 -29.05 13.11 23.85
CA PRO A 529 -29.95 12.88 22.70
C PRO A 529 -31.28 12.19 23.06
N PRO A 530 -32.05 11.71 22.04
CA PRO A 530 -32.22 10.24 21.98
C PRO A 530 -32.38 9.60 20.57
N THR A 531 -32.27 8.26 20.59
CA THR A 531 -32.34 7.24 19.53
C THR A 531 -33.74 7.03 18.91
N SER A 532 -33.82 6.58 17.64
CA SER A 532 -34.92 5.72 17.11
C SER A 532 -34.58 5.07 15.74
N THR A 533 -35.11 3.88 15.49
CA THR A 533 -34.75 2.91 14.43
C THR A 533 -35.68 2.96 13.20
N VAL A 534 -35.21 2.57 11.99
CA VAL A 534 -35.87 1.68 10.97
C VAL A 534 -35.11 1.72 9.61
N THR A 535 -34.95 0.54 8.99
CA THR A 535 -34.35 0.24 7.66
C THR A 535 -35.39 -0.44 6.74
N PRO A 536 -35.12 -0.79 5.44
CA PRO A 536 -34.19 -0.25 4.42
C PRO A 536 -34.91 0.08 3.07
N THR A 537 -34.17 0.33 1.97
CA THR A 537 -34.43 -0.06 0.53
C THR A 537 -34.03 1.01 -0.51
N THR A 538 -33.03 0.66 -1.34
CA THR A 538 -32.55 1.23 -2.63
C THR A 538 -33.19 2.45 -3.32
N GLU A 539 -32.38 3.48 -3.61
CA GLU A 539 -32.02 4.03 -4.95
C GLU A 539 -31.24 5.37 -4.80
N PRO A 540 -30.15 5.64 -5.56
CA PRO A 540 -29.45 6.94 -5.51
C PRO A 540 -29.74 7.84 -6.73
N PRO A 541 -30.38 9.02 -6.56
CA PRO A 541 -30.48 10.03 -7.61
C PRO A 541 -29.49 11.18 -7.44
N THR A 542 -28.96 11.66 -8.57
CA THR A 542 -28.09 12.84 -8.72
C THR A 542 -28.81 14.15 -8.33
N SER A 543 -28.17 15.08 -7.60
CA SER A 543 -28.43 16.53 -7.75
C SER A 543 -27.40 17.45 -7.07
N THR A 544 -27.06 18.52 -7.77
CA THR A 544 -26.15 19.60 -7.38
C THR A 544 -26.91 20.73 -6.67
N VAL A 545 -26.36 21.32 -5.59
CA VAL A 545 -26.79 22.66 -5.11
C VAL A 545 -25.60 23.49 -4.63
N THR A 546 -25.55 24.73 -5.11
CA THR A 546 -24.56 25.78 -4.82
C THR A 546 -24.91 26.58 -3.56
N SER A 547 -23.92 27.18 -2.89
CA SER A 547 -24.13 28.26 -1.92
C SER A 547 -23.08 29.37 -2.06
N THR A 548 -23.49 30.63 -1.95
CA THR A 548 -22.69 31.84 -2.26
C THR A 548 -23.04 32.96 -1.26
N THR A 549 -22.22 34.02 -1.20
CA THR A 549 -22.45 35.34 -0.52
C THR A 549 -22.38 35.34 1.03
N GLU A 550 -21.83 36.36 1.73
CA GLU A 550 -21.12 37.61 1.35
C GLU A 550 -20.22 38.13 2.54
N PRO A 551 -19.35 39.15 2.36
CA PRO A 551 -18.25 39.49 3.29
C PRO A 551 -18.50 40.70 4.23
N SER A 552 -17.48 41.08 5.03
CA SER A 552 -17.41 42.37 5.76
C SER A 552 -15.95 42.84 5.95
N SER A 553 -15.76 44.15 6.16
CA SER A 553 -14.58 44.89 5.67
C SER A 553 -13.79 45.73 6.71
N SER A 554 -12.56 46.15 6.33
CA SER A 554 -11.74 47.29 6.85
C SER A 554 -11.16 47.17 8.27
N THR A 555 -9.92 47.59 8.56
CA THR A 555 -9.40 48.97 8.38
C THR A 555 -7.85 49.06 8.30
N THR A 556 -7.37 50.08 7.57
CA THR A 556 -5.99 50.46 7.20
C THR A 556 -5.14 51.14 8.30
N LEU A 557 -3.81 50.93 8.29
CA LEU A 557 -2.72 51.92 8.53
C LEU A 557 -1.39 51.35 7.95
N GLU A 558 -0.99 51.72 6.73
CA GLU A 558 -0.01 52.76 6.32
C GLU A 558 1.51 52.50 6.62
N PRO A 559 2.43 52.79 5.67
CA PRO A 559 3.82 52.31 5.70
C PRO A 559 4.86 53.36 6.12
N THR A 560 6.11 52.96 6.37
CA THR A 560 7.25 53.89 6.40
C THR A 560 8.50 53.28 5.75
N SER A 561 9.01 53.98 4.74
CA SER A 561 10.26 53.65 4.03
C SER A 561 11.46 54.39 4.61
N THR A 562 12.61 53.73 4.75
CA THR A 562 13.92 54.42 4.85
C THR A 562 15.00 53.68 4.09
N THR A 563 15.45 54.31 3.01
CA THR A 563 16.61 53.92 2.19
C THR A 563 17.92 54.10 2.94
N SER A 564 18.88 53.18 2.79
CA SER A 564 20.31 53.45 3.03
C SER A 564 21.19 52.52 2.21
N SER A 565 22.02 53.12 1.36
CA SER A 565 22.90 52.45 0.39
C SER A 565 24.37 52.51 0.80
N SER A 566 25.15 51.44 0.63
CA SER A 566 26.62 51.56 0.49
C SER A 566 27.33 50.33 -0.10
N THR A 567 27.71 50.42 -1.37
CA THR A 567 29.01 50.03 -1.97
C THR A 567 29.71 48.71 -1.62
N THR A 568 29.71 47.80 -2.61
CA THR A 568 30.90 47.40 -3.40
C THR A 568 32.22 47.07 -2.70
N SER A 569 32.62 45.79 -2.75
CA SER A 569 34.01 45.38 -3.07
C SER A 569 34.09 43.95 -3.62
N GLN A 570 34.63 43.81 -4.83
CA GLN A 570 34.95 42.56 -5.51
C GLN A 570 36.47 42.33 -5.42
N PRO A 571 36.95 41.07 -5.41
CA PRO A 571 38.25 40.77 -6.01
C PRO A 571 38.16 39.67 -7.08
N THR A 572 38.78 39.94 -8.23
CA THR A 572 38.85 39.06 -9.40
C THR A 572 40.28 38.55 -9.57
N LEU A 573 40.52 37.24 -9.62
CA LEU A 573 41.72 36.53 -10.13
C LEU A 573 41.45 35.01 -9.98
N SER A 574 41.87 34.11 -10.88
CA SER A 574 42.34 34.24 -12.27
C SER A 574 42.40 32.85 -12.93
N THR A 575 42.25 32.83 -14.25
CA THR A 575 42.27 31.67 -15.16
C THR A 575 43.53 30.82 -15.08
N GLU A 576 43.41 29.50 -15.28
CA GLU A 576 44.37 28.75 -16.11
C GLU A 576 43.68 27.60 -16.85
N GLU A 577 44.11 27.34 -18.09
CA GLU A 577 43.44 26.46 -19.06
C GLU A 577 43.90 25.00 -18.95
N SER A 578 43.02 24.04 -19.25
CA SER A 578 43.47 22.82 -19.94
C SER A 578 42.38 22.27 -20.88
N THR A 579 42.77 22.12 -22.14
CA THR A 579 41.92 21.71 -23.25
C THR A 579 41.94 20.19 -23.43
N SER A 580 40.78 19.57 -23.64
CA SER A 580 40.68 18.28 -24.33
C SER A 580 39.35 18.19 -25.09
N THR A 581 39.44 18.08 -26.40
CA THR A 581 38.31 18.00 -27.33
C THR A 581 37.89 16.55 -27.58
N SER A 582 36.58 16.28 -27.60
CA SER A 582 35.97 15.37 -28.58
C SER A 582 34.44 15.54 -28.62
N PRO A 583 33.78 15.39 -29.79
CA PRO A 583 32.40 15.86 -29.97
C PRO A 583 31.37 14.72 -30.01
N THR A 584 30.18 14.93 -29.47
CA THR A 584 28.97 14.24 -29.95
C THR A 584 27.74 15.13 -29.83
N SER A 585 26.99 15.21 -30.93
CA SER A 585 25.81 16.05 -31.11
C SER A 585 24.53 15.36 -30.66
N THR A 586 23.64 16.07 -29.98
CA THR A 586 22.20 15.92 -30.18
C THR A 586 21.49 17.21 -29.79
N SER A 587 20.54 17.63 -30.60
CA SER A 587 19.92 18.96 -30.54
C SER A 587 18.57 18.93 -29.84
N THR A 588 18.50 19.51 -28.64
CA THR A 588 17.25 19.97 -28.03
C THR A 588 17.05 21.45 -28.35
N SER A 589 16.06 21.76 -29.17
CA SER A 589 15.69 23.13 -29.51
C SER A 589 15.02 23.81 -28.32
N SER A 590 15.63 24.87 -27.79
CA SER A 590 15.04 25.75 -26.78
C SER A 590 13.73 26.38 -27.30
N PRO A 591 12.72 26.60 -26.44
CA PRO A 591 11.56 27.40 -26.82
C PRO A 591 11.99 28.84 -27.12
N PRO A 592 11.34 29.54 -28.07
CA PRO A 592 11.75 30.87 -28.49
C PRO A 592 11.50 31.91 -27.38
N VAL A 593 12.47 32.82 -27.25
CA VAL A 593 12.47 33.94 -26.30
C VAL A 593 11.20 34.79 -26.45
N THR A 594 10.46 34.96 -25.35
CA THR A 594 9.31 35.84 -25.23
C THR A 594 9.63 37.27 -25.72
N THR A 595 8.96 37.71 -26.78
CA THR A 595 9.03 39.12 -27.21
C THR A 595 7.91 39.92 -26.55
N ALA A 596 8.27 41.01 -25.85
CA ALA A 596 7.37 41.76 -24.98
C ALA A 596 6.41 42.73 -25.73
N ASN A 597 5.65 42.21 -26.69
CA ASN A 597 4.47 42.89 -27.24
C ASN A 597 3.22 42.08 -26.86
N PRO A 598 2.13 42.72 -26.39
CA PRO A 598 0.89 42.00 -26.10
C PRO A 598 0.32 41.41 -27.38
N ILE A 599 0.25 40.08 -27.45
CA ILE A 599 -0.37 39.32 -28.54
C ILE A 599 -1.83 39.76 -28.63
N ALA A 600 -2.25 40.25 -29.80
CA ALA A 600 -3.67 40.47 -30.07
C ALA A 600 -4.36 39.10 -30.16
N ASN A 601 -5.52 38.94 -29.53
CA ASN A 601 -6.38 37.76 -29.61
C ASN A 601 -5.68 36.38 -29.69
N PRO A 602 -4.90 35.96 -28.67
CA PRO A 602 -4.49 34.56 -28.55
C PRO A 602 -5.70 33.65 -28.37
N CYS A 603 -5.58 32.38 -28.73
CA CYS A 603 -6.60 31.38 -28.42
C CYS A 603 -6.45 30.93 -26.97
N ARG A 604 -7.57 30.79 -26.26
CA ARG A 604 -7.68 30.44 -24.84
C ARG A 604 -8.82 29.46 -24.61
N PHE A 605 -8.53 28.30 -24.02
CA PHE A 605 -9.52 27.28 -23.70
C PHE A 605 -9.13 26.43 -22.49
N SER A 606 -10.10 25.96 -21.71
CA SER A 606 -9.87 25.19 -20.50
C SER A 606 -10.01 23.67 -20.70
N THR A 607 -9.08 22.92 -20.11
CA THR A 607 -9.15 21.46 -19.95
C THR A 607 -10.41 21.01 -19.19
N ASN A 608 -10.87 21.82 -18.23
CA ASN A 608 -12.04 21.54 -17.39
C ASN A 608 -13.25 22.40 -17.81
N GLY A 609 -13.69 22.28 -19.07
CA GLY A 609 -14.99 22.84 -19.49
C GLY A 609 -15.17 23.00 -21.00
N ASP A 610 -14.12 23.38 -21.73
CA ASP A 610 -14.23 23.72 -23.16
C ASP A 610 -14.05 22.51 -24.08
N LEU A 611 -13.15 21.58 -23.71
CA LEU A 611 -13.00 20.30 -24.41
C LEU A 611 -14.26 19.42 -24.23
N LYS A 612 -14.52 18.58 -25.23
CA LYS A 612 -15.60 17.59 -25.20
C LYS A 612 -15.01 16.19 -25.42
N ASP A 613 -15.26 15.29 -24.48
CA ASP A 613 -14.82 13.90 -24.62
C ASP A 613 -15.62 13.15 -25.71
N PRO A 614 -15.00 12.23 -26.46
CA PRO A 614 -13.56 11.90 -26.41
C PRO A 614 -12.72 12.97 -27.14
N ALA A 615 -11.83 13.65 -26.42
CA ALA A 615 -11.05 14.75 -26.98
C ALA A 615 -9.85 14.22 -27.81
N PRO A 616 -9.44 14.94 -28.87
CA PRO A 616 -8.17 14.68 -29.55
C PRO A 616 -6.97 14.81 -28.62
N LEU A 617 -5.93 14.03 -28.92
CA LEU A 617 -4.60 14.19 -28.34
C LEU A 617 -4.02 15.48 -28.94
N LEU A 618 -3.78 16.47 -28.09
CA LEU A 618 -3.30 17.79 -28.51
C LEU A 618 -1.78 17.81 -28.48
N THR A 619 -1.13 18.18 -29.58
CA THR A 619 0.32 18.45 -29.62
C THR A 619 0.60 19.81 -30.27
N PRO A 620 1.74 20.46 -30.00
CA PRO A 620 2.20 21.59 -30.81
C PRO A 620 2.44 21.14 -32.25
N GLN A 621 2.25 22.04 -33.23
CA GLN A 621 2.46 21.72 -34.64
C GLN A 621 3.87 21.17 -34.89
N GLY A 622 3.98 19.97 -35.46
CA GLY A 622 5.26 19.34 -35.78
C GLY A 622 6.07 18.87 -34.55
N ALA A 623 5.45 18.73 -33.38
CA ALA A 623 6.05 18.11 -32.20
C ALA A 623 5.23 16.91 -31.75
N LEU A 624 5.85 15.74 -31.57
CA LEU A 624 5.18 14.54 -31.02
C LEU A 624 5.31 14.53 -29.48
N SER A 625 4.75 15.57 -28.85
CA SER A 625 4.76 15.80 -27.41
C SER A 625 3.46 16.48 -27.00
N TRP A 626 2.92 16.16 -25.83
CA TRP A 626 1.67 16.76 -25.35
C TRP A 626 1.74 18.29 -25.31
N LEU A 627 0.68 18.93 -25.81
CA LEU A 627 0.41 20.34 -25.53
C LEU A 627 -0.08 20.44 -24.09
N LEU A 628 0.63 21.19 -23.24
CA LEU A 628 0.28 21.38 -21.83
C LEU A 628 -0.44 22.73 -21.62
N PRO A 629 -1.44 22.80 -20.72
CA PRO A 629 -2.02 24.06 -20.25
C PRO A 629 -1.12 24.73 -19.19
N ASP A 630 -1.51 25.90 -18.70
CA ASP A 630 -0.98 26.46 -17.45
C ASP A 630 -1.53 25.72 -16.20
N GLU A 631 -1.05 26.08 -15.01
CA GLU A 631 -1.47 25.49 -13.72
C GLU A 631 -2.95 25.74 -13.36
N SER A 632 -3.63 26.67 -14.06
CA SER A 632 -5.09 26.85 -13.95
C SER A 632 -5.89 25.91 -14.87
N GLY A 633 -5.21 25.17 -15.74
CA GLY A 633 -5.81 24.32 -16.76
C GLY A 633 -6.25 25.09 -18.00
N LEU A 634 -5.71 26.29 -18.23
CA LEU A 634 -5.97 27.11 -19.41
C LEU A 634 -4.85 26.92 -20.44
N TYR A 635 -5.21 26.47 -21.63
CA TYR A 635 -4.34 26.49 -22.80
C TYR A 635 -4.30 27.90 -23.38
N THR A 636 -3.11 28.41 -23.71
CA THR A 636 -2.93 29.66 -24.47
C THR A 636 -2.09 29.39 -25.72
N VAL A 637 -2.64 29.67 -26.91
CA VAL A 637 -1.95 29.52 -28.21
C VAL A 637 -1.89 30.89 -28.88
N GLU A 638 -0.73 31.26 -29.43
CA GLU A 638 -0.54 32.55 -30.10
C GLU A 638 -1.40 32.67 -31.38
N GLU A 639 -1.90 33.87 -31.69
CA GLU A 639 -2.68 34.10 -32.92
C GLU A 639 -1.84 33.72 -34.16
N GLY A 640 -2.39 32.85 -35.00
CA GLY A 640 -1.76 32.39 -36.23
C GLY A 640 -0.83 31.18 -36.10
N SER A 641 -0.49 30.73 -34.89
CA SER A 641 0.21 29.45 -34.63
C SER A 641 -0.77 28.27 -34.65
N SER A 642 -0.31 27.06 -34.97
CA SER A 642 -1.18 25.87 -35.05
C SER A 642 -0.91 24.84 -33.95
N ILE A 643 -1.93 24.05 -33.66
CA ILE A 643 -1.86 22.82 -32.86
C ILE A 643 -2.20 21.62 -33.75
N ASP A 644 -1.56 20.48 -33.54
CA ASP A 644 -1.93 19.23 -34.20
C ASP A 644 -2.91 18.46 -33.30
N LEU A 645 -4.01 18.02 -33.90
CA LEU A 645 -5.11 17.30 -33.26
C LEU A 645 -5.06 15.85 -33.74
N HIS A 646 -4.58 14.94 -32.88
CA HIS A 646 -4.48 13.52 -33.23
C HIS A 646 -5.59 12.70 -32.59
N CYS A 647 -6.28 11.94 -33.40
CA CYS A 647 -7.11 10.84 -32.98
C CYS A 647 -6.44 9.55 -33.51
N THR A 648 -6.57 8.42 -32.81
CA THR A 648 -5.96 7.16 -33.28
C THR A 648 -6.62 6.51 -34.52
N GLY A 649 -7.80 6.84 -35.04
CA GLY A 649 -8.93 7.66 -34.59
C GLY A 649 -9.27 8.68 -35.68
N ALA A 650 -10.47 8.68 -36.24
CA ALA A 650 -10.91 9.80 -37.07
C ALA A 650 -11.63 10.84 -36.19
N LEU A 651 -11.49 12.12 -36.56
CA LEU A 651 -12.25 13.20 -35.94
C LEU A 651 -13.75 13.06 -36.26
N VAL A 652 -14.63 13.77 -35.57
CA VAL A 652 -16.05 13.88 -35.94
C VAL A 652 -16.25 14.81 -37.14
N SER A 653 -17.43 14.72 -37.77
CA SER A 653 -17.81 15.62 -38.87
C SER A 653 -17.75 17.09 -38.40
N PRO A 654 -17.17 18.02 -39.18
CA PRO A 654 -16.82 17.92 -40.61
C PRO A 654 -15.40 17.40 -40.93
N PHE A 655 -14.55 17.14 -39.93
CA PHE A 655 -13.14 16.77 -40.12
C PHE A 655 -12.88 15.27 -40.18
N ASN A 656 -13.93 14.47 -40.23
CA ASN A 656 -13.88 13.03 -40.18
C ASN A 656 -13.34 12.37 -41.47
N ARG A 657 -12.51 13.07 -42.26
CA ARG A 657 -11.63 12.45 -43.26
C ARG A 657 -10.16 12.41 -42.82
N TYR A 658 -9.89 12.87 -41.60
CA TYR A 658 -8.56 13.00 -41.01
C TYR A 658 -8.45 12.22 -39.72
N THR A 659 -7.30 11.58 -39.50
CA THR A 659 -6.89 11.06 -38.19
C THR A 659 -5.97 12.03 -37.44
N ALA A 660 -5.24 12.87 -38.17
CA ALA A 660 -4.48 13.99 -37.63
C ALA A 660 -4.80 15.25 -38.44
N LEU A 661 -5.05 16.36 -37.75
CA LEU A 661 -5.42 17.64 -38.35
C LEU A 661 -4.69 18.79 -37.65
N SER A 662 -3.99 19.63 -38.42
CA SER A 662 -3.44 20.88 -37.91
C SER A 662 -4.53 21.96 -37.89
N ALA A 663 -4.72 22.60 -36.73
CA ALA A 663 -5.70 23.66 -36.51
C ALA A 663 -4.99 24.95 -36.10
N ARG A 664 -5.13 26.00 -36.91
CA ARG A 664 -4.47 27.30 -36.76
C ARG A 664 -5.29 28.22 -35.85
N CYS A 665 -4.67 28.82 -34.84
CA CYS A 665 -5.34 29.74 -33.94
C CYS A 665 -5.78 31.03 -34.66
N VAL A 666 -7.03 31.46 -34.43
CA VAL A 666 -7.61 32.72 -34.94
C VAL A 666 -8.00 33.68 -33.81
N GLY A 667 -8.29 33.14 -32.62
CA GLY A 667 -8.48 33.92 -31.39
C GLY A 667 -9.65 33.42 -30.54
N ASP A 668 -9.63 33.77 -29.25
CA ASP A 668 -10.57 33.24 -28.25
C ASP A 668 -10.63 31.70 -28.29
N GLN A 669 -11.75 31.09 -28.62
CA GLN A 669 -11.84 29.63 -28.77
C GLN A 669 -11.86 29.17 -30.24
N LEU A 670 -11.61 30.06 -31.20
CA LEU A 670 -11.75 29.79 -32.64
C LEU A 670 -10.42 29.40 -33.29
N TYR A 671 -10.48 28.31 -34.04
CA TYR A 671 -9.40 27.78 -34.86
C TYR A 671 -9.85 27.65 -36.32
N GLU A 672 -8.93 27.88 -37.24
CA GLU A 672 -9.07 27.63 -38.68
C GLU A 672 -8.42 26.28 -39.00
N ALA A 673 -9.21 25.34 -39.54
CA ALA A 673 -8.72 24.06 -40.03
C ALA A 673 -9.47 23.70 -41.32
N GLU A 674 -8.78 23.24 -42.36
CA GLU A 674 -9.37 22.90 -43.68
C GLU A 674 -10.27 24.01 -44.27
N GLY A 675 -9.90 25.27 -44.05
CA GLY A 675 -10.67 26.45 -44.47
C GLY A 675 -11.98 26.68 -43.70
N GLN A 676 -12.19 25.99 -42.57
CA GLN A 676 -13.35 26.16 -41.71
C GLN A 676 -12.95 26.77 -40.35
N LEU A 677 -13.72 27.77 -39.91
CA LEU A 677 -13.63 28.34 -38.57
C LEU A 677 -14.46 27.51 -37.60
N VAL A 678 -13.81 26.85 -36.64
CA VAL A 678 -14.42 25.94 -35.68
C VAL A 678 -13.98 26.27 -34.26
N ASN A 679 -14.93 26.26 -33.32
CA ASN A 679 -14.63 26.39 -31.90
C ASN A 679 -13.91 25.13 -31.40
N ILE A 680 -12.94 25.25 -30.49
CA ILE A 680 -12.15 24.12 -29.97
C ILE A 680 -12.99 22.91 -29.51
N ARG A 681 -14.18 23.15 -28.94
CA ARG A 681 -15.16 22.13 -28.53
C ARG A 681 -15.71 21.27 -29.67
N GLY A 682 -15.58 21.75 -30.90
CA GLY A 682 -16.00 21.07 -32.13
C GLY A 682 -15.03 20.00 -32.60
N PHE A 683 -13.77 20.03 -32.17
CA PHE A 683 -12.82 18.95 -32.45
C PHE A 683 -12.99 17.84 -31.41
N VAL A 684 -13.52 16.71 -31.86
CA VAL A 684 -13.83 15.53 -31.02
C VAL A 684 -13.38 14.31 -31.81
N CYS A 685 -12.82 13.29 -31.17
CA CYS A 685 -12.60 11.98 -31.79
C CYS A 685 -13.91 11.18 -31.81
N GLN A 686 -14.10 10.33 -32.81
CA GLN A 686 -15.30 9.48 -32.88
C GLN A 686 -15.34 8.40 -31.79
N SER A 687 -14.18 7.98 -31.30
CA SER A 687 -14.00 7.10 -30.15
C SER A 687 -12.88 7.63 -29.25
N TRP A 688 -12.74 7.09 -28.05
CA TRP A 688 -11.57 7.35 -27.21
C TRP A 688 -10.27 6.95 -27.96
N PRO A 689 -9.25 7.82 -28.01
CA PRO A 689 -7.93 7.45 -28.50
C PRO A 689 -7.42 6.17 -27.84
N THR A 690 -7.05 5.20 -28.67
CA THR A 690 -6.64 3.85 -28.26
C THR A 690 -5.19 3.85 -27.79
N TYR A 691 -4.94 3.33 -26.60
CA TYR A 691 -3.62 3.24 -26.00
C TYR A 691 -3.09 1.80 -26.00
N ALA A 692 -1.77 1.64 -26.04
CA ALA A 692 -1.09 0.35 -26.03
C ALA A 692 0.12 0.37 -25.08
N ALA A 693 0.47 -0.81 -24.55
CA ALA A 693 1.72 -1.07 -23.86
C ALA A 693 2.61 -1.89 -24.81
N VAL A 694 3.78 -1.35 -25.19
CA VAL A 694 4.63 -1.89 -26.27
C VAL A 694 6.04 -2.15 -25.74
N ARG A 695 6.56 -3.38 -25.91
CA ARG A 695 7.96 -3.69 -25.60
C ARG A 695 8.89 -2.95 -26.57
N SER A 696 9.86 -2.22 -26.04
CA SER A 696 10.83 -1.46 -26.84
C SER A 696 11.89 -2.33 -27.53
N GLY A 697 12.07 -3.57 -27.04
CA GLY A 697 13.15 -4.49 -27.41
C GLY A 697 14.49 -4.22 -26.69
N GLN A 698 14.51 -3.32 -25.71
CA GLN A 698 15.68 -3.01 -24.87
C GLN A 698 15.48 -3.60 -23.47
N SER A 699 16.52 -4.18 -22.85
CA SER A 699 16.50 -4.58 -21.45
C SER A 699 16.77 -3.40 -20.51
N CYS A 700 16.36 -3.52 -19.25
CA CYS A 700 16.60 -2.54 -18.19
C CYS A 700 17.40 -3.16 -17.02
N ALA A 701 17.94 -2.34 -16.12
CA ALA A 701 18.84 -2.82 -15.07
C ALA A 701 18.21 -3.81 -14.07
N GLY A 702 16.89 -3.75 -13.86
CA GLY A 702 16.16 -4.58 -12.91
C GLY A 702 15.16 -5.58 -13.51
N GLY A 703 15.03 -5.62 -14.85
CA GLY A 703 13.95 -6.36 -15.51
C GLY A 703 14.34 -6.83 -16.91
N THR A 704 13.46 -7.60 -17.54
CA THR A 704 13.71 -8.21 -18.85
C THR A 704 13.55 -7.21 -20.00
N ASP A 705 12.55 -6.34 -19.93
CA ASP A 705 12.17 -5.43 -21.02
C ASP A 705 11.79 -4.03 -20.53
N VAL A 706 12.20 -3.01 -21.29
CA VAL A 706 11.61 -1.67 -21.25
C VAL A 706 10.33 -1.68 -22.07
N VAL A 707 9.22 -1.28 -21.45
CA VAL A 707 7.86 -1.21 -22.01
C VAL A 707 7.42 0.25 -22.06
N HIS A 708 6.81 0.69 -23.14
CA HIS A 708 6.23 2.04 -23.23
C HIS A 708 4.71 1.98 -23.30
N ILE A 709 4.02 2.77 -22.48
CA ILE A 709 2.58 3.02 -22.57
C ILE A 709 2.38 4.35 -23.32
N GLY A 710 1.53 4.31 -24.35
CA GLY A 710 1.36 5.43 -25.27
C GLY A 710 0.25 5.24 -26.29
N PHE A 711 0.19 6.17 -27.25
CA PHE A 711 -0.79 6.20 -28.33
C PHE A 711 -0.08 6.09 -29.66
N ASP A 712 -0.44 5.12 -30.50
CA ASP A 712 0.05 5.05 -31.87
C ASP A 712 -0.80 5.97 -32.75
N VAL A 713 -0.25 7.14 -33.11
CA VAL A 713 -0.90 8.14 -33.95
C VAL A 713 -0.20 8.25 -35.30
N ALA A 714 -0.81 8.92 -36.27
CA ALA A 714 -0.27 9.05 -37.62
C ALA A 714 1.15 9.69 -37.68
N ALA A 715 1.52 10.50 -36.68
CA ALA A 715 2.86 11.08 -36.54
C ALA A 715 3.89 10.15 -35.85
N GLY A 716 3.46 9.04 -35.25
CA GLY A 716 4.29 8.07 -34.51
C GLY A 716 3.71 7.71 -33.13
N PHE A 717 4.49 6.97 -32.34
CA PHE A 717 4.07 6.55 -31.00
C PHE A 717 4.28 7.66 -29.95
N LEU A 718 3.19 8.27 -29.47
CA LEU A 718 3.18 9.24 -28.38
C LEU A 718 3.25 8.51 -27.03
N SER A 719 4.47 8.22 -26.59
CA SER A 719 4.77 7.63 -25.27
C SER A 719 4.50 8.63 -24.13
N HIS A 720 4.06 8.14 -22.97
CA HIS A 720 3.94 8.95 -21.74
C HIS A 720 4.28 8.22 -20.44
N VAL A 721 4.36 6.88 -20.44
CA VAL A 721 4.98 6.11 -19.35
C VAL A 721 5.98 5.13 -19.96
N GLU A 722 7.18 5.06 -19.40
CA GLU A 722 8.16 4.02 -19.65
C GLU A 722 8.24 3.11 -18.41
N LEU A 723 8.36 1.79 -18.57
CA LEU A 723 8.40 0.85 -17.45
C LEU A 723 9.52 -0.17 -17.64
N CYS A 724 10.18 -0.54 -16.55
CA CYS A 724 11.09 -1.68 -16.51
C CYS A 724 10.32 -2.91 -15.99
N TYR A 725 9.97 -3.83 -16.89
CA TYR A 725 9.16 -5.01 -16.58
C TYR A 725 10.04 -6.26 -16.42
N ASP A 726 9.80 -7.04 -15.37
CA ASP A 726 10.39 -8.35 -15.15
C ASP A 726 9.39 -9.45 -15.56
N GLN A 727 9.69 -10.14 -16.67
CA GLN A 727 8.84 -11.21 -17.19
C GLN A 727 8.81 -12.48 -16.32
N GLN A 728 9.82 -12.71 -15.47
CA GLN A 728 9.92 -13.89 -14.62
C GLN A 728 9.06 -13.74 -13.36
N GLU A 729 9.21 -12.61 -12.65
CA GLU A 729 8.40 -12.27 -11.47
C GLU A 729 7.03 -11.66 -11.82
N GLN A 730 6.81 -11.30 -13.10
CA GLN A 730 5.59 -10.64 -13.62
C GLN A 730 5.27 -9.30 -12.93
N ILE A 731 6.30 -8.51 -12.65
CA ILE A 731 6.20 -7.23 -11.93
C ILE A 731 7.04 -6.15 -12.62
N SER A 732 6.60 -4.90 -12.56
CA SER A 732 7.43 -3.76 -12.97
C SER A 732 8.25 -3.24 -11.78
N ARG A 733 9.57 -3.17 -11.94
CA ARG A 733 10.49 -2.63 -10.92
C ARG A 733 10.26 -1.14 -10.72
N TYR A 734 10.17 -0.41 -11.83
CA TYR A 734 9.84 1.02 -11.86
C TYR A 734 9.06 1.41 -13.12
N ALA A 735 8.33 2.52 -13.02
CA ALA A 735 7.73 3.28 -14.10
C ALA A 735 8.27 4.73 -14.07
N ARG A 736 8.70 5.23 -15.22
CA ARG A 736 9.20 6.59 -15.45
C ARG A 736 8.17 7.42 -16.23
N TYR A 737 7.92 8.63 -15.75
CA TYR A 737 7.10 9.67 -16.40
C TYR A 737 7.55 11.06 -15.93
N GLU A 738 6.95 12.11 -16.47
CA GLU A 738 7.32 13.51 -16.19
C GLU A 738 6.10 14.26 -15.61
N LEU A 739 6.33 15.08 -14.58
CA LEU A 739 5.35 15.99 -13.98
C LEU A 739 5.77 17.44 -14.24
N THR A 740 4.78 18.30 -14.47
CA THR A 740 4.91 19.74 -14.73
C THR A 740 3.83 20.49 -13.94
N PRO A 741 3.85 21.84 -13.86
CA PRO A 741 2.86 22.59 -13.09
C PRO A 741 1.43 22.38 -13.59
N ALA A 742 1.28 22.09 -14.89
CA ALA A 742 0.01 21.77 -15.54
C ALA A 742 -0.69 20.52 -14.96
N ASN A 743 0.05 19.59 -14.35
CA ASN A 743 -0.50 18.29 -13.92
C ASN A 743 -1.46 18.42 -12.73
N VAL A 744 -1.41 19.50 -11.96
CA VAL A 744 -2.42 19.80 -10.91
C VAL A 744 -3.81 20.08 -11.51
N ALA A 745 -3.86 20.58 -12.74
CA ALA A 745 -5.07 20.96 -13.46
C ALA A 745 -5.68 19.82 -14.31
N TYR A 746 -5.45 18.56 -13.92
CA TYR A 746 -5.97 17.39 -14.64
C TYR A 746 -7.47 17.46 -14.91
N GLN A 747 -7.89 16.86 -16.03
CA GLN A 747 -9.30 16.82 -16.44
C GLN A 747 -10.13 16.00 -15.45
N LYS A 748 -11.18 16.60 -14.88
CA LYS A 748 -12.03 15.99 -13.85
C LYS A 748 -13.18 15.19 -14.47
N GLY A 749 -13.68 14.21 -13.73
CA GLY A 749 -14.83 13.37 -14.15
C GLY A 749 -14.53 12.30 -15.21
N VAL A 750 -13.26 12.09 -15.56
CA VAL A 750 -12.84 11.08 -16.55
C VAL A 750 -13.13 9.67 -16.03
N ALA A 751 -13.92 8.91 -16.79
CA ALA A 751 -14.31 7.54 -16.46
C ALA A 751 -13.09 6.59 -16.46
N GLN A 752 -12.98 5.77 -15.42
CA GLN A 752 -11.95 4.73 -15.27
C GLN A 752 -12.28 3.52 -16.17
N PRO A 753 -11.37 3.06 -17.04
CA PRO A 753 -11.48 1.80 -17.75
C PRO A 753 -11.10 0.60 -16.85
N GLY A 754 -11.44 -0.61 -17.28
CA GLY A 754 -10.88 -1.83 -16.70
C GLY A 754 -9.38 -1.96 -16.97
N TYR A 755 -8.67 -2.74 -16.16
CA TYR A 755 -7.24 -2.98 -16.34
C TYR A 755 -6.98 -3.94 -17.51
N LEU A 756 -6.05 -3.58 -18.39
CA LEU A 756 -5.60 -4.43 -19.50
C LEU A 756 -4.37 -5.26 -19.10
N ARG A 757 -4.40 -6.58 -19.37
CA ARG A 757 -3.26 -7.48 -19.09
C ARG A 757 -2.16 -7.44 -20.17
N GLY A 758 -2.51 -7.17 -21.42
CA GLY A 758 -1.60 -7.34 -22.57
C GLY A 758 -1.11 -8.78 -22.73
N ASP A 759 0.08 -8.94 -23.30
CA ASP A 759 0.79 -10.22 -23.48
C ASP A 759 1.87 -10.44 -22.39
N PHE A 760 1.77 -9.73 -21.27
CA PHE A 760 2.81 -9.66 -20.23
C PHE A 760 2.69 -10.75 -19.15
N TYR A 761 1.49 -11.32 -18.98
CA TYR A 761 1.16 -12.28 -17.92
C TYR A 761 0.92 -13.67 -18.52
N SER A 762 1.52 -14.69 -17.91
CA SER A 762 1.40 -16.10 -18.26
C SER A 762 1.02 -16.95 -17.05
N GLY A 763 0.32 -18.07 -17.27
CA GLY A 763 -0.20 -18.91 -16.18
C GLY A 763 -1.63 -18.52 -15.83
N GLU A 764 -1.92 -18.40 -14.53
CA GLU A 764 -3.23 -18.03 -14.02
C GLU A 764 -3.66 -16.60 -14.43
N ASP A 765 -4.97 -16.36 -14.52
CA ASP A 765 -5.46 -15.02 -14.86
C ASP A 765 -5.14 -14.03 -13.74
N VAL A 766 -4.32 -13.02 -14.06
CA VAL A 766 -3.97 -11.93 -13.14
C VAL A 766 -5.20 -11.22 -12.55
N ASN A 767 -6.37 -11.27 -13.19
CA ASN A 767 -7.62 -10.79 -12.56
C ASN A 767 -7.99 -11.60 -11.30
N VAL A 768 -7.83 -12.92 -11.36
CA VAL A 768 -8.15 -13.88 -10.27
C VAL A 768 -7.11 -13.79 -9.16
N LEU A 769 -5.82 -13.66 -9.49
CA LEU A 769 -4.73 -13.49 -8.50
C LEU A 769 -4.94 -12.30 -7.56
N TYR A 770 -5.65 -11.26 -8.01
CA TYR A 770 -6.01 -10.09 -7.22
C TYR A 770 -7.39 -10.19 -6.54
N ASP A 771 -8.11 -11.31 -6.63
CA ASP A 771 -9.36 -11.51 -5.88
C ASP A 771 -9.09 -11.78 -4.39
N GLN A 772 -9.98 -11.29 -3.50
CA GLN A 772 -9.78 -11.42 -2.06
C GLN A 772 -9.84 -12.87 -1.56
N SER A 773 -10.63 -13.75 -2.18
CA SER A 773 -10.65 -15.16 -1.78
C SER A 773 -9.37 -15.89 -2.19
N HIS A 774 -8.80 -15.56 -3.36
CA HIS A 774 -7.53 -16.10 -3.82
C HIS A 774 -6.37 -15.62 -2.94
N GLN A 775 -6.33 -14.33 -2.61
CA GLN A 775 -5.36 -13.76 -1.67
C GLN A 775 -5.37 -14.49 -0.32
N LEU A 776 -6.56 -14.73 0.23
CA LEU A 776 -6.73 -15.41 1.52
C LEU A 776 -6.22 -16.86 1.49
N ASP A 777 -6.53 -17.61 0.43
CA ASP A 777 -6.12 -19.01 0.27
C ASP A 777 -4.60 -19.15 0.03
N ALA A 778 -4.05 -18.33 -0.89
CA ALA A 778 -2.63 -18.27 -1.17
C ALA A 778 -1.80 -17.93 0.09
N PHE A 779 -2.26 -16.97 0.90
CA PHE A 779 -1.57 -16.55 2.12
C PHE A 779 -1.74 -17.57 3.25
N SER A 780 -2.92 -18.19 3.39
CA SER A 780 -3.13 -19.23 4.40
C SER A 780 -2.23 -20.44 4.12
N THR A 781 -2.09 -20.81 2.84
CA THR A 781 -1.17 -21.84 2.36
C THR A 781 0.29 -21.47 2.61
N ALA A 782 0.72 -20.26 2.22
CA ALA A 782 2.10 -19.81 2.37
C ALA A 782 2.56 -19.65 3.84
N LEU A 783 1.68 -19.17 4.71
CA LEU A 783 1.97 -18.92 6.13
C LEU A 783 1.68 -20.14 7.03
N GLY A 784 1.01 -21.17 6.52
CA GLY A 784 0.65 -22.37 7.28
C GLY A 784 -0.23 -22.08 8.49
N LEU A 785 -1.12 -21.09 8.38
CA LEU A 785 -2.08 -20.63 9.40
C LEU A 785 -3.31 -20.03 8.70
N ASP A 786 -4.36 -19.71 9.47
CA ASP A 786 -5.51 -18.97 8.95
C ASP A 786 -5.13 -17.49 8.73
N ALA A 787 -4.95 -17.09 7.48
CA ALA A 787 -4.54 -15.72 7.16
C ALA A 787 -5.65 -14.67 7.37
N SER A 788 -6.88 -15.06 7.70
CA SER A 788 -7.98 -14.11 7.96
C SER A 788 -7.71 -13.13 9.11
N GLN A 789 -6.75 -13.44 10.00
CA GLN A 789 -6.28 -12.49 11.01
C GLN A 789 -5.60 -11.23 10.42
N TYR A 790 -5.11 -11.31 9.17
CA TYR A 790 -4.48 -10.20 8.45
C TYR A 790 -5.45 -9.51 7.47
N PHE A 791 -6.48 -10.21 6.99
CA PHE A 791 -7.44 -9.66 6.02
C PHE A 791 -8.71 -9.11 6.70
N ASP A 792 -8.97 -7.82 6.55
CA ASP A 792 -10.16 -7.14 7.06
C ASP A 792 -10.65 -6.08 6.05
N SER A 793 -11.66 -6.45 5.26
CA SER A 793 -12.25 -5.57 4.25
C SER A 793 -12.96 -4.35 4.83
N THR A 794 -13.29 -4.33 6.14
CA THR A 794 -13.86 -3.15 6.81
C THR A 794 -12.81 -2.11 7.20
N LYS A 795 -11.53 -2.48 7.16
CA LYS A 795 -10.36 -1.63 7.44
C LYS A 795 -9.46 -1.41 6.23
N ASP A 796 -9.94 -1.78 5.03
CA ASP A 796 -9.18 -1.80 3.78
C ASP A 796 -7.88 -2.64 3.84
N LEU A 797 -7.86 -3.70 4.67
CA LEU A 797 -6.75 -4.64 4.79
C LEU A 797 -6.91 -5.79 3.79
N TYR A 798 -6.60 -5.50 2.52
CA TYR A 798 -6.44 -6.46 1.42
C TYR A 798 -5.59 -5.86 0.31
N LEU A 799 -5.04 -6.69 -0.60
CA LEU A 799 -4.19 -6.23 -1.69
C LEU A 799 -5.01 -5.74 -2.90
N THR A 800 -4.48 -4.71 -3.54
CA THR A 800 -5.04 -4.02 -4.71
C THR A 800 -3.96 -3.70 -5.73
N ARG A 801 -4.37 -3.29 -6.93
CA ARG A 801 -3.50 -2.96 -8.06
C ARG A 801 -2.98 -1.52 -7.90
N GLY A 802 -1.96 -1.33 -7.08
CA GLY A 802 -1.35 -0.02 -6.81
C GLY A 802 -0.63 0.51 -8.05
N GLN A 803 -1.07 1.63 -8.63
CA GLN A 803 -0.47 2.19 -9.84
C GLN A 803 0.91 2.82 -9.53
N LEU A 804 1.91 2.54 -10.37
CA LEU A 804 3.22 3.21 -10.29
C LEU A 804 3.15 4.61 -10.93
N ALA A 805 2.65 4.70 -12.17
CA ALA A 805 2.22 5.96 -12.78
C ALA A 805 0.72 6.15 -12.56
N ALA A 806 0.34 6.99 -11.59
CA ALA A 806 -1.04 7.15 -11.17
C ALA A 806 -1.89 7.90 -12.20
N ARG A 807 -3.17 7.54 -12.35
CA ARG A 807 -4.03 8.20 -13.35
C ARG A 807 -4.11 9.72 -13.18
N LEU A 808 -4.06 10.22 -11.94
CA LEU A 808 -4.21 11.65 -11.61
C LEU A 808 -2.92 12.45 -11.84
N ASP A 809 -1.84 11.79 -12.26
CA ASP A 809 -0.57 12.41 -12.64
C ASP A 809 -0.57 12.86 -14.13
N PHE A 810 -1.68 12.70 -14.86
CA PHE A 810 -1.80 13.03 -16.28
C PHE A 810 -2.94 14.02 -16.56
N VAL A 811 -2.64 15.07 -17.32
CA VAL A 811 -3.61 16.16 -17.60
C VAL A 811 -4.82 15.66 -18.40
N HIS A 812 -4.56 15.09 -19.58
CA HIS A 812 -5.57 14.77 -20.59
C HIS A 812 -6.36 13.50 -20.26
N SER A 813 -7.67 13.51 -20.49
CA SER A 813 -8.54 12.35 -20.23
C SER A 813 -8.07 11.04 -20.85
N SER A 814 -7.60 11.06 -22.09
CA SER A 814 -7.02 9.89 -22.76
C SER A 814 -5.78 9.34 -22.02
N ALA A 815 -4.85 10.22 -21.60
CA ALA A 815 -3.63 9.83 -20.87
C ALA A 815 -3.96 9.23 -19.49
N GLN A 816 -4.91 9.82 -18.76
CA GLN A 816 -5.39 9.24 -17.49
C GLN A 816 -5.90 7.79 -17.69
N ARG A 817 -6.66 7.54 -18.76
CA ARG A 817 -7.20 6.20 -19.08
C ARG A 817 -6.10 5.21 -19.43
N ALA A 818 -5.06 5.64 -20.14
CA ALA A 818 -3.95 4.79 -20.58
C ALA A 818 -3.12 4.18 -19.43
N THR A 819 -3.15 4.75 -18.23
CA THR A 819 -2.45 4.19 -17.04
C THR A 819 -3.00 2.85 -16.54
N HIS A 820 -4.14 2.37 -17.05
CA HIS A 820 -4.84 1.18 -16.54
C HIS A 820 -4.35 -0.12 -17.23
N PHE A 821 -3.05 -0.38 -17.16
CA PHE A 821 -2.46 -1.69 -17.48
C PHE A 821 -2.00 -2.40 -16.21
N TYR A 822 -2.09 -3.72 -16.19
CA TYR A 822 -1.55 -4.51 -15.08
C TYR A 822 -0.03 -4.31 -14.90
N VAL A 823 0.72 -4.15 -16.00
CA VAL A 823 2.17 -3.85 -15.92
C VAL A 823 2.49 -2.49 -15.28
N ASN A 824 1.54 -1.56 -15.21
CA ASN A 824 1.70 -0.29 -14.48
C ASN A 824 1.27 -0.42 -13.00
N ALA A 825 1.11 -1.64 -12.47
CA ALA A 825 0.66 -1.85 -11.11
C ALA A 825 1.41 -2.97 -10.37
N VAL A 826 1.49 -2.82 -9.06
CA VAL A 826 2.10 -3.77 -8.12
C VAL A 826 1.12 -4.14 -6.99
N PRO A 827 1.28 -5.29 -6.31
CA PRO A 827 0.42 -5.65 -5.18
C PRO A 827 0.63 -4.72 -3.97
N GLN A 828 -0.37 -3.88 -3.70
CA GLN A 828 -0.34 -2.86 -2.64
C GLN A 828 -1.52 -3.01 -1.69
N TRP A 829 -1.28 -2.96 -0.37
CA TRP A 829 -2.35 -2.96 0.62
C TRP A 829 -3.24 -1.74 0.45
N ARG A 830 -4.55 -1.94 0.39
CA ARG A 830 -5.49 -0.87 0.05
C ARG A 830 -5.47 0.27 1.06
N SER A 831 -5.36 -0.02 2.36
CA SER A 831 -5.22 0.98 3.42
C SER A 831 -4.00 1.92 3.23
N ILE A 832 -2.97 1.42 2.54
CA ILE A 832 -1.72 2.15 2.22
C ILE A 832 -1.87 2.91 0.89
N ASN A 833 -2.49 2.28 -0.11
CA ASN A 833 -2.84 2.87 -1.41
C ASN A 833 -3.71 4.14 -1.23
N ILE A 834 -4.79 4.04 -0.45
CA ILE A 834 -5.66 5.19 -0.12
C ILE A 834 -5.15 6.02 1.07
N GLY A 835 -4.02 5.62 1.66
CA GLY A 835 -3.38 6.23 2.82
C GLY A 835 -2.24 7.16 2.42
N ASN A 836 -1.03 6.89 2.94
CA ASN A 836 0.11 7.77 2.72
C ASN A 836 0.66 7.69 1.28
N TRP A 837 0.34 6.65 0.51
CA TRP A 837 0.67 6.64 -0.92
C TRP A 837 -0.07 7.75 -1.67
N LEU A 838 -1.41 7.79 -1.58
CA LEU A 838 -2.23 8.87 -2.15
C LEU A 838 -1.83 10.28 -1.65
N ALA A 839 -1.38 10.38 -0.40
CA ALA A 839 -0.83 11.63 0.16
C ALA A 839 0.45 12.07 -0.58
N VAL A 840 1.40 11.16 -0.82
CA VAL A 840 2.60 11.39 -1.64
C VAL A 840 2.23 11.81 -3.06
N GLU A 841 1.29 11.13 -3.71
CA GLU A 841 0.86 11.48 -5.08
C GLU A 841 0.24 12.88 -5.16
N SER A 842 -0.54 13.26 -4.14
CA SER A 842 -1.25 14.54 -4.11
C SER A 842 -0.31 15.71 -3.76
N SER A 843 0.51 15.53 -2.73
CA SER A 843 1.49 16.52 -2.26
C SER A 843 2.52 16.84 -3.35
N LEU A 844 3.06 15.81 -4.03
CA LEU A 844 4.05 15.99 -5.10
C LEU A 844 3.49 16.83 -6.26
N LYS A 845 2.26 16.57 -6.70
CA LYS A 845 1.61 17.38 -7.75
C LYS A 845 1.42 18.84 -7.35
N GLN A 846 1.04 19.07 -6.08
CA GLN A 846 0.82 20.41 -5.56
C GLN A 846 2.14 21.18 -5.47
N PHE A 847 3.18 20.58 -4.89
CA PHE A 847 4.53 21.14 -4.81
C PHE A 847 5.12 21.48 -6.19
N VAL A 848 5.00 20.57 -7.16
CA VAL A 848 5.47 20.80 -8.54
C VAL A 848 4.76 21.99 -9.20
N ALA A 849 3.48 22.23 -8.87
CA ALA A 849 2.75 23.40 -9.35
C ALA A 849 3.12 24.70 -8.62
N ASP A 850 3.22 24.66 -7.29
CA ASP A 850 3.50 25.85 -6.47
C ASP A 850 4.93 26.38 -6.68
N GLU A 851 5.92 25.51 -6.86
CA GLU A 851 7.31 25.87 -7.18
C GLU A 851 7.58 25.98 -8.70
N ALA A 852 6.56 25.81 -9.55
CA ALA A 852 6.63 25.88 -11.01
C ALA A 852 7.71 24.97 -11.67
N LEU A 853 7.90 23.76 -11.14
CA LEU A 853 8.97 22.83 -11.53
C LEU A 853 8.59 21.89 -12.68
N ASN A 854 9.58 21.40 -13.41
CA ASN A 854 9.43 20.25 -14.32
C ASN A 854 10.27 19.09 -13.78
N VAL A 855 9.65 18.01 -13.31
CA VAL A 855 10.33 16.92 -12.61
C VAL A 855 10.15 15.58 -13.30
N SER A 856 11.22 14.79 -13.34
CA SER A 856 11.19 13.39 -13.77
C SER A 856 10.92 12.50 -12.57
N VAL A 857 9.93 11.61 -12.69
CA VAL A 857 9.48 10.71 -11.62
C VAL A 857 9.76 9.27 -12.02
N HIS A 858 10.51 8.55 -11.19
CA HIS A 858 10.65 7.10 -11.27
C HIS A 858 9.95 6.47 -10.06
N ALA A 859 8.75 5.93 -10.28
CA ALA A 859 7.92 5.31 -9.26
C ALA A 859 8.05 3.78 -9.33
N GLY A 860 8.30 3.11 -8.20
CA GLY A 860 8.60 1.67 -8.21
C GLY A 860 8.39 0.97 -6.87
N SER A 861 8.82 -0.29 -6.84
CA SER A 861 8.73 -1.17 -5.66
C SER A 861 10.06 -1.87 -5.41
N TYR A 862 10.43 -2.07 -4.14
CA TYR A 862 11.66 -2.76 -3.76
C TYR A 862 11.42 -3.78 -2.65
N ASP A 863 12.12 -4.92 -2.75
CA ASP A 863 12.10 -6.08 -1.85
C ASP A 863 10.68 -6.68 -1.62
N ILE A 864 10.58 -7.81 -0.91
CA ILE A 864 9.34 -8.56 -0.70
C ILE A 864 8.85 -8.43 0.75
N SER A 865 7.60 -8.01 0.91
CA SER A 865 6.92 -7.89 2.21
C SER A 865 6.73 -9.26 2.86
N THR A 866 6.83 -9.31 4.20
CA THR A 866 6.76 -10.56 4.97
C THR A 866 5.68 -10.51 6.05
N LEU A 867 5.15 -11.68 6.38
CA LEU A 867 4.35 -11.90 7.59
C LEU A 867 4.87 -13.12 8.37
N PRO A 868 4.70 -13.17 9.71
CA PRO A 868 5.11 -14.32 10.49
C PRO A 868 4.18 -15.51 10.21
N ASN A 869 4.80 -16.65 9.88
CA ASN A 869 4.11 -17.93 9.73
C ASN A 869 3.75 -18.58 11.08
N SER A 870 3.18 -19.78 11.07
CA SER A 870 2.77 -20.50 12.30
C SER A 870 3.91 -20.86 13.27
N GLN A 871 5.19 -20.66 12.89
CA GLN A 871 6.35 -20.81 13.77
C GLN A 871 6.97 -19.45 14.18
N GLY A 872 6.35 -18.33 13.82
CA GLY A 872 6.87 -16.98 14.05
C GLY A 872 7.99 -16.56 13.09
N VAL A 873 8.23 -17.31 12.01
CA VAL A 873 9.28 -16.99 11.03
C VAL A 873 8.70 -16.10 9.92
N GLN A 874 9.36 -14.96 9.67
CA GLN A 874 8.99 -14.04 8.60
C GLN A 874 9.05 -14.74 7.23
N THR A 875 7.92 -14.73 6.52
CA THR A 875 7.71 -15.48 5.27
C THR A 875 7.32 -14.50 4.15
N PRO A 876 8.04 -14.47 3.01
CA PRO A 876 7.74 -13.58 1.88
C PRO A 876 6.40 -13.87 1.22
N LEU A 877 5.72 -12.82 0.76
CA LEU A 877 4.37 -12.87 0.23
C LEU A 877 4.33 -12.74 -1.31
N TYR A 878 3.49 -13.55 -1.95
CA TYR A 878 3.26 -13.57 -3.41
C TYR A 878 1.77 -13.76 -3.70
N LEU A 879 1.24 -13.18 -4.78
CA LEU A 879 -0.14 -13.48 -5.21
C LEU A 879 -0.26 -14.85 -5.90
N ASN A 880 0.80 -15.32 -6.56
CA ASN A 880 0.94 -16.73 -6.93
C ASN A 880 2.13 -17.33 -6.17
N ALA A 881 1.83 -18.08 -5.10
CA ALA A 881 2.84 -18.70 -4.23
C ALA A 881 3.57 -19.88 -4.88
N GLU A 882 2.95 -20.57 -5.86
CA GLU A 882 3.54 -21.73 -6.53
C GLU A 882 4.65 -21.31 -7.49
N THR A 883 4.41 -20.29 -8.31
CA THR A 883 5.36 -19.78 -9.31
C THR A 883 6.24 -18.64 -8.78
N LYS A 884 5.91 -18.10 -7.60
CA LYS A 884 6.52 -16.89 -6.99
C LYS A 884 6.37 -15.63 -7.85
N GLN A 885 5.27 -15.54 -8.58
CA GLN A 885 4.92 -14.38 -9.40
C GLN A 885 4.07 -13.38 -8.61
N LEU A 886 4.16 -12.11 -9.00
CA LEU A 886 3.54 -10.97 -8.31
C LEU A 886 3.90 -10.94 -6.82
N PRO A 887 5.20 -10.76 -6.47
CA PRO A 887 5.60 -10.51 -5.09
C PRO A 887 4.94 -9.26 -4.54
N VAL A 888 4.59 -9.28 -3.25
CA VAL A 888 4.08 -8.10 -2.55
C VAL A 888 5.26 -7.21 -2.20
N ALA A 889 5.28 -5.98 -2.71
CA ALA A 889 6.36 -5.03 -2.46
C ALA A 889 6.56 -4.78 -0.95
N LYS A 890 7.81 -4.75 -0.47
CA LYS A 890 8.14 -4.37 0.91
C LYS A 890 8.01 -2.86 1.12
N ILE A 891 8.59 -2.10 0.20
CA ILE A 891 8.46 -0.64 0.11
C ILE A 891 8.05 -0.20 -1.30
N LEU A 892 7.35 0.92 -1.37
CA LEU A 892 7.02 1.64 -2.59
C LEU A 892 7.73 2.99 -2.58
N TYR A 893 8.27 3.42 -3.71
CA TYR A 893 9.08 4.63 -3.80
C TYR A 893 8.71 5.49 -5.01
N ARG A 894 8.94 6.81 -4.90
CA ARG A 894 8.98 7.75 -6.02
C ARG A 894 10.28 8.56 -5.93
N ILE A 895 11.21 8.33 -6.88
CA ILE A 895 12.39 9.18 -7.07
C ILE A 895 11.96 10.36 -7.94
N VAL A 896 12.08 11.58 -7.42
CA VAL A 896 11.69 12.82 -8.09
C VAL A 896 12.94 13.64 -8.32
N ILE A 897 13.21 14.06 -9.56
CA ILE A 897 14.38 14.89 -9.90
C ILE A 897 13.94 16.05 -10.78
N ASP A 898 14.22 17.28 -10.35
CA ASP A 898 14.01 18.48 -11.17
C ASP A 898 14.93 18.46 -12.41
N GLN A 899 14.35 18.73 -13.57
CA GLN A 899 15.05 18.74 -14.84
C GLN A 899 16.06 19.91 -14.96
N GLU A 900 15.81 21.05 -14.32
CA GLU A 900 16.68 22.24 -14.45
C GLU A 900 17.80 22.27 -13.41
N SER A 901 17.48 22.28 -12.11
CA SER A 901 18.49 22.33 -11.04
C SER A 901 19.22 21.02 -10.81
N ARG A 902 18.63 19.90 -11.25
CA ARG A 902 19.03 18.52 -10.91
C ARG A 902 18.99 18.18 -9.41
N LYS A 903 18.33 18.99 -8.56
CA LYS A 903 17.98 18.57 -7.19
C LYS A 903 16.97 17.41 -7.25
N GLY A 904 17.06 16.44 -6.34
CA GLY A 904 16.13 15.31 -6.30
C GLY A 904 15.84 14.78 -4.89
N VAL A 905 14.80 13.96 -4.75
CA VAL A 905 14.38 13.35 -3.49
C VAL A 905 13.72 12.00 -3.75
N VAL A 906 13.85 11.05 -2.83
CA VAL A 906 13.08 9.79 -2.87
C VAL A 906 12.02 9.81 -1.79
N LEU A 907 10.76 9.65 -2.17
CA LEU A 907 9.61 9.55 -1.28
C LEU A 907 9.23 8.08 -1.12
N ILE A 908 9.20 7.55 0.09
CA ILE A 908 9.06 6.11 0.36
C ILE A 908 7.88 5.86 1.29
N VAL A 909 7.10 4.82 0.98
CA VAL A 909 5.98 4.32 1.80
C VAL A 909 6.15 2.80 1.99
N VAL A 910 6.18 2.37 3.25
CA VAL A 910 6.22 0.96 3.65
C VAL A 910 4.88 0.30 3.31
N ASN A 911 4.92 -0.84 2.62
CA ASN A 911 3.74 -1.58 2.17
C ASN A 911 3.47 -2.81 3.06
N ASN A 912 3.39 -2.57 4.36
CA ASN A 912 2.99 -3.57 5.36
C ASN A 912 2.22 -2.87 6.52
N PRO A 913 0.91 -3.10 6.69
CA PRO A 913 0.13 -2.48 7.75
C PRO A 913 0.11 -3.28 9.06
N HIS A 914 0.81 -4.43 9.13
CA HIS A 914 0.79 -5.37 10.27
C HIS A 914 2.07 -5.35 11.13
N ILE A 915 3.09 -4.64 10.67
CA ILE A 915 4.40 -4.54 11.32
C ILE A 915 4.36 -3.56 12.52
N THR A 916 5.22 -3.74 13.51
CA THR A 916 5.41 -2.76 14.60
C THR A 916 6.31 -1.60 14.17
N LEU A 917 6.25 -0.47 14.89
CA LEU A 917 7.15 0.66 14.62
C LEU A 917 8.62 0.28 14.79
N THR A 918 8.94 -0.58 15.78
CA THR A 918 10.31 -1.06 16.02
C THR A 918 10.84 -1.86 14.83
N GLU A 919 10.11 -2.89 14.38
CA GLU A 919 10.48 -3.69 13.21
C GLU A 919 10.53 -2.84 11.92
N THR A 920 9.67 -1.81 11.81
CA THR A 920 9.69 -0.89 10.67
C THR A 920 11.00 -0.11 10.61
N LEU A 921 11.45 0.43 11.75
CA LEU A 921 12.67 1.23 11.84
C LEU A 921 13.94 0.37 11.72
N GLU A 922 13.89 -0.91 12.10
CA GLU A 922 15.01 -1.85 11.99
C GLU A 922 15.15 -2.46 10.59
N ASP A 923 14.05 -2.91 9.96
CA ASP A 923 14.09 -3.72 8.73
C ASP A 923 13.56 -3.01 7.47
N TYR A 924 12.84 -1.89 7.58
CA TYR A 924 12.16 -1.24 6.46
C TYR A 924 12.64 0.18 6.15
N VAL A 925 13.33 0.87 7.07
CA VAL A 925 13.99 2.16 6.79
C VAL A 925 15.39 1.92 6.24
N ILE A 926 15.55 2.05 4.92
CA ILE A 926 16.79 1.67 4.21
C ILE A 926 17.78 2.82 3.95
N CYS A 927 17.47 4.06 4.33
CA CYS A 927 18.31 5.25 4.10
C CYS A 927 17.97 6.35 5.12
N GLU A 928 18.82 7.39 5.22
CA GLU A 928 18.61 8.49 6.18
C GLU A 928 17.34 9.29 5.85
N ASP A 929 16.52 9.53 6.89
CA ASP A 929 15.19 10.12 6.76
C ASP A 929 15.23 11.65 6.73
N VAL A 930 15.36 12.22 5.53
CA VAL A 930 15.31 13.66 5.29
C VAL A 930 13.88 14.20 5.24
N GLY A 931 12.85 13.36 5.42
CA GLY A 931 11.45 13.75 5.28
C GLY A 931 10.94 14.71 6.35
N ALA A 932 11.65 14.87 7.47
CA ALA A 932 11.36 15.91 8.46
C ALA A 932 11.68 17.33 7.96
N GLN A 933 12.56 17.44 6.95
CA GLN A 933 13.01 18.72 6.38
C GLN A 933 12.11 19.22 5.25
N ILE A 934 11.03 18.48 4.93
CA ILE A 934 10.18 18.69 3.76
C ILE A 934 8.75 19.01 4.23
N ASP A 935 8.37 20.27 4.16
CA ASP A 935 7.11 20.80 4.71
C ASP A 935 5.90 20.69 3.76
N TRP A 936 6.14 20.50 2.45
CA TRP A 936 5.07 20.34 1.45
C TRP A 936 4.40 18.96 1.42
N LEU A 937 4.84 18.01 2.24
CA LEU A 937 4.31 16.63 2.30
C LEU A 937 3.21 16.48 3.36
N ASP A 938 1.94 16.45 2.94
CA ASP A 938 0.77 16.25 3.82
C ASP A 938 0.49 14.75 4.05
N TRP A 939 1.38 14.08 4.77
CA TRP A 939 1.29 12.66 5.12
C TRP A 939 1.17 12.39 6.63
N ASP A 940 0.58 11.25 6.99
CA ASP A 940 0.46 10.79 8.37
C ASP A 940 1.62 9.83 8.68
N LYS A 941 2.83 10.39 8.73
CA LYS A 941 4.13 9.70 8.62
C LYS A 941 4.25 8.42 9.45
N ALA A 942 3.85 8.47 10.72
CA ALA A 942 3.99 7.38 11.69
C ALA A 942 2.78 6.42 11.72
N ASN A 943 1.75 6.63 10.89
CA ASN A 943 0.56 5.80 10.86
C ASN A 943 0.77 4.52 10.04
N LEU A 944 1.16 3.46 10.72
CA LEU A 944 1.50 2.16 10.13
C LEU A 944 0.36 1.58 9.26
N GLN A 945 -0.92 1.80 9.62
CA GLN A 945 -2.06 1.32 8.82
C GLN A 945 -2.17 2.03 7.46
N LYS A 946 -1.77 3.31 7.39
CA LYS A 946 -1.63 4.09 6.15
C LYS A 946 -0.29 3.86 5.43
N GLY A 947 0.61 3.06 6.02
CA GLY A 947 1.98 2.82 5.58
C GLY A 947 2.96 3.84 6.16
N TYR A 948 3.91 3.38 6.99
CA TYR A 948 4.99 4.24 7.50
C TYR A 948 5.71 4.90 6.33
N SER A 949 5.94 6.20 6.40
CA SER A 949 6.50 6.98 5.29
C SER A 949 7.76 7.72 5.70
N TYR A 950 8.67 7.94 4.76
CA TYR A 950 9.90 8.69 4.96
C TYR A 950 10.45 9.19 3.62
N ALA A 951 11.42 10.10 3.65
CA ALA A 951 12.11 10.54 2.43
C ALA A 951 13.63 10.36 2.58
N CYS A 952 14.33 10.13 1.47
CA CYS A 952 15.79 10.00 1.43
C CYS A 952 16.39 10.92 0.37
N SER A 953 17.70 11.19 0.50
CA SER A 953 18.49 11.63 -0.65
C SER A 953 18.47 10.56 -1.75
N VAL A 954 18.69 10.95 -3.01
CA VAL A 954 18.73 9.98 -4.10
C VAL A 954 19.99 9.13 -4.01
N GLU A 955 21.09 9.73 -3.57
CA GLU A 955 22.40 9.12 -3.36
C GLU A 955 22.33 7.97 -2.34
N ASP A 956 21.78 8.19 -1.15
CA ASP A 956 21.66 7.15 -0.11
C ASP A 956 20.71 6.03 -0.54
N PHE A 957 19.64 6.36 -1.26
CA PHE A 957 18.68 5.37 -1.75
C PHE A 957 19.28 4.44 -2.80
N ILE A 958 20.04 4.97 -3.77
CA ILE A 958 20.73 4.15 -4.77
C ILE A 958 21.98 3.44 -4.20
N GLU A 959 22.42 3.74 -2.98
CA GLU A 959 23.39 2.90 -2.27
C GLU A 959 22.80 1.53 -1.91
N VAL A 960 21.49 1.42 -1.70
CA VAL A 960 20.79 0.16 -1.40
C VAL A 960 20.07 -0.44 -2.63
N VAL A 961 19.30 0.38 -3.36
CA VAL A 961 18.48 -0.07 -4.49
C VAL A 961 19.28 -0.02 -5.80
N LYS A 962 19.71 -1.19 -6.29
CA LYS A 962 20.66 -1.32 -7.42
C LYS A 962 20.02 -1.62 -8.77
N ASP A 963 18.76 -2.02 -8.79
CA ASP A 963 17.97 -2.44 -9.96
C ASP A 963 17.36 -1.26 -10.76
N LEU A 964 18.06 -0.12 -10.71
CA LEU A 964 17.64 1.18 -11.24
C LEU A 964 18.63 1.72 -12.31
N PRO A 965 18.19 2.63 -13.20
CA PRO A 965 19.05 3.31 -14.16
C PRO A 965 19.90 4.40 -13.48
N THR A 966 20.84 3.99 -12.62
CA THR A 966 21.61 4.89 -11.74
C THR A 966 22.39 5.99 -12.46
N ASP A 967 22.72 5.79 -13.74
CA ASP A 967 23.33 6.79 -14.62
C ASP A 967 22.42 8.00 -14.91
N GLN A 968 21.09 7.81 -14.82
CA GLN A 968 20.09 8.85 -15.05
C GLN A 968 19.66 9.58 -13.76
N LEU A 969 20.02 9.03 -12.59
CA LEU A 969 19.51 9.43 -11.28
C LEU A 969 20.44 10.36 -10.47
N GLN A 970 21.59 10.76 -11.02
CA GLN A 970 22.55 11.65 -10.33
C GLN A 970 21.92 13.02 -9.98
N THR A 971 21.99 13.45 -8.72
CA THR A 971 21.46 14.76 -8.29
C THR A 971 22.54 15.75 -7.89
N THR A 972 22.14 17.01 -7.68
CA THR A 972 22.98 18.11 -7.20
C THR A 972 22.68 18.50 -5.74
N GLY A 973 21.76 17.80 -5.08
CA GLY A 973 21.24 18.11 -3.74
C GLY A 973 19.77 17.72 -3.59
N ILE A 974 19.20 17.90 -2.40
CA ILE A 974 17.83 17.45 -2.09
C ILE A 974 16.78 18.43 -2.63
N LEU A 975 15.75 17.91 -3.29
CA LEU A 975 14.64 18.72 -3.83
C LEU A 975 13.65 19.11 -2.73
N GLY A 976 13.18 20.36 -2.77
CA GLY A 976 12.19 20.89 -1.81
C GLY A 976 12.78 21.38 -0.49
N LEU A 977 14.08 21.25 -0.25
CA LEU A 977 14.74 21.96 0.83
C LEU A 977 14.98 23.41 0.41
N THR A 978 14.33 24.35 1.10
CA THR A 978 14.70 25.76 0.99
C THR A 978 16.09 25.97 1.58
N ASP A 979 16.96 26.72 0.89
CA ASP A 979 18.23 27.22 1.43
C ASP A 979 18.03 28.30 2.53
N GLN A 980 16.90 28.25 3.27
CA GLN A 980 16.73 28.98 4.51
C GLN A 980 17.70 28.41 5.54
N ILE A 981 18.50 29.31 6.11
CA ILE A 981 19.51 28.99 7.10
C ILE A 981 18.79 28.57 8.40
N LEU A 982 18.54 27.28 8.54
CA LEU A 982 17.97 26.64 9.73
C LEU A 982 18.81 26.89 10.99
N ASP A 983 20.06 27.35 10.88
CA ASP A 983 20.89 27.79 12.03
C ASP A 983 20.21 28.88 12.89
N ASN A 984 19.22 29.62 12.35
CA ASN A 984 18.43 30.60 13.09
C ASN A 984 17.15 30.03 13.72
N GLU A 985 16.72 28.83 13.33
CA GLU A 985 15.61 28.16 13.99
C GLU A 985 16.12 27.49 15.28
N VAL A 986 15.45 27.78 16.38
CA VAL A 986 15.80 27.26 17.70
C VAL A 986 14.61 26.52 18.28
N CYS A 987 14.87 25.38 18.92
CA CYS A 987 13.88 24.78 19.80
C CYS A 987 13.85 25.59 21.07
N SER A 988 12.67 26.08 21.43
CA SER A 988 12.48 26.84 22.66
C SER A 988 11.25 26.36 23.42
N PHE A 989 11.46 26.09 24.70
CA PHE A 989 10.39 25.70 25.62
C PHE A 989 10.63 26.27 27.01
N LYS A 990 9.53 26.56 27.71
CA LYS A 990 9.52 27.09 29.06
C LYS A 990 9.40 25.97 30.06
N VAL A 991 10.29 25.98 31.06
CA VAL A 991 10.22 25.10 32.23
C VAL A 991 8.85 25.19 32.92
N ASN A 992 8.23 26.36 32.88
CA ASN A 992 6.88 26.63 33.38
C ASN A 992 5.91 26.93 32.23
N GLY A 993 5.13 25.93 31.83
CA GLY A 993 4.02 26.07 30.86
C GLY A 993 3.98 24.97 29.80
N ASP A 994 5.14 24.55 29.31
CA ASP A 994 5.24 23.67 28.14
C ASP A 994 5.49 22.20 28.50
N LEU A 995 5.94 21.93 29.74
CA LEU A 995 6.25 20.58 30.23
C LEU A 995 5.00 19.86 30.77
N LYS A 996 4.91 18.56 30.48
CA LYS A 996 3.82 17.68 30.94
C LYS A 996 4.33 16.61 31.89
N ASP A 997 3.74 16.56 33.09
CA ASP A 997 4.14 15.64 34.14
C ASP A 997 3.53 14.22 33.96
N PRO A 998 4.27 13.14 34.27
CA PRO A 998 5.66 13.10 34.70
C PRO A 998 6.66 13.34 33.55
N ALA A 999 7.44 14.41 33.66
CA ALA A 999 8.42 14.76 32.63
C ALA A 999 9.67 13.85 32.68
N PRO A 1000 10.33 13.59 31.53
CA PRO A 1000 11.58 12.86 31.45
C PRO A 1000 12.76 13.67 32.02
N LEU A 1001 13.92 13.03 32.11
CA LEU A 1001 15.20 13.72 32.27
C LEU A 1001 15.59 14.31 30.90
N PHE A 1002 15.84 15.62 30.86
CA PHE A 1002 16.35 16.33 29.69
C PHE A 1002 17.88 16.38 29.78
N VAL A 1003 18.55 15.52 29.02
CA VAL A 1003 19.99 15.27 29.12
C VAL A 1003 20.69 15.71 27.84
N VAL A 1004 21.83 16.37 27.99
CA VAL A 1004 22.78 16.62 26.90
C VAL A 1004 24.15 16.08 27.30
N ARG A 1005 24.96 15.65 26.34
CA ARG A 1005 26.32 15.15 26.61
C ARG A 1005 27.37 16.19 26.26
N SER A 1006 28.45 16.20 27.03
CA SER A 1006 29.68 16.94 26.68
C SER A 1006 30.44 16.24 25.55
N GLU A 1007 31.45 16.91 24.98
CA GLU A 1007 32.39 16.32 24.00
C GLU A 1007 33.10 15.05 24.52
N LEU A 1008 33.17 14.87 25.84
CA LEU A 1008 33.73 13.70 26.53
C LEU A 1008 32.68 12.61 26.84
N GLY A 1009 31.43 12.78 26.40
CA GLY A 1009 30.32 11.85 26.63
C GLY A 1009 29.64 11.94 27.99
N HIS A 1010 30.12 12.80 28.90
CA HIS A 1010 29.50 12.98 30.23
C HIS A 1010 28.12 13.63 30.11
N ALA A 1011 27.12 13.00 30.73
CA ALA A 1011 25.75 13.49 30.80
C ALA A 1011 25.62 14.68 31.77
N ARG A 1012 24.92 15.73 31.33
CA ARG A 1012 24.51 16.88 32.15
C ARG A 1012 23.04 17.21 31.88
N TYR A 1013 22.40 17.92 32.81
CA TYR A 1013 21.07 18.47 32.55
C TYR A 1013 21.13 19.55 31.47
N LEU A 1014 20.05 19.69 30.71
CA LEU A 1014 19.82 20.84 29.86
C LEU A 1014 19.48 22.08 30.72
N GLU A 1015 20.22 23.17 30.53
CA GLU A 1015 20.15 24.35 31.40
C GLU A 1015 19.30 25.46 30.72
N PRO A 1016 18.22 25.98 31.35
CA PRO A 1016 17.48 27.13 30.83
C PRO A 1016 18.19 28.46 31.10
N ASN A 1017 17.85 29.47 30.32
CA ASN A 1017 18.26 30.85 30.56
C ASN A 1017 17.54 31.48 31.76
N GLN A 1018 17.93 32.72 32.12
CA GLN A 1018 17.36 33.48 33.24
C GLN A 1018 15.82 33.69 33.16
N GLU A 1019 15.24 33.70 31.96
CA GLU A 1019 13.78 33.77 31.76
C GLU A 1019 13.07 32.40 31.86
N GLY A 1020 13.79 31.32 32.14
CA GLY A 1020 13.24 29.97 32.28
C GLY A 1020 12.93 29.30 30.94
N VAL A 1021 13.56 29.77 29.87
CA VAL A 1021 13.47 29.24 28.51
C VAL A 1021 14.71 28.40 28.23
N VAL A 1022 14.50 27.14 27.89
CA VAL A 1022 15.54 26.33 27.24
C VAL A 1022 15.60 26.75 25.78
N GLN A 1023 16.81 26.93 25.23
CA GLN A 1023 17.05 27.15 23.81
C GLN A 1023 18.11 26.18 23.31
N LEU A 1024 17.75 25.38 22.30
CA LEU A 1024 18.67 24.52 21.54
C LEU A 1024 18.72 25.02 20.11
N LYS A 1025 19.90 24.97 19.48
CA LYS A 1025 20.02 25.25 18.04
C LYS A 1025 19.46 24.10 17.22
N HIS A 1026 18.98 24.39 16.01
CA HIS A 1026 18.67 23.36 15.03
C HIS A 1026 19.79 22.30 14.93
N GLY A 1027 19.42 21.02 14.92
CA GLY A 1027 20.35 19.89 14.89
C GLY A 1027 21.06 19.56 16.22
N GLU A 1028 20.94 20.40 17.25
CA GLU A 1028 21.59 20.14 18.55
C GLU A 1028 20.94 18.94 19.26
N ALA A 1029 21.76 18.01 19.74
CA ALA A 1029 21.30 16.73 20.29
C ALA A 1029 20.69 16.87 21.70
N LEU A 1030 19.59 16.16 21.93
CA LEU A 1030 18.86 16.08 23.19
C LEU A 1030 18.46 14.62 23.48
N GLU A 1031 18.79 14.14 24.66
CA GLU A 1031 18.38 12.83 25.16
C GLU A 1031 17.22 12.97 26.15
N PHE A 1032 16.18 12.16 25.96
CA PHE A 1032 15.11 11.98 26.94
C PHE A 1032 15.24 10.62 27.63
N HIS A 1033 15.17 10.60 28.96
CA HIS A 1033 15.21 9.35 29.75
C HIS A 1033 14.05 9.27 30.75
N CYS A 1034 13.37 8.12 30.80
CA CYS A 1034 12.28 7.84 31.75
C CYS A 1034 12.63 6.82 32.84
N ILE A 1035 13.75 6.10 32.72
CA ILE A 1035 14.19 4.99 33.59
C ILE A 1035 13.26 3.76 33.55
N ASN A 1036 11.97 3.97 33.85
CA ASN A 1036 10.86 3.13 33.42
C ASN A 1036 10.46 3.52 31.98
N SER A 1037 9.29 3.10 31.51
CA SER A 1037 8.86 3.36 30.13
C SER A 1037 8.24 4.75 29.92
N PHE A 1038 8.42 5.30 28.71
CA PHE A 1038 7.60 6.39 28.17
C PHE A 1038 6.13 5.95 27.98
N SER A 1039 5.27 6.92 27.72
CA SER A 1039 3.86 6.75 27.36
C SER A 1039 3.59 7.34 25.97
N GLY A 1040 2.41 7.07 25.40
CA GLY A 1040 2.07 7.57 24.06
C GLY A 1040 2.92 6.90 22.95
N PRO A 1041 3.44 7.64 21.96
CA PRO A 1041 4.10 7.05 20.79
C PRO A 1041 5.38 6.27 21.13
N PHE A 1042 6.04 6.60 22.24
CA PHE A 1042 7.27 5.94 22.69
C PHE A 1042 7.04 4.83 23.74
N SER A 1043 5.80 4.35 23.90
CA SER A 1043 5.46 3.26 24.83
C SER A 1043 6.33 2.01 24.56
N GLY A 1044 7.01 1.52 25.59
CA GLY A 1044 7.98 0.42 25.51
C GLY A 1044 9.44 0.88 25.61
N TYR A 1045 9.76 2.09 25.15
CA TYR A 1045 11.10 2.67 25.26
C TYR A 1045 11.35 3.25 26.65
N THR A 1046 12.61 3.33 27.08
CA THR A 1046 13.07 3.98 28.34
C THR A 1046 14.02 5.15 28.10
N PHE A 1047 14.60 5.22 26.90
CA PHE A 1047 15.52 6.21 26.38
C PHE A 1047 15.09 6.58 24.95
N VAL A 1048 15.15 7.86 24.60
CA VAL A 1048 15.00 8.35 23.22
C VAL A 1048 16.09 9.37 22.93
N ASN A 1049 16.90 9.10 21.90
CA ASN A 1049 17.82 10.08 21.34
C ASN A 1049 17.08 10.96 20.32
N SER A 1050 17.39 12.25 20.30
CA SER A 1050 16.72 13.22 19.43
C SER A 1050 17.62 14.40 19.08
N THR A 1051 17.22 15.17 18.07
CA THR A 1051 17.81 16.47 17.75
C THR A 1051 16.74 17.55 17.75
N CYS A 1052 17.15 18.77 18.07
CA CYS A 1052 16.29 19.93 17.92
C CYS A 1052 15.92 20.13 16.45
N TRP A 1053 14.62 20.34 16.18
CA TRP A 1053 14.12 20.81 14.90
C TRP A 1053 13.83 22.32 14.93
N GLN A 1054 12.67 22.73 15.46
CA GLN A 1054 12.34 24.14 15.71
C GLN A 1054 11.20 24.28 16.73
N GLN A 1055 11.15 25.40 17.47
CA GLN A 1055 10.11 25.70 18.46
C GLN A 1055 9.93 24.58 19.50
N GLN A 1056 8.79 23.89 19.56
CA GLN A 1056 8.57 22.73 20.44
C GLN A 1056 8.66 21.39 19.68
N SER A 1057 9.01 21.41 18.39
CA SER A 1057 9.19 20.24 17.55
C SER A 1057 10.60 19.67 17.70
N ILE A 1058 10.66 18.36 17.95
CA ILE A 1058 11.87 17.60 18.20
C ILE A 1058 11.92 16.43 17.23
N LEU A 1059 13.06 16.25 16.55
CA LEU A 1059 13.29 15.15 15.62
C LEU A 1059 13.77 13.92 16.39
N ALA A 1060 12.94 12.88 16.46
CA ALA A 1060 13.27 11.62 17.10
C ALA A 1060 12.85 10.46 16.20
N MET A 1061 13.70 9.44 16.05
CA MET A 1061 13.38 8.23 15.27
C MET A 1061 12.87 8.56 13.84
N GLY A 1062 13.51 9.54 13.17
CA GLY A 1062 13.15 10.04 11.83
C GLY A 1062 11.91 10.97 11.78
N SER A 1063 11.09 11.04 12.83
CA SER A 1063 9.83 11.78 12.83
C SER A 1063 9.85 13.02 13.74
N LEU A 1064 9.07 14.03 13.39
CA LEU A 1064 8.87 15.22 14.22
C LEU A 1064 7.79 14.96 15.26
N TYR A 1065 8.15 15.09 16.54
CA TYR A 1065 7.24 15.00 17.68
C TYR A 1065 7.20 16.33 18.42
N GLN A 1066 6.10 16.61 19.11
CA GLN A 1066 6.04 17.76 20.02
C GLN A 1066 6.67 17.38 21.36
N LEU A 1067 7.26 18.36 22.06
CA LEU A 1067 7.81 18.17 23.41
C LEU A 1067 6.82 17.48 24.38
N GLN A 1068 5.52 17.68 24.18
CA GLN A 1068 4.44 17.12 25.00
C GLN A 1068 4.15 15.61 24.75
N ASP A 1069 4.78 15.01 23.74
CA ASP A 1069 4.71 13.57 23.43
C ASP A 1069 5.72 12.75 24.27
N PHE A 1070 6.80 13.39 24.72
CA PHE A 1070 7.84 12.77 25.56
C PHE A 1070 7.42 12.79 27.04
N VAL A 1071 6.54 11.86 27.44
CA VAL A 1071 6.00 11.79 28.81
C VAL A 1071 6.22 10.41 29.42
N CYS A 1072 6.73 10.35 30.65
CA CYS A 1072 6.99 9.09 31.36
C CYS A 1072 5.74 8.49 32.01
N THR A 1073 5.67 7.17 32.09
CA THR A 1073 4.62 6.46 32.85
C THR A 1073 4.67 6.75 34.37
N SER A 1074 5.83 7.12 34.87
CA SER A 1074 6.08 7.57 36.25
C SER A 1074 7.22 8.58 36.27
N TRP A 1075 7.36 9.37 37.34
CA TRP A 1075 8.57 10.18 37.53
C TRP A 1075 9.83 9.29 37.52
N PRO A 1076 10.93 9.71 36.85
CA PRO A 1076 12.20 8.99 36.88
C PRO A 1076 12.67 8.67 38.30
N THR A 1077 13.17 7.44 38.51
CA THR A 1077 13.67 6.98 39.80
C THR A 1077 15.07 7.52 40.07
N TYR A 1078 15.23 8.24 41.17
CA TYR A 1078 16.50 8.79 41.65
C TYR A 1078 17.20 7.86 42.64
N THR A 1079 18.52 7.97 42.76
CA THR A 1079 19.34 7.20 43.69
C THR A 1079 20.47 8.04 44.29
N ALA A 1080 21.02 7.57 45.41
CA ALA A 1080 22.21 8.11 46.06
C ALA A 1080 23.23 6.98 46.19
N ARG A 1081 24.47 7.20 45.74
CA ARG A 1081 25.54 6.19 45.76
C ARG A 1081 26.79 6.69 46.48
N ARG A 1082 27.48 5.80 47.18
CA ARG A 1082 28.83 6.05 47.72
C ARG A 1082 29.81 6.16 46.57
N SER A 1083 30.64 7.20 46.53
CA SER A 1083 31.71 7.30 45.53
C SER A 1083 33.01 6.62 46.00
N GLY A 1084 33.09 6.25 47.29
CA GLY A 1084 34.30 5.69 47.90
C GLY A 1084 35.41 6.72 48.11
N ARG A 1085 35.14 8.00 47.83
CA ARG A 1085 36.06 9.13 48.06
C ARG A 1085 35.76 9.71 49.44
N PRO A 1086 36.71 9.74 50.39
CA PRO A 1086 36.50 10.45 51.65
C PRO A 1086 36.40 11.95 51.39
N CYS A 1087 35.55 12.63 52.16
CA CYS A 1087 35.41 14.08 52.13
C CYS A 1087 35.89 14.70 53.46
N ASN A 1088 36.14 16.01 53.47
CA ASN A 1088 36.73 16.65 54.64
C ASN A 1088 35.69 16.79 55.77
N GLY A 1089 35.82 15.96 56.80
CA GLY A 1089 34.86 15.85 57.92
C GLY A 1089 33.77 14.77 57.75
N GLY A 1090 33.80 14.00 56.66
CA GLY A 1090 32.84 12.90 56.42
C GLY A 1090 33.50 11.59 55.98
N THR A 1091 32.73 10.51 55.98
CA THR A 1091 33.20 9.17 55.63
C THR A 1091 33.24 8.93 54.13
N ASP A 1092 32.27 9.48 53.39
CA ASP A 1092 32.15 9.31 51.94
C ASP A 1092 31.54 10.59 51.32
N LEU A 1093 31.96 10.88 50.08
CA LEU A 1093 31.33 11.87 49.21
C LEU A 1093 30.27 11.16 48.36
N LEU A 1094 29.02 11.23 48.80
CA LEU A 1094 27.89 10.57 48.13
C LEU A 1094 27.50 11.35 46.88
N GLU A 1095 27.21 10.64 45.78
CA GLU A 1095 26.70 11.21 44.54
C GLU A 1095 25.20 10.94 44.44
N VAL A 1096 24.38 11.98 44.27
CA VAL A 1096 22.92 11.86 44.13
C VAL A 1096 22.49 12.21 42.72
N GLY A 1097 21.66 11.38 42.09
CA GLY A 1097 21.32 11.52 40.68
C GLY A 1097 20.52 10.36 40.11
N PHE A 1098 20.68 10.11 38.81
CA PHE A 1098 19.92 9.13 38.04
C PHE A 1098 20.84 8.19 37.26
N GLN A 1099 20.56 6.89 37.35
CA GLN A 1099 21.29 5.86 36.61
C GLN A 1099 20.69 5.72 35.21
N LEU A 1100 21.30 6.31 34.19
CA LEU A 1100 20.71 6.41 32.83
C LEU A 1100 20.71 5.06 32.11
N SER A 1101 21.78 4.27 32.28
CA SER A 1101 21.92 2.94 31.70
C SER A 1101 21.96 1.85 32.77
N SER A 1102 21.25 0.75 32.52
CA SER A 1102 21.36 -0.48 33.32
C SER A 1102 22.59 -1.33 32.98
N SER A 1103 23.29 -1.04 31.87
CA SER A 1103 24.48 -1.80 31.42
C SER A 1103 25.82 -1.14 31.77
N SER A 1104 25.81 0.14 32.15
CA SER A 1104 27.02 0.89 32.56
C SER A 1104 26.78 1.65 33.85
N SER A 1105 27.50 1.32 34.92
CA SER A 1105 27.49 2.06 36.20
C SER A 1105 27.93 3.51 36.07
N ASP A 1106 28.67 3.83 35.02
CA ASP A 1106 29.36 5.10 34.87
C ASP A 1106 28.48 6.13 34.12
N ASP A 1107 27.40 5.68 33.46
CA ASP A 1107 26.40 6.55 32.83
C ASP A 1107 25.38 7.07 33.86
N PHE A 1108 25.85 8.01 34.68
CA PHE A 1108 25.12 8.54 35.83
C PHE A 1108 24.96 10.06 35.73
N LEU A 1109 23.71 10.52 35.72
CA LEU A 1109 23.36 11.94 35.72
C LEU A 1109 23.37 12.47 37.17
N GLN A 1110 24.53 12.91 37.62
CA GLN A 1110 24.69 13.53 38.94
C GLN A 1110 23.92 14.86 39.01
N THR A 1111 23.19 15.06 40.11
CA THR A 1111 22.41 16.27 40.42
C THR A 1111 23.07 17.11 41.51
N TYR A 1112 23.68 16.47 42.51
CA TYR A 1112 24.49 17.11 43.56
C TYR A 1112 25.39 16.06 44.24
N ASP A 1113 26.40 16.50 45.00
CA ASP A 1113 27.18 15.63 45.90
C ASP A 1113 27.05 16.02 47.38
N VAL A 1114 27.27 15.06 48.27
CA VAL A 1114 27.04 15.18 49.71
C VAL A 1114 28.25 14.66 50.49
N CYS A 1115 28.86 15.51 51.31
CA CYS A 1115 29.82 15.03 52.30
C CYS A 1115 29.09 14.59 53.57
N HIS A 1116 28.91 13.27 53.72
CA HIS A 1116 28.21 12.67 54.85
C HIS A 1116 29.16 11.86 55.73
N ASP A 1117 29.00 11.98 57.05
CA ASP A 1117 29.66 11.16 58.07
C ASP A 1117 28.67 10.10 58.57
N GLU A 1118 28.76 8.88 58.04
CA GLU A 1118 27.90 7.75 58.45
C GLU A 1118 28.14 7.31 59.91
N LEU A 1119 29.23 7.75 60.56
CA LEU A 1119 29.52 7.39 61.97
C LEU A 1119 28.79 8.30 62.97
N SER A 1120 28.55 9.57 62.62
CA SER A 1120 27.78 10.52 63.46
C SER A 1120 26.45 10.95 62.84
N GLU A 1121 26.13 10.40 61.66
CA GLU A 1121 24.92 10.64 60.87
C GLU A 1121 24.69 12.13 60.55
N VAL A 1122 25.78 12.87 60.30
CA VAL A 1122 25.76 14.30 59.98
C VAL A 1122 26.25 14.57 58.56
N THR A 1123 25.55 15.46 57.86
CA THR A 1123 26.02 16.03 56.59
C THR A 1123 26.79 17.32 56.86
N ARG A 1124 28.08 17.33 56.50
CA ARG A 1124 28.97 18.49 56.65
C ARG A 1124 28.61 19.58 55.65
N TYR A 1125 28.52 19.19 54.38
CA TYR A 1125 28.06 20.03 53.29
C TYR A 1125 27.40 19.21 52.19
N VAL A 1126 26.58 19.88 51.39
CA VAL A 1126 26.09 19.44 50.08
C VAL A 1126 26.56 20.46 49.06
N HIS A 1127 27.08 19.98 47.94
CA HIS A 1127 27.54 20.81 46.84
C HIS A 1127 26.64 20.61 45.62
N HIS A 1128 26.16 21.73 45.08
CA HIS A 1128 25.39 21.79 43.84
C HIS A 1128 25.71 23.09 43.08
N VAL A 1129 25.33 23.13 41.81
CA VAL A 1129 25.52 24.30 40.94
C VAL A 1129 24.19 25.03 40.80
N LEU A 1130 24.21 26.36 40.91
CA LEU A 1130 23.10 27.20 40.45
C LEU A 1130 23.49 27.91 39.15
N TYR A 1131 22.51 28.01 38.27
CA TYR A 1131 22.61 28.62 36.95
C TYR A 1131 21.63 29.80 36.85
N PRO A 1132 21.75 30.71 35.86
CA PRO A 1132 20.85 31.85 35.74
C PRO A 1132 19.36 31.46 35.73
N GLY A 1133 19.01 30.33 35.11
CA GLY A 1133 17.64 29.83 35.08
C GLY A 1133 17.13 29.12 36.35
N SER A 1134 17.94 28.98 37.41
CA SER A 1134 17.53 28.32 38.67
C SER A 1134 16.38 29.04 39.40
N ASP A 1135 16.20 30.35 39.22
CA ASP A 1135 15.04 31.09 39.75
C ASP A 1135 13.71 30.71 39.07
N GLN A 1136 13.78 30.07 37.88
CA GLN A 1136 12.63 29.67 37.06
C GLN A 1136 12.32 28.17 37.13
N TYR A 1137 12.61 27.54 38.29
CA TYR A 1137 12.31 26.13 38.55
C TYR A 1137 10.85 25.74 38.26
N GLN A 1138 10.63 24.48 37.90
CA GLN A 1138 9.31 23.92 37.55
C GLN A 1138 8.35 23.99 38.75
N ARG A 1139 7.23 24.67 38.59
CA ARG A 1139 6.20 24.83 39.64
C ARG A 1139 5.29 23.61 39.71
N SER A 1140 4.52 23.51 40.79
CA SER A 1140 3.51 22.45 41.02
C SER A 1140 4.02 21.00 41.11
N VAL A 1141 5.32 20.75 40.97
CA VAL A 1141 5.94 19.41 41.11
C VAL A 1141 5.61 18.81 42.48
N SER A 1142 4.93 17.66 42.46
CA SER A 1142 4.50 16.93 43.65
C SER A 1142 5.66 16.55 44.58
N ARG A 1143 5.50 16.79 45.87
CA ARG A 1143 6.48 16.52 46.93
C ARG A 1143 6.49 15.03 47.30
N PRO A 1144 7.64 14.32 47.22
CA PRO A 1144 7.79 12.97 47.76
C PRO A 1144 8.05 13.01 49.28
N SER A 1145 8.04 11.82 49.90
CA SER A 1145 8.51 11.65 51.29
C SER A 1145 10.03 11.65 51.34
N PHE A 1146 10.61 12.07 52.47
CA PHE A 1146 12.06 11.93 52.68
C PHE A 1146 12.44 10.46 52.85
N ILE A 1147 13.53 10.04 52.20
CA ILE A 1147 14.06 8.66 52.28
C ILE A 1147 15.48 8.62 52.87
N PRO A 1148 15.80 7.67 53.77
CA PRO A 1148 17.12 7.62 54.41
C PRO A 1148 18.20 6.95 53.56
N GLY A 1149 17.82 6.16 52.54
CA GLY A 1149 18.75 5.21 51.94
C GLY A 1149 19.22 4.17 52.96
N ASP A 1150 20.43 3.66 52.79
CA ASP A 1150 21.11 2.75 53.73
C ASP A 1150 22.12 3.47 54.65
N PHE A 1151 22.21 4.81 54.57
CA PHE A 1151 23.22 5.64 55.25
C PHE A 1151 22.99 5.84 56.77
N TYR A 1152 21.83 5.46 57.30
CA TYR A 1152 21.44 5.68 58.71
C TYR A 1152 21.21 4.35 59.47
N GLY A 1153 22.03 3.32 59.18
CA GLY A 1153 21.97 2.03 59.88
C GLY A 1153 20.62 1.29 59.80
N GLY A 1154 19.77 1.63 58.81
CA GLY A 1154 18.43 1.06 58.64
C GLY A 1154 17.34 1.63 59.56
N LYS A 1155 17.59 2.71 60.31
CA LYS A 1155 16.58 3.33 61.19
C LYS A 1155 15.52 4.12 60.41
N ASP A 1156 14.32 4.22 61.00
CA ASP A 1156 13.28 5.12 60.46
C ASP A 1156 13.51 6.57 60.90
N VAL A 1157 14.37 7.27 60.14
CA VAL A 1157 14.67 8.68 60.36
C VAL A 1157 13.40 9.56 60.30
N ASN A 1158 12.34 9.18 59.56
CA ASN A 1158 11.10 9.97 59.54
C ASN A 1158 10.43 10.05 60.91
N THR A 1159 10.48 8.98 61.70
CA THR A 1159 9.92 8.91 63.06
C THR A 1159 10.65 9.83 64.04
N LEU A 1160 11.98 9.94 63.94
CA LEU A 1160 12.80 10.85 64.77
C LEU A 1160 12.38 12.32 64.60
N TYR A 1161 11.96 12.70 63.39
CA TYR A 1161 11.45 14.02 63.08
C TYR A 1161 9.96 14.23 63.43
N THR A 1162 9.31 13.31 64.15
CA THR A 1162 7.97 13.58 64.70
C THR A 1162 8.08 14.47 65.94
N GLN A 1163 7.15 15.40 66.12
CA GLN A 1163 7.15 16.32 67.28
C GLN A 1163 7.04 15.56 68.61
N VAL A 1164 6.41 14.38 68.60
CA VAL A 1164 6.35 13.49 69.77
C VAL A 1164 7.74 12.95 70.10
N GLN A 1165 8.45 12.38 69.12
CA GLN A 1165 9.80 11.84 69.35
C GLN A 1165 10.80 12.94 69.71
N GLN A 1166 10.75 14.10 69.05
CA GLN A 1166 11.57 15.27 69.40
C GLN A 1166 11.39 15.67 70.87
N ASN A 1167 10.14 15.77 71.34
CA ASN A 1167 9.88 16.15 72.72
C ASN A 1167 10.39 15.09 73.71
N ILE A 1168 10.28 13.79 73.37
CA ILE A 1168 10.84 12.69 74.18
C ILE A 1168 12.37 12.81 74.24
N THR A 1169 13.05 12.76 73.10
CA THR A 1169 14.53 12.79 73.03
C THR A 1169 15.09 14.05 73.68
N VAL A 1170 14.52 15.24 73.42
CA VAL A 1170 15.01 16.49 74.03
C VAL A 1170 14.68 16.58 75.52
N SER A 1171 13.55 16.02 75.99
CA SER A 1171 13.28 15.95 77.43
C SER A 1171 14.28 15.06 78.17
N GLU A 1172 14.70 13.96 77.54
CA GLU A 1172 15.74 13.07 78.07
C GLU A 1172 17.11 13.77 78.13
N ILE A 1173 17.50 14.49 77.07
CA ILE A 1173 18.73 15.30 77.02
C ILE A 1173 18.77 16.38 78.11
N LEU A 1174 17.66 17.12 78.30
CA LEU A 1174 17.59 18.23 79.25
C LEU A 1174 17.30 17.81 80.69
N GLY A 1175 16.90 16.55 80.93
CA GLY A 1175 16.48 16.05 82.24
C GLY A 1175 15.23 16.73 82.79
N MET A 1176 14.40 17.31 81.92
CA MET A 1176 13.18 18.06 82.26
C MET A 1176 12.18 18.01 81.10
N ASP A 1177 10.91 18.35 81.34
CA ASP A 1177 9.90 18.47 80.28
C ASP A 1177 10.31 19.57 79.28
N ALA A 1178 10.62 19.15 78.04
CA ALA A 1178 11.02 20.04 76.96
C ALA A 1178 9.83 20.68 76.22
N SER A 1179 8.59 20.31 76.54
CA SER A 1179 7.37 20.86 75.92
C SER A 1179 7.33 22.40 75.84
N PRO A 1180 7.85 23.19 76.80
CA PRO A 1180 7.89 24.65 76.69
C PRO A 1180 8.73 25.21 75.53
N TYR A 1181 9.69 24.44 75.00
CA TYR A 1181 10.47 24.83 73.82
C TYR A 1181 9.73 24.54 72.50
N PHE A 1182 8.75 23.62 72.51
CA PHE A 1182 8.00 23.23 71.32
C PHE A 1182 6.64 23.96 71.23
N ASN A 1183 6.30 24.48 70.05
CA ASN A 1183 5.02 25.09 69.77
C ASN A 1183 4.58 24.81 68.33
N THR A 1184 3.79 23.73 68.16
CA THR A 1184 3.23 23.30 66.88
C THR A 1184 2.48 24.42 66.16
N THR A 1185 1.63 25.18 66.87
CA THR A 1185 0.83 26.29 66.29
C THR A 1185 1.72 27.48 65.90
N GLY A 1186 2.85 27.65 66.57
CA GLY A 1186 3.83 28.70 66.31
C GLY A 1186 4.91 28.33 65.29
N ASN A 1187 4.85 27.12 64.71
CA ASN A 1187 5.88 26.48 63.88
C ASN A 1187 7.24 26.29 64.58
N VAL A 1188 7.27 26.18 65.91
CA VAL A 1188 8.50 25.95 66.69
C VAL A 1188 8.66 24.45 66.96
N TYR A 1189 9.31 23.77 66.02
CA TYR A 1189 9.70 22.36 66.10
C TYR A 1189 10.83 22.10 65.09
N LEU A 1190 11.54 20.97 65.19
CA LEU A 1190 12.58 20.62 64.23
C LEU A 1190 11.96 19.99 62.97
N ALA A 1191 12.23 20.60 61.83
CA ALA A 1191 11.89 20.12 60.51
C ALA A 1191 13.14 19.61 59.79
N ARG A 1192 12.89 18.96 58.65
CA ARG A 1192 13.91 18.41 57.75
C ARG A 1192 14.32 19.54 56.82
N GLY A 1193 15.23 20.39 57.28
CA GLY A 1193 15.76 21.51 56.50
C GLY A 1193 16.65 20.97 55.41
N HIS A 1194 16.37 21.30 54.15
CA HIS A 1194 17.24 20.92 53.05
C HIS A 1194 18.56 21.71 53.12
N LEU A 1195 19.63 21.13 52.60
CA LEU A 1195 20.90 21.84 52.40
C LEU A 1195 20.97 22.36 50.96
N SER A 1196 20.78 21.49 49.96
CA SER A 1196 20.40 21.92 48.61
C SER A 1196 18.88 21.95 48.52
N ALA A 1197 18.29 23.14 48.40
CA ALA A 1197 16.85 23.33 48.46
C ALA A 1197 16.15 22.66 47.28
N LYS A 1198 14.90 22.18 47.46
CA LYS A 1198 14.09 21.62 46.36
C LYS A 1198 14.10 22.55 45.14
N THR A 1199 13.97 23.85 45.37
CA THR A 1199 13.83 24.91 44.37
C THR A 1199 15.15 25.38 43.77
N ASP A 1200 16.29 24.87 44.23
CA ASP A 1200 17.60 25.09 43.57
C ASP A 1200 17.69 24.29 42.25
N PHE A 1201 16.88 23.24 42.12
CA PHE A 1201 16.84 22.34 40.96
C PHE A 1201 15.69 22.72 40.00
N VAL A 1202 16.03 22.90 38.72
CA VAL A 1202 15.08 23.36 37.69
C VAL A 1202 13.94 22.35 37.47
N PHE A 1203 14.25 21.16 36.94
CA PHE A 1203 13.23 20.19 36.51
C PHE A 1203 12.69 19.32 37.66
N GLY A 1204 11.43 18.91 37.56
CA GLY A 1204 10.71 18.20 38.62
C GLY A 1204 11.31 16.87 39.05
N ALA A 1205 12.07 16.18 38.20
CA ALA A 1205 12.80 14.98 38.57
C ALA A 1205 13.96 15.31 39.54
N ALA A 1206 14.81 16.28 39.21
CA ALA A 1206 15.89 16.76 40.07
C ALA A 1206 15.35 17.33 41.39
N GLN A 1207 14.23 18.08 41.33
CA GLN A 1207 13.52 18.53 42.53
C GLN A 1207 13.10 17.36 43.44
N LYS A 1208 12.65 16.24 42.87
CA LYS A 1208 12.30 15.03 43.65
C LYS A 1208 13.54 14.33 44.24
N ALA A 1209 14.67 14.35 43.54
CA ALA A 1209 15.92 13.77 44.03
C ALA A 1209 16.46 14.44 45.30
N SER A 1210 16.14 15.73 45.53
CA SER A 1210 16.54 16.47 46.74
C SER A 1210 16.06 15.89 48.09
N PHE A 1211 15.10 14.96 48.09
CA PHE A 1211 14.45 14.42 49.29
C PHE A 1211 15.17 13.23 49.96
N PHE A 1212 16.49 13.08 49.78
CA PHE A 1212 17.27 12.21 50.66
C PHE A 1212 17.54 12.87 52.01
N PHE A 1213 17.52 12.10 53.10
CA PHE A 1213 17.92 12.62 54.42
C PHE A 1213 19.38 13.09 54.46
N VAL A 1214 20.28 12.52 53.65
CA VAL A 1214 21.66 13.01 53.55
C VAL A 1214 21.75 14.44 52.98
N ASN A 1215 20.70 14.93 52.29
CA ASN A 1215 20.57 16.34 51.88
C ASN A 1215 19.78 17.19 52.90
N ALA A 1216 19.63 16.72 54.14
CA ALA A 1216 18.88 17.42 55.16
C ALA A 1216 19.54 17.37 56.55
N ALA A 1217 19.23 18.36 57.36
CA ALA A 1217 19.61 18.41 58.77
C ALA A 1217 18.45 18.93 59.65
N PRO A 1218 18.52 18.75 60.98
CA PRO A 1218 17.49 19.25 61.88
C PRO A 1218 17.45 20.78 61.91
N GLN A 1219 16.37 21.38 61.43
CA GLN A 1219 16.24 22.83 61.32
C GLN A 1219 14.96 23.30 62.00
N TRP A 1220 15.03 24.31 62.87
CA TRP A 1220 13.81 24.87 63.46
C TRP A 1220 12.90 25.43 62.39
N GLN A 1221 11.64 25.00 62.34
CA GLN A 1221 10.74 25.32 61.23
C GLN A 1221 10.47 26.83 61.08
N THR A 1222 10.58 27.62 62.15
CA THR A 1222 10.52 29.09 62.07
C THR A 1222 11.74 29.72 61.40
N PHE A 1223 12.91 29.08 61.45
CA PHE A 1223 14.12 29.50 60.74
C PHE A 1223 14.13 29.01 59.29
N ASN A 1224 13.76 27.73 59.08
CA ASN A 1224 13.56 27.09 57.76
C ASN A 1224 12.65 27.96 56.86
N GLY A 1225 11.37 28.11 57.23
CA GLY A 1225 10.43 29.00 56.53
C GLY A 1225 10.54 30.47 56.97
N GLY A 1226 11.74 30.89 57.36
CA GLY A 1226 12.06 32.20 57.92
C GLY A 1226 13.12 32.92 57.10
N ASN A 1227 14.23 33.30 57.75
CA ASN A 1227 15.35 33.92 57.04
C ASN A 1227 16.14 32.91 56.18
N TRP A 1228 16.03 31.59 56.42
CA TRP A 1228 16.72 30.59 55.60
C TRP A 1228 16.11 30.48 54.19
N GLU A 1229 14.78 30.30 54.08
CA GLU A 1229 14.04 30.39 52.81
C GLU A 1229 14.40 31.68 52.04
N ARG A 1230 14.54 32.82 52.74
CA ARG A 1230 14.93 34.10 52.11
C ARG A 1230 16.37 34.14 51.64
N ILE A 1231 17.30 33.47 52.31
CA ILE A 1231 18.68 33.30 51.82
C ILE A 1231 18.66 32.47 50.53
N GLU A 1232 17.93 31.35 50.52
CA GLU A 1232 17.80 30.48 49.35
C GLU A 1232 17.16 31.22 48.16
N ASP A 1233 16.07 31.95 48.38
CA ASP A 1233 15.41 32.80 47.37
C ASP A 1233 16.35 33.88 46.84
N SER A 1234 16.99 34.66 47.73
CA SER A 1234 17.88 35.74 47.34
C SER A 1234 19.11 35.25 46.57
N VAL A 1235 19.66 34.08 46.89
CA VAL A 1235 20.78 33.50 46.14
C VAL A 1235 20.34 33.11 44.73
N ARG A 1236 19.23 32.37 44.55
CA ARG A 1236 18.70 32.04 43.22
C ARG A 1236 18.42 33.30 42.39
N LYS A 1237 17.78 34.29 43.01
CA LYS A 1237 17.48 35.56 42.35
C LYS A 1237 18.74 36.34 41.95
N PHE A 1238 19.76 36.41 42.82
CA PHE A 1238 21.02 37.08 42.51
C PHE A 1238 21.77 36.40 41.35
N VAL A 1239 21.80 35.06 41.34
CA VAL A 1239 22.41 34.26 40.25
C VAL A 1239 21.70 34.51 38.91
N ALA A 1240 20.36 34.66 38.93
CA ALA A 1240 19.57 35.03 37.77
C ALA A 1240 19.78 36.50 37.33
N ASP A 1241 19.69 37.45 38.26
CA ASP A 1241 19.78 38.90 37.98
C ASP A 1241 21.16 39.32 37.45
N GLU A 1242 22.24 38.70 37.96
CA GLU A 1242 23.62 38.94 37.50
C GLU A 1242 24.04 38.01 36.33
N ASN A 1243 23.18 37.04 35.95
CA ASN A 1243 23.42 36.04 34.91
C ASN A 1243 24.77 35.29 35.05
N ILE A 1244 25.05 34.80 36.26
CA ILE A 1244 26.26 34.05 36.63
C ILE A 1244 25.98 32.56 36.86
N THR A 1245 27.03 31.73 36.93
CA THR A 1245 26.91 30.33 37.37
C THR A 1245 27.77 30.12 38.61
N VAL A 1246 27.17 29.65 39.70
CA VAL A 1246 27.83 29.58 41.01
C VAL A 1246 27.88 28.16 41.57
N ASP A 1247 29.01 27.82 42.19
CA ASP A 1247 29.12 26.66 43.06
C ASP A 1247 28.53 27.02 44.44
N CYS A 1248 27.56 26.22 44.90
CA CYS A 1248 26.92 26.38 46.20
C CYS A 1248 27.30 25.22 47.13
N TYR A 1249 28.08 25.50 48.17
CA TYR A 1249 28.36 24.56 49.26
C TYR A 1249 27.50 24.94 50.48
N THR A 1250 26.43 24.19 50.72
CA THR A 1250 25.51 24.44 51.84
C THR A 1250 25.71 23.39 52.92
N GLY A 1251 25.91 23.79 54.16
CA GLY A 1251 26.32 22.88 55.22
C GLY A 1251 25.98 23.34 56.63
N THR A 1252 26.49 22.58 57.59
CA THR A 1252 26.12 22.69 59.01
C THR A 1252 27.36 22.84 59.89
N TRP A 1253 27.26 23.65 60.96
CA TRP A 1253 28.39 23.86 61.89
C TRP A 1253 27.95 23.93 63.35
N GLY A 1254 28.69 23.22 64.21
CA GLY A 1254 28.45 23.11 65.65
C GLY A 1254 27.13 22.41 66.01
N VAL A 1255 26.93 22.11 67.29
CA VAL A 1255 25.64 21.59 67.79
C VAL A 1255 24.91 22.67 68.58
N SER A 1256 23.61 22.83 68.32
CA SER A 1256 22.73 23.78 68.99
C SER A 1256 22.46 23.32 70.42
N THR A 1257 22.32 24.26 71.34
CA THR A 1257 22.12 23.96 72.76
C THR A 1257 20.84 24.56 73.32
N LEU A 1258 20.24 23.86 74.29
CA LEU A 1258 19.19 24.38 75.17
C LEU A 1258 19.60 24.20 76.64
N PRO A 1259 19.19 25.08 77.56
CA PRO A 1259 19.54 24.96 78.96
C PRO A 1259 18.76 23.82 79.64
N ASP A 1260 19.49 22.98 80.38
CA ASP A 1260 18.92 21.96 81.25
C ASP A 1260 18.26 22.57 82.51
N VAL A 1261 17.75 21.71 83.39
CA VAL A 1261 17.12 22.09 84.67
C VAL A 1261 18.01 22.95 85.60
N ASN A 1262 19.32 22.99 85.38
CA ASN A 1262 20.30 23.80 86.12
C ASN A 1262 20.74 25.07 85.36
N GLY A 1263 20.22 25.30 84.15
CA GLY A 1263 20.65 26.38 83.26
C GLY A 1263 21.92 26.07 82.46
N ILE A 1264 22.39 24.82 82.44
CA ILE A 1264 23.59 24.42 81.70
C ILE A 1264 23.17 24.01 80.28
N GLY A 1265 23.77 24.62 79.26
CA GLY A 1265 23.52 24.27 77.86
C GLY A 1265 23.87 22.81 77.57
N ARG A 1266 22.93 22.07 76.96
CA ARG A 1266 23.11 20.70 76.46
C ARG A 1266 22.96 20.67 74.96
N GLU A 1267 23.88 19.97 74.30
CA GLU A 1267 23.85 19.74 72.86
C GLU A 1267 22.66 18.86 72.48
N LEU A 1268 21.97 19.24 71.40
CA LEU A 1268 20.75 18.57 70.93
C LEU A 1268 21.07 17.58 69.80
N TYR A 1269 20.50 16.37 69.92
CA TYR A 1269 20.58 15.27 68.96
C TYR A 1269 19.18 14.69 68.75
N LEU A 1270 18.92 14.06 67.60
CA LEU A 1270 17.65 13.37 67.37
C LEU A 1270 17.68 11.88 67.78
N ASP A 1271 18.87 11.28 67.88
CA ASP A 1271 19.06 9.88 68.23
C ASP A 1271 20.42 9.65 68.92
N PHE A 1272 20.67 8.44 69.44
CA PHE A 1272 21.91 8.06 70.12
C PHE A 1272 22.35 6.63 69.75
N ASP A 1273 23.65 6.37 69.69
CA ASP A 1273 24.20 5.01 69.51
C ASP A 1273 24.15 4.17 70.82
N GLU A 1274 24.54 2.90 70.75
CA GLU A 1274 24.59 2.00 71.91
C GLU A 1274 25.55 2.46 73.04
N ASN A 1275 26.44 3.41 72.75
CA ASN A 1275 27.40 4.00 73.70
C ASN A 1275 26.93 5.35 74.27
N ASN A 1276 25.75 5.85 73.85
CA ASN A 1276 25.24 7.21 74.08
C ASN A 1276 26.05 8.34 73.39
N ASN A 1277 26.72 8.04 72.28
CA ASN A 1277 27.18 9.07 71.36
C ASN A 1277 25.96 9.63 70.60
N GLY A 1278 25.85 10.96 70.51
CA GLY A 1278 24.73 11.60 69.82
C GLY A 1278 24.82 11.45 68.29
N LEU A 1279 23.70 11.07 67.67
CA LEU A 1279 23.53 10.90 66.23
C LEU A 1279 22.52 11.93 65.69
N ILE A 1280 22.71 12.35 64.44
CA ILE A 1280 21.89 13.38 63.78
C ILE A 1280 21.83 14.66 64.65
N PRO A 1281 22.98 15.36 64.83
CA PRO A 1281 23.05 16.58 65.63
C PRO A 1281 22.14 17.68 65.07
N VAL A 1282 21.54 18.47 65.96
CA VAL A 1282 20.84 19.71 65.58
C VAL A 1282 21.89 20.80 65.39
N PRO A 1283 22.12 21.35 64.19
CA PRO A 1283 23.22 22.28 63.95
C PRO A 1283 23.06 23.59 64.72
N LYS A 1284 24.16 24.18 65.18
CA LYS A 1284 24.18 25.53 65.75
C LYS A 1284 23.97 26.59 64.66
N LEU A 1285 24.68 26.43 63.55
CA LEU A 1285 24.62 27.27 62.36
C LEU A 1285 24.34 26.44 61.11
N TYR A 1286 23.63 27.05 60.17
CA TYR A 1286 23.65 26.67 58.77
C TYR A 1286 24.49 27.71 58.02
N PHE A 1287 25.23 27.27 57.01
CA PHE A 1287 26.03 28.13 56.15
C PHE A 1287 25.79 27.78 54.68
N ARG A 1288 25.91 28.78 53.79
CA ARG A 1288 25.91 28.62 52.34
C ARG A 1288 27.06 29.43 51.77
N VAL A 1289 28.09 28.75 51.29
CA VAL A 1289 29.19 29.35 50.52
C VAL A 1289 28.74 29.41 49.07
N ILE A 1290 28.76 30.60 48.48
CA ILE A 1290 28.46 30.84 47.05
C ILE A 1290 29.73 31.36 46.40
N ILE A 1291 30.18 30.73 45.32
CA ILE A 1291 31.36 31.18 44.55
C ILE A 1291 30.99 31.23 43.06
N ASP A 1292 31.16 32.38 42.43
CA ASP A 1292 31.04 32.51 40.97
C ASP A 1292 32.18 31.77 40.27
N ARG A 1293 31.83 30.92 39.29
CA ARG A 1293 32.78 30.12 38.53
C ARG A 1293 33.69 30.95 37.65
N GLU A 1294 33.21 32.06 37.10
CA GLU A 1294 34.00 32.87 36.16
C GLU A 1294 34.91 33.87 36.89
N SER A 1295 34.35 34.74 37.74
CA SER A 1295 35.13 35.78 38.42
C SER A 1295 35.85 35.29 39.69
N ARG A 1296 35.55 34.07 40.17
CA ARG A 1296 36.00 33.52 41.46
C ARG A 1296 35.75 34.42 42.67
N ASN A 1297 34.83 35.38 42.58
CA ASN A 1297 34.32 36.08 43.74
C ASN A 1297 33.41 35.15 44.55
N GLY A 1298 33.47 35.19 45.87
CA GLY A 1298 32.61 34.38 46.73
C GLY A 1298 32.17 35.04 48.02
N ILE A 1299 31.14 34.47 48.64
CA ILE A 1299 30.57 34.94 49.90
C ILE A 1299 30.00 33.78 50.71
N VAL A 1300 29.94 33.94 52.03
CA VAL A 1300 29.27 32.98 52.91
C VAL A 1300 28.08 33.65 53.58
N LEU A 1301 26.89 33.07 53.43
CA LEU A 1301 25.68 33.46 54.15
C LEU A 1301 25.43 32.47 55.29
N LEU A 1302 25.17 32.97 56.49
CA LEU A 1302 25.02 32.15 57.70
C LEU A 1302 23.70 32.43 58.41
N GLY A 1303 23.14 31.40 59.05
CA GLY A 1303 21.91 31.48 59.81
C GLY A 1303 21.95 30.69 61.12
N VAL A 1304 21.45 31.31 62.19
CA VAL A 1304 21.38 30.76 63.54
C VAL A 1304 20.17 29.85 63.69
N ASN A 1305 20.43 28.56 63.85
CA ASN A 1305 19.40 27.53 64.04
C ASN A 1305 19.04 27.36 65.53
N ASN A 1306 18.65 28.46 66.16
CA ASN A 1306 18.12 28.46 67.53
C ASN A 1306 17.16 29.64 67.77
N PRO A 1307 15.83 29.45 67.71
CA PRO A 1307 14.84 30.50 67.95
C PRO A 1307 14.69 30.86 69.44
N HIS A 1308 15.45 30.21 70.33
CA HIS A 1308 15.44 30.46 71.78
C HIS A 1308 16.68 31.23 72.28
N ALA A 1309 17.69 31.45 71.42
CA ALA A 1309 18.88 32.23 71.78
C ALA A 1309 18.56 33.73 71.86
N THR A 1310 19.10 34.42 72.87
CA THR A 1310 19.02 35.89 72.95
C THR A 1310 20.06 36.55 72.03
N ILE A 1311 19.90 37.85 71.76
CA ILE A 1311 20.86 38.57 70.92
C ILE A 1311 22.27 38.57 71.53
N GLU A 1312 22.37 38.68 72.85
CA GLU A 1312 23.64 38.63 73.59
C GLU A 1312 24.33 37.27 73.45
N GLN A 1313 23.57 36.16 73.52
CA GLN A 1313 24.11 34.81 73.29
C GLN A 1313 24.55 34.62 71.83
N ILE A 1314 23.83 35.21 70.88
CA ILE A 1314 24.17 35.17 69.46
C ILE A 1314 25.50 35.89 69.21
N GLU A 1315 25.64 37.12 69.73
CA GLU A 1315 26.87 37.91 69.63
C GLU A 1315 28.08 37.22 70.29
N GLU A 1316 27.90 36.55 71.43
CA GLU A 1316 28.98 35.87 72.16
C GLU A 1316 29.37 34.52 71.53
N GLU A 1317 28.40 33.69 71.11
CA GLU A 1317 28.67 32.29 70.79
C GLU A 1317 28.38 31.83 69.35
N TYR A 1318 27.68 32.64 68.54
CA TYR A 1318 27.20 32.23 67.22
C TYR A 1318 27.88 33.01 66.07
N ILE A 1319 28.44 34.19 66.31
CA ILE A 1319 29.17 34.96 65.29
C ILE A 1319 30.62 34.47 65.16
N ILE A 1320 30.87 33.59 64.19
CA ILE A 1320 32.20 32.95 64.01
C ILE A 1320 33.18 33.72 63.10
N CYS A 1321 32.73 34.77 62.42
CA CYS A 1321 33.51 35.55 61.46
C CYS A 1321 32.97 36.99 61.37
N GLN A 1322 33.71 37.92 60.77
CA GLN A 1322 33.28 39.32 60.70
C GLN A 1322 32.01 39.46 59.85
N ASP A 1323 30.94 39.99 60.45
CA ASP A 1323 29.69 40.22 59.72
C ASP A 1323 29.81 41.38 58.71
N ILE A 1324 29.69 41.04 57.43
CA ILE A 1324 29.65 41.97 56.30
C ILE A 1324 28.24 42.15 55.73
N GLY A 1325 27.20 41.55 56.32
CA GLY A 1325 25.84 41.51 55.78
C GLY A 1325 25.18 42.88 55.56
N ALA A 1326 25.66 43.94 56.22
CA ALA A 1326 25.25 45.32 55.97
C ALA A 1326 25.72 45.90 54.62
N GLN A 1327 26.64 45.22 53.93
CA GLN A 1327 27.13 45.57 52.59
C GLN A 1327 26.28 44.95 51.49
N LEU A 1328 25.45 43.94 51.81
CA LEU A 1328 24.63 43.22 50.84
C LEU A 1328 23.27 43.89 50.67
N SER A 1329 22.97 44.34 49.45
CA SER A 1329 21.67 44.93 49.10
C SER A 1329 20.67 43.93 48.51
N TRP A 1330 21.14 42.75 48.09
CA TRP A 1330 20.35 41.73 47.38
C TRP A 1330 19.74 40.64 48.29
N VAL A 1331 20.16 40.54 49.56
CA VAL A 1331 19.64 39.54 50.51
C VAL A 1331 18.43 40.06 51.30
N SER A 1332 17.28 39.40 51.15
CA SER A 1332 15.98 39.85 51.71
C SER A 1332 15.64 39.22 53.07
N TRP A 1333 16.56 39.31 54.04
CA TRP A 1333 16.32 38.83 55.41
C TRP A 1333 15.71 39.89 56.34
N THR A 1334 15.13 39.44 57.45
CA THR A 1334 14.91 40.27 58.65
C THR A 1334 15.90 39.82 59.73
N LYS A 1335 17.16 40.25 59.61
CA LYS A 1335 18.31 39.79 60.42
C LYS A 1335 18.06 39.72 61.93
N GLU A 1336 17.40 40.73 62.51
CA GLU A 1336 17.14 40.82 63.95
C GLU A 1336 15.83 40.13 64.40
N ASP A 1337 15.05 39.55 63.47
CA ASP A 1337 13.88 38.75 63.81
C ASP A 1337 14.32 37.35 64.27
N LEU A 1338 14.71 37.25 65.55
CA LEU A 1338 15.23 36.02 66.17
C LEU A 1338 14.30 34.81 65.98
N LYS A 1339 12.98 35.04 65.88
CA LYS A 1339 12.02 33.95 65.61
C LYS A 1339 12.24 33.36 64.22
N LYS A 1340 12.57 34.18 63.22
CA LYS A 1340 12.94 33.73 61.86
C LYS A 1340 14.40 33.24 61.75
N GLY A 1341 15.13 33.18 62.86
CA GLY A 1341 16.56 32.84 62.95
C GLY A 1341 17.45 34.01 62.53
N TYR A 1342 18.41 34.39 63.38
CA TYR A 1342 19.34 35.48 63.07
C TYR A 1342 20.25 35.12 61.89
N SER A 1343 20.52 36.07 60.99
CA SER A 1343 21.32 35.83 59.77
C SER A 1343 22.39 36.90 59.57
N TYR A 1344 23.53 36.49 59.01
CA TYR A 1344 24.69 37.36 58.77
C TYR A 1344 25.53 36.83 57.59
N ALA A 1345 26.53 37.60 57.14
CA ALA A 1345 27.41 37.19 56.05
C ALA A 1345 28.89 37.35 56.39
N CYS A 1346 29.76 36.55 55.79
CA CYS A 1346 31.21 36.60 55.95
C CYS A 1346 31.94 36.49 54.61
N THR A 1347 33.21 36.91 54.59
CA THR A 1347 34.12 36.53 53.51
C THR A 1347 34.41 35.02 53.58
N VAL A 1348 34.76 34.40 52.45
CA VAL A 1348 35.13 32.97 52.41
C VAL A 1348 36.41 32.72 53.20
N GLU A 1349 37.35 33.66 53.20
CA GLU A 1349 38.60 33.57 53.98
C GLU A 1349 38.34 33.56 55.51
N ASP A 1350 37.55 34.51 56.03
CA ASP A 1350 37.25 34.58 57.47
C ASP A 1350 36.45 33.37 57.94
N PHE A 1351 35.51 32.90 57.12
CA PHE A 1351 34.70 31.73 57.44
C PHE A 1351 35.53 30.43 57.42
N THR A 1352 36.29 30.19 56.35
CA THR A 1352 37.14 28.99 56.24
C THR A 1352 38.33 29.03 57.20
N ALA A 1353 38.67 30.16 57.82
CA ALA A 1353 39.60 30.20 58.95
C ALA A 1353 39.10 29.38 60.14
N VAL A 1354 37.78 29.33 60.36
CA VAL A 1354 37.12 28.59 61.47
C VAL A 1354 36.57 27.24 61.00
N VAL A 1355 35.75 27.22 59.95
CA VAL A 1355 35.10 26.00 59.46
C VAL A 1355 36.02 25.29 58.49
N LYS A 1356 36.48 24.09 58.88
CA LYS A 1356 37.41 23.27 58.10
C LYS A 1356 36.78 22.08 57.41
N ASP A 1357 35.53 21.72 57.71
CA ASP A 1357 34.82 20.54 57.20
C ASP A 1357 34.27 20.76 55.76
N LEU A 1358 35.12 21.27 54.87
CA LEU A 1358 34.82 21.66 53.50
C LEU A 1358 36.00 21.32 52.57
N PRO A 1359 35.80 21.24 51.25
CA PRO A 1359 36.89 20.96 50.31
C PRO A 1359 37.70 22.23 50.07
N LEU A 1360 38.59 22.55 51.01
CA LEU A 1360 39.27 23.86 51.08
C LEU A 1360 40.04 24.24 49.81
N GLN A 1361 40.50 23.27 49.00
CA GLN A 1361 41.16 23.55 47.72
C GLN A 1361 40.21 24.10 46.63
N ASP A 1362 38.91 23.87 46.76
CA ASP A 1362 37.90 24.30 45.76
C ASP A 1362 37.28 25.65 46.13
N LEU A 1363 37.57 26.16 47.34
CA LEU A 1363 37.00 27.39 47.91
C LEU A 1363 37.92 28.63 47.82
N PHE A 1364 39.00 28.59 47.03
CA PHE A 1364 39.83 29.79 46.79
C PHE A 1364 39.06 30.84 46.00
N VAL A 1365 39.04 32.08 46.51
CA VAL A 1365 38.32 33.21 45.90
C VAL A 1365 39.25 34.39 45.65
N ASP A 1366 38.95 35.17 44.60
CA ASP A 1366 39.72 36.38 44.23
C ASP A 1366 39.10 37.68 44.81
N GLY A 1367 37.90 37.58 45.39
CA GLY A 1367 37.19 38.71 45.99
C GLY A 1367 35.83 38.32 46.61
N VAL A 1368 35.04 39.33 47.00
CA VAL A 1368 33.75 39.15 47.69
C VAL A 1368 32.59 39.31 46.71
N LEU A 1369 31.67 38.34 46.69
CA LEU A 1369 30.54 38.33 45.75
C LEU A 1369 29.42 39.28 46.19
N GLY A 1370 29.01 40.19 45.29
CA GLY A 1370 27.82 41.04 45.44
C GLY A 1370 27.92 42.16 46.48
N VAL A 1371 29.10 42.79 46.61
CA VAL A 1371 29.44 43.92 47.50
C VAL A 1371 29.84 45.17 46.69
#